data_AF-A0A2S8B2R0-F1
#
_entry.id   AF-A0A2S8B2R0-F1
#
_cell.length_a   1.000
_cell.length_b   1.000
_cell.length_c   1.000
_cell.angle_alpha   90.00
_cell.angle_beta   90.00
_cell.angle_gamma   90.00
#
_symmetry.space_group_name_H-M   'P 1'
#
loop_
_entity.id
_entity.type
_entity.pdbx_description
1 polymer ?
#
loop_
_entity_poly.entity_id
_entity_poly.type
_entity_poly.pdbx_seq_one_letter_code
_entity_poly.pdbx_strand_id
1 'polypeptide(L)'
;MGQNISSLISAGGSEWALAAEEGKRQAIASLRGYAYQLHQSLAAWIALPNGATLHLEVAEDYAAIARDPATLEEVLAATQVKDKRESGSVTLNSADVLEAIANFWSLREANEGRKVRFAFLTTSPIGKERRAPLPSGTPGLEVWATAARGGPVDELRAALKERLADHAGITALLADASDDELCETLIAPIRFVCGAPDIAGVEADNRAALVELGYELGGTPELAARAADHLLVRVLDTVIESADRRLTRGDLIQQLFDLITIRVPSRTAIGAGGLTARGIDLDATGVWRAAAPPQGPFAPRSVAVDAIGAIAAEHGVAWIHGSTGLGKSILAELAAARRGSAWRVLDLRGASGPVARERLAAARAHILAAPDIVGLVVDDLSPDLEAEILSELSALAATLARRDTPLLVTSNHPPSHRIARATGAVDAAVFAAPPFDESDAADLVAAYRGDPAEWAWFALLVGGTHPQLVDAAIAGLKRRGWPDSAMEEWAEAGMRNSDVEAEREAARRRLLAELTGDTLPLLARTARIIGTFDRPLAVAVGEAMPALERIGLSLDQLTGHWIERVGSRGLRTSPLVSGLDRETFSADELKAIDEAICVHLLKRTAMSPDLIDLAFAHAIFAQNGGVVNMIVQMVITSTDENRPKLASAMTLFRRADAGLGFLDEYPLQRLLLLLAQHLLLSSIGSADDVNRSAERLVERLDAATKSPDARPEAEEATAGIVFMKMLMDGYAFGKIRDWFPLLRRFRTIAEEKASYAHLFETELDRDPIQFLFLAHAVHLPGRAALSDLFGNLDALDSGERRYWLAALGGQAAATSMFVDNAWMKDVEKDDVDAIGEAAEFARLAEIATGWDEPALAGRLYRAQSVMLDEYANDRAGAEAALDAAEAKLPGSFEIMRSRAKIAWRADDHQKVVAITGELAGRVDDVDALEAAFVWREGAMSAGEMELYDQSRRWFEAAERRVREARSASDVFATALAADAVWAAFAAGDRAGAVRAMASVLGRLEAIDPALNETARALHLLSRHLILWMRAQDENIRIDDGPVLFVPGAISNPSPNPGLAAQPLSPLAPAWMMLARVALRAGVPPAEVLDWVGVADSRRYPAHDVMIRTDLLNYGIERQSIDDFSRFLVPHVEGIQHIAESDWQQNPPDPVNAVPGTLPTLTADKLADDLVRSSLRDSALAYGAVSLKGGLAQPHSLGMVRGVVHEVAKADLLPEWSDTPPAEATDLGSAAAESIARLAAHKTLTLEQLFVAHLSIGVQTGPPIGAQKGL
;
A
#
# COMPACT_ATOMS: atom_id res chain seq x y z
N MET A 1 -15.31 -18.01 70.44
CA MET A 1 -16.55 -17.22 70.65
C MET A 1 -16.54 -16.13 69.61
N GLY A 2 -17.58 -16.07 68.79
CA GLY A 2 -17.67 -15.15 67.65
C GLY A 2 -18.69 -15.71 66.67
N GLN A 3 -19.95 -15.78 67.11
CA GLN A 3 -21.07 -16.01 66.21
C GLN A 3 -21.15 -14.81 65.27
N ASN A 4 -21.39 -15.09 63.99
CA ASN A 4 -21.46 -14.15 62.90
C ASN A 4 -22.56 -13.11 63.18
N ILE A 5 -22.27 -11.80 63.16
CA ILE A 5 -23.29 -10.75 63.39
C ILE A 5 -24.43 -10.88 62.36
N SER A 6 -24.14 -11.35 61.15
CA SER A 6 -25.13 -11.58 60.09
C SER A 6 -26.18 -12.65 60.46
N SER A 7 -25.94 -13.52 61.46
CA SER A 7 -26.95 -14.50 61.91
C SER A 7 -28.00 -13.90 62.84
N LEU A 8 -27.84 -12.67 63.33
CA LEU A 8 -28.82 -12.01 64.20
C LEU A 8 -30.04 -11.46 63.45
N ILE A 9 -29.98 -11.34 62.12
CA ILE A 9 -31.00 -10.63 61.32
C ILE A 9 -31.63 -11.55 60.24
N SER A 10 -31.22 -12.82 60.13
CA SER A 10 -31.86 -13.75 59.16
C SER A 10 -33.20 -14.27 59.69
N ALA A 11 -34.27 -14.08 58.93
CA ALA A 11 -35.57 -14.72 59.17
C ALA A 11 -35.49 -16.24 58.89
N GLY A 12 -34.96 -16.99 59.85
CA GLY A 12 -34.86 -18.44 59.80
C GLY A 12 -36.08 -19.14 60.40
N GLY A 13 -37.03 -19.52 59.53
CA GLY A 13 -37.86 -20.74 59.63
C GLY A 13 -38.36 -21.23 60.99
N SER A 14 -39.34 -20.53 61.58
CA SER A 14 -40.63 -21.10 62.02
C SER A 14 -41.60 -19.94 62.25
N GLU A 15 -42.67 -19.82 61.45
CA GLU A 15 -43.66 -18.75 61.63
C GLU A 15 -44.46 -19.00 62.92
N TRP A 16 -44.10 -18.29 63.99
CA TRP A 16 -45.03 -18.04 65.08
C TRP A 16 -45.90 -16.85 64.62
N ALA A 17 -47.22 -17.05 64.50
CA ALA A 17 -48.13 -16.01 64.06
C ALA A 17 -48.22 -14.90 65.13
N LEU A 18 -47.51 -13.79 64.91
CA LEU A 18 -47.57 -12.60 65.75
C LEU A 18 -48.74 -11.71 65.31
N ALA A 19 -49.39 -11.04 66.26
CA ALA A 19 -50.44 -10.07 65.93
C ALA A 19 -49.84 -8.87 65.19
N ALA A 20 -50.57 -8.29 64.23
CA ALA A 20 -50.09 -7.22 63.34
C ALA A 20 -49.59 -5.95 64.08
N GLU A 21 -50.05 -5.72 65.31
CA GLU A 21 -49.57 -4.64 66.20
C GLU A 21 -48.19 -4.92 66.79
N GLU A 22 -47.84 -6.19 67.05
CA GLU A 22 -46.52 -6.58 67.59
C GLU A 22 -45.45 -6.58 66.50
N GLY A 23 -45.81 -6.97 65.26
CA GLY A 23 -44.92 -6.87 64.11
C GLY A 23 -44.47 -5.43 63.81
N LYS A 24 -45.36 -4.44 64.01
CA LYS A 24 -45.02 -3.01 63.84
C LYS A 24 -44.14 -2.43 64.95
N ARG A 25 -44.00 -3.10 66.10
CA ARG A 25 -43.11 -2.66 67.20
C ARG A 25 -41.69 -3.19 67.07
N GLN A 26 -41.42 -4.06 66.08
CA GLN A 26 -40.08 -4.59 65.86
C GLN A 26 -39.21 -3.56 65.14
N ALA A 27 -38.04 -3.23 65.70
CA ALA A 27 -37.10 -2.25 65.14
C ALA A 27 -36.24 -2.80 63.98
N ILE A 28 -36.72 -3.83 63.25
CA ILE A 28 -35.94 -4.57 62.25
C ILE A 28 -35.47 -3.65 61.12
N ALA A 29 -36.33 -2.78 60.60
CA ALA A 29 -35.98 -1.86 59.52
C ALA A 29 -34.89 -0.85 59.92
N SER A 30 -34.94 -0.34 61.17
CA SER A 30 -33.91 0.57 61.70
C SER A 30 -32.58 -0.13 61.91
N LEU A 31 -32.58 -1.35 62.48
CA LEU A 31 -31.36 -2.13 62.68
C LEU A 31 -30.72 -2.54 61.35
N ARG A 32 -31.53 -2.86 60.34
CA ARG A 32 -31.04 -3.14 58.99
C ARG A 32 -30.37 -1.92 58.37
N GLY A 33 -30.95 -0.73 58.54
CA GLY A 33 -30.36 0.54 58.10
C GLY A 33 -28.98 0.79 58.70
N TYR A 34 -28.84 0.65 60.02
CA TYR A 34 -27.54 0.82 60.69
C TYR A 34 -26.52 -0.24 60.27
N ALA A 35 -26.93 -1.50 60.14
CA ALA A 35 -26.04 -2.56 59.66
C ALA A 35 -25.52 -2.23 58.25
N TYR A 36 -26.41 -1.79 57.35
CA TYR A 36 -26.02 -1.40 55.99
C TYR A 36 -25.02 -0.22 55.98
N GLN A 37 -25.26 0.78 56.82
CA GLN A 37 -24.36 1.93 56.98
C GLN A 37 -22.96 1.51 57.46
N LEU A 38 -22.87 0.58 58.42
CA LEU A 38 -21.58 0.08 58.91
C LEU A 38 -20.81 -0.69 57.83
N HIS A 39 -21.50 -1.52 57.04
CA HIS A 39 -20.85 -2.22 55.93
C HIS A 39 -20.37 -1.26 54.84
N GLN A 40 -21.14 -0.21 54.53
CA GLN A 40 -20.70 0.83 53.60
C GLN A 40 -19.54 1.67 54.16
N SER A 41 -19.51 1.90 55.47
CA SER A 41 -18.40 2.56 56.14
C SER A 41 -17.13 1.71 56.11
N LEU A 42 -17.24 0.39 56.29
CA LEU A 42 -16.13 -0.54 56.13
C LEU A 42 -15.64 -0.57 54.67
N ALA A 43 -16.56 -0.57 53.69
CA ALA A 43 -16.21 -0.47 52.27
C ALA A 43 -15.41 0.81 51.98
N ALA A 44 -15.86 1.95 52.52
CA ALA A 44 -15.16 3.21 52.42
C ALA A 44 -13.77 3.17 53.10
N TRP A 45 -13.63 2.46 54.22
CA TRP A 45 -12.34 2.31 54.91
C TRP A 45 -11.37 1.41 54.13
N ILE A 46 -11.86 0.33 53.53
CA ILE A 46 -11.09 -0.56 52.65
C ILE A 46 -10.67 0.16 51.37
N ALA A 47 -11.47 1.11 50.88
CA ALA A 47 -11.13 1.92 49.71
C ALA A 47 -10.34 3.20 50.07
N LEU A 48 -10.09 3.47 51.37
CA LEU A 48 -9.52 4.73 51.82
C LEU A 48 -8.08 4.91 51.30
N PRO A 49 -7.76 6.01 50.59
CA PRO A 49 -6.41 6.27 50.10
C PRO A 49 -5.38 6.45 51.22
N ASN A 50 -4.11 6.23 50.91
CA ASN A 50 -3.00 6.49 51.84
C ASN A 50 -2.95 7.99 52.21
N GLY A 51 -2.88 8.28 53.52
CA GLY A 51 -2.87 9.66 54.03
C GLY A 51 -4.25 10.33 54.12
N ALA A 52 -5.30 9.72 53.56
CA ALA A 52 -6.68 10.18 53.75
C ALA A 52 -7.25 9.68 55.08
N THR A 53 -8.32 10.34 55.53
CA THR A 53 -8.97 10.05 56.81
C THR A 53 -10.46 9.83 56.61
N LEU A 54 -10.99 8.75 57.18
CA LEU A 54 -12.41 8.45 57.20
C LEU A 54 -12.97 8.87 58.56
N HIS A 55 -13.97 9.73 58.55
CA HIS A 55 -14.70 10.19 59.72
C HIS A 55 -16.10 9.58 59.71
N LEU A 56 -16.49 8.92 60.80
CA LEU A 56 -17.75 8.19 60.92
C LEU A 56 -18.73 9.01 61.76
N GLU A 57 -19.99 9.13 61.34
CA GLU A 57 -21.02 9.95 62.01
C GLU A 57 -20.57 11.42 62.18
N VAL A 58 -19.92 11.96 61.16
CA VAL A 58 -19.42 13.34 61.06
C VAL A 58 -19.79 13.90 59.69
N ALA A 59 -20.37 15.10 59.66
CA ALA A 59 -21.06 15.74 58.54
C ALA A 59 -22.33 15.01 58.10
N GLU A 60 -22.24 13.73 57.76
CA GLU A 60 -23.34 12.80 57.50
C GLU A 60 -23.00 11.43 58.13
N ASP A 61 -23.44 10.32 57.53
CA ASP A 61 -23.18 8.97 58.03
C ASP A 61 -21.69 8.61 58.02
N TYR A 62 -20.95 9.03 56.98
CA TYR A 62 -19.50 9.10 57.01
C TYR A 62 -18.97 10.16 56.03
N ALA A 63 -17.75 10.65 56.26
CA ALA A 63 -17.06 11.56 55.37
C ALA A 63 -15.58 11.21 55.24
N ALA A 64 -15.05 11.29 54.02
CA ALA A 64 -13.63 11.13 53.75
C ALA A 64 -12.99 12.49 53.49
N ILE A 65 -11.87 12.77 54.15
CA ILE A 65 -11.01 13.92 53.83
C ILE A 65 -9.77 13.39 53.13
N ALA A 66 -9.62 13.79 51.87
CA ALA A 66 -8.47 13.45 51.04
C ALA A 66 -7.99 14.71 50.29
N ARG A 67 -6.70 14.76 49.94
CA ARG A 67 -6.18 15.84 49.10
C ARG A 67 -6.47 15.54 47.63
N ASP A 68 -6.96 16.55 46.91
CA ASP A 68 -7.13 16.48 45.47
C ASP A 68 -5.75 16.26 44.81
N PRO A 69 -5.54 15.21 44.00
CA PRO A 69 -4.22 14.91 43.46
C PRO A 69 -3.64 15.99 42.53
N ALA A 70 -4.50 16.79 41.88
CA ALA A 70 -4.09 17.83 40.95
C ALA A 70 -3.85 19.18 41.63
N THR A 71 -4.65 19.51 42.65
CA THR A 71 -4.59 20.82 43.32
C THR A 71 -4.00 20.76 44.73
N LEU A 72 -3.84 19.56 45.31
CA LEU A 72 -3.39 19.28 46.68
C LEU A 72 -4.27 19.87 47.80
N GLU A 73 -5.38 20.51 47.45
CA GLU A 73 -6.38 21.04 48.36
C GLU A 73 -7.15 19.90 49.04
N GLU A 74 -7.52 20.08 50.31
CA GLU A 74 -8.37 19.11 51.02
C GLU A 74 -9.79 19.14 50.46
N VAL A 75 -10.27 17.97 50.05
CA VAL A 75 -11.65 17.74 49.60
C VAL A 75 -12.36 16.94 50.66
N LEU A 76 -13.47 17.50 51.17
CA LEU A 76 -14.39 16.80 52.05
C LEU A 76 -15.44 16.09 51.18
N ALA A 77 -15.42 14.76 51.18
CA ALA A 77 -16.43 13.94 50.51
C ALA A 77 -17.35 13.32 51.57
N ALA A 78 -18.52 13.93 51.79
CA ALA A 78 -19.53 13.43 52.72
C ALA A 78 -20.48 12.45 52.01
N THR A 79 -20.88 11.39 52.70
CA THR A 79 -21.81 10.39 52.19
C THR A 79 -22.92 10.13 53.19
N GLN A 80 -24.16 10.23 52.71
CA GLN A 80 -25.36 9.81 53.42
C GLN A 80 -25.84 8.48 52.83
N VAL A 81 -26.15 7.51 53.68
CA VAL A 81 -26.49 6.13 53.35
C VAL A 81 -27.92 5.81 53.81
N LYS A 82 -28.75 5.33 52.88
CA LYS A 82 -30.15 4.94 53.15
C LYS A 82 -30.47 3.56 52.58
N ASP A 83 -30.78 2.59 53.43
CA ASP A 83 -31.35 1.30 52.98
C ASP A 83 -32.89 1.36 52.96
N LYS A 84 -33.46 1.66 51.78
CA LYS A 84 -34.90 1.88 51.61
C LYS A 84 -35.53 1.08 50.46
N ARG A 85 -34.88 0.04 49.93
CA ARG A 85 -35.38 -0.73 48.77
C ARG A 85 -36.84 -1.18 48.88
N GLU A 86 -37.28 -1.60 50.07
CA GLU A 86 -38.66 -2.02 50.33
C GLU A 86 -39.68 -0.86 50.35
N SER A 87 -39.22 0.38 50.48
CA SER A 87 -40.04 1.60 50.44
C SER A 87 -40.32 2.09 49.01
N GLY A 88 -39.77 1.42 47.99
CA GLY A 88 -39.96 1.74 46.58
C GLY A 88 -38.82 2.53 45.96
N SER A 89 -39.09 3.19 44.83
CA SER A 89 -38.13 4.01 44.10
C SER A 89 -37.99 5.41 44.69
N VAL A 90 -36.82 6.02 44.51
CA VAL A 90 -36.51 7.39 44.97
C VAL A 90 -36.59 8.36 43.80
N THR A 91 -37.13 9.56 44.04
CA THR A 91 -37.37 10.60 43.03
C THR A 91 -36.87 11.95 43.53
N LEU A 92 -36.82 12.98 42.69
CA LEU A 92 -36.45 14.33 43.12
C LEU A 92 -37.41 14.92 44.17
N ASN A 93 -38.65 14.42 44.24
CA ASN A 93 -39.64 14.83 45.24
C ASN A 93 -39.51 14.08 46.58
N SER A 94 -38.65 13.07 46.65
CA SER A 94 -38.48 12.30 47.88
C SER A 94 -37.93 13.21 48.97
N ALA A 95 -38.56 13.19 50.14
CA ALA A 95 -38.19 14.09 51.24
C ALA A 95 -36.70 13.99 51.60
N ASP A 96 -36.15 12.76 51.65
CA ASP A 96 -34.73 12.55 51.94
C ASP A 96 -33.80 13.13 50.86
N VAL A 97 -34.24 13.20 49.60
CA VAL A 97 -33.44 13.79 48.50
C VAL A 97 -33.39 15.30 48.63
N LEU A 98 -34.54 15.93 48.92
CA LEU A 98 -34.60 17.37 49.14
C LEU A 98 -33.82 17.78 50.39
N GLU A 99 -33.91 16.98 51.46
CA GLU A 99 -33.11 17.15 52.67
C GLU A 99 -31.61 17.00 52.40
N ALA A 100 -31.20 15.99 51.62
CA ALA A 100 -29.80 15.82 51.23
C ALA A 100 -29.22 17.02 50.45
N ILE A 101 -30.01 17.62 49.56
CA ILE A 101 -29.60 18.84 48.83
C ILE A 101 -29.43 20.01 49.80
N ALA A 102 -30.35 20.18 50.75
CA ALA A 102 -30.28 21.22 51.76
C ALA A 102 -29.09 21.02 52.73
N ASN A 103 -28.81 19.77 53.10
CA ASN A 103 -27.68 19.43 53.96
C ASN A 103 -26.35 19.69 53.27
N PHE A 104 -26.21 19.29 52.00
CA PHE A 104 -25.03 19.64 51.21
C PHE A 104 -24.81 21.15 51.18
N TRP A 105 -25.86 21.94 50.92
CA TRP A 105 -25.75 23.38 50.88
C TRP A 105 -25.24 23.95 52.20
N SER A 106 -25.83 23.52 53.31
CA SER A 106 -25.43 23.92 54.66
C SER A 106 -23.98 23.52 54.97
N LEU A 107 -23.57 22.31 54.55
CA LEU A 107 -22.21 21.81 54.74
C LEU A 107 -21.20 22.64 53.94
N ARG A 108 -21.57 23.06 52.73
CA ARG A 108 -20.73 23.91 51.89
C ARG A 108 -20.59 25.31 52.47
N GLU A 109 -21.68 25.92 52.94
CA GLU A 109 -21.64 27.23 53.63
C GLU A 109 -20.79 27.17 54.90
N ALA A 110 -20.82 26.06 55.64
CA ALA A 110 -19.97 25.87 56.82
C ALA A 110 -18.47 25.69 56.48
N ASN A 111 -18.12 25.42 55.22
CA ASN A 111 -16.76 25.12 54.77
C ASN A 111 -16.32 26.04 53.61
N GLU A 112 -16.52 27.36 53.77
CA GLU A 112 -16.11 28.36 52.78
C GLU A 112 -14.62 28.23 52.40
N GLY A 113 -14.34 28.29 51.08
CA GLY A 113 -13.00 28.17 50.53
C GLY A 113 -12.44 26.74 50.46
N ARG A 114 -13.19 25.72 50.88
CA ARG A 114 -12.82 24.30 50.74
C ARG A 114 -13.77 23.59 49.78
N LYS A 115 -13.26 22.60 49.05
CA LYS A 115 -14.07 21.81 48.12
C LYS A 115 -14.85 20.75 48.89
N VAL A 116 -16.18 20.81 48.78
CA VAL A 116 -17.10 19.83 49.37
C VAL A 116 -17.77 19.04 48.26
N ARG A 117 -17.78 17.71 48.38
CA ARG A 117 -18.56 16.79 47.54
C ARG A 117 -19.50 16.00 48.42
N PHE A 118 -20.66 15.65 47.90
CA PHE A 118 -21.71 14.97 48.65
C PHE A 118 -22.25 13.78 47.86
N ALA A 119 -22.38 12.63 48.50
CA ALA A 119 -22.99 11.45 47.92
C ALA A 119 -24.23 11.03 48.71
N PHE A 120 -25.38 10.96 48.06
CA PHE A 120 -26.58 10.33 48.60
C PHE A 120 -26.66 8.90 48.08
N LEU A 121 -26.31 7.93 48.91
CA LEU A 121 -26.26 6.51 48.57
C LEU A 121 -27.52 5.79 49.07
N THR A 122 -28.23 5.11 48.17
CA THR A 122 -29.40 4.31 48.55
C THR A 122 -29.57 3.03 47.74
N THR A 123 -30.14 2.01 48.37
CA THR A 123 -30.54 0.74 47.74
C THR A 123 -31.79 0.87 46.86
N SER A 124 -32.55 1.96 46.98
CA SER A 124 -33.72 2.23 46.13
C SER A 124 -33.31 2.67 44.71
N PRO A 125 -33.90 2.10 43.65
CA PRO A 125 -33.65 2.55 42.28
C PRO A 125 -34.31 3.92 42.02
N ILE A 126 -33.86 4.61 40.97
CA ILE A 126 -34.47 5.88 40.54
C ILE A 126 -35.90 5.63 40.03
N GLY A 127 -36.83 6.50 40.42
CA GLY A 127 -38.21 6.50 39.97
C GLY A 127 -38.64 7.84 39.36
N LYS A 128 -39.80 7.85 38.72
CA LYS A 128 -40.39 9.05 38.09
C LYS A 128 -41.37 9.76 39.03
N GLU A 129 -41.28 11.08 39.11
CA GLU A 129 -42.14 11.93 39.93
C GLU A 129 -43.60 11.85 39.46
N ARG A 130 -44.54 11.56 40.38
CA ARG A 130 -45.98 11.59 40.08
C ARG A 130 -46.62 12.96 40.30
N ARG A 131 -46.10 13.74 41.25
CA ARG A 131 -46.56 15.09 41.60
C ARG A 131 -45.59 16.10 40.99
N ALA A 132 -46.09 17.11 40.29
CA ALA A 132 -45.27 18.11 39.59
C ALA A 132 -44.12 17.49 38.75
N PRO A 133 -44.39 16.52 37.84
CA PRO A 133 -43.34 15.92 37.02
C PRO A 133 -42.61 16.99 36.18
N LEU A 134 -41.35 16.70 35.85
CA LEU A 134 -40.57 17.52 34.93
C LEU A 134 -41.23 17.52 33.53
N PRO A 135 -41.37 18.69 32.85
CA PRO A 135 -41.89 18.82 31.48
C PRO A 135 -41.44 17.76 30.44
N SER A 136 -40.19 17.33 30.46
CA SER A 136 -39.59 16.32 29.59
C SER A 136 -40.12 14.91 29.86
N GLY A 137 -40.71 14.69 31.03
CA GLY A 137 -41.16 13.38 31.48
C GLY A 137 -40.03 12.44 31.87
N THR A 138 -38.77 12.87 31.89
CA THR A 138 -37.63 12.11 32.41
C THR A 138 -37.63 12.15 33.94
N PRO A 139 -37.26 11.06 34.65
CA PRO A 139 -37.05 11.09 36.10
C PRO A 139 -36.11 12.23 36.52
N GLY A 140 -36.50 13.02 37.52
CA GLY A 140 -35.76 14.23 37.90
C GLY A 140 -34.30 13.96 38.32
N LEU A 141 -34.01 12.82 38.95
CA LEU A 141 -32.66 12.43 39.33
C LEU A 141 -31.78 11.99 38.14
N GLU A 142 -32.38 11.53 37.04
CA GLU A 142 -31.65 11.27 35.78
C GLU A 142 -31.32 12.58 35.05
N VAL A 143 -32.25 13.54 35.07
CA VAL A 143 -31.99 14.91 34.59
C VAL A 143 -30.88 15.55 35.42
N TRP A 144 -30.88 15.37 36.75
CA TRP A 144 -29.78 15.81 37.63
C TRP A 144 -28.43 15.21 37.23
N ALA A 145 -28.36 13.90 37.03
CA ALA A 145 -27.11 13.25 36.64
C ALA A 145 -26.60 13.73 35.27
N THR A 146 -27.50 14.10 34.36
CA THR A 146 -27.16 14.64 33.03
C THR A 146 -26.65 16.07 33.15
N ALA A 147 -27.34 16.91 33.91
CA ALA A 147 -26.91 18.27 34.23
C ALA A 147 -25.52 18.30 34.90
N ALA A 148 -25.27 17.42 35.87
CA ALA A 148 -23.96 17.29 36.55
C ALA A 148 -22.79 16.99 35.60
N ARG A 149 -23.05 16.48 34.39
CA ARG A 149 -22.04 16.19 33.35
C ARG A 149 -21.95 17.29 32.27
N GLY A 150 -22.56 18.45 32.49
CA GLY A 150 -22.59 19.57 31.55
C GLY A 150 -23.78 19.55 30.58
N GLY A 151 -24.85 18.82 30.90
CA GLY A 151 -26.11 18.86 30.15
C GLY A 151 -27.01 20.06 30.49
N PRO A 152 -28.13 20.25 29.77
CA PRO A 152 -29.03 21.39 29.98
C PRO A 152 -29.64 21.41 31.40
N VAL A 153 -29.62 22.58 32.04
CA VAL A 153 -30.05 22.76 33.44
C VAL A 153 -31.40 23.45 33.58
N ASP A 154 -31.96 24.03 32.52
CA ASP A 154 -33.16 24.90 32.54
C ASP A 154 -34.35 24.29 33.29
N GLU A 155 -34.70 23.06 32.90
CA GLU A 155 -35.85 22.34 33.43
C GLU A 155 -35.64 21.92 34.90
N LEU A 156 -34.42 21.50 35.23
CA LEU A 156 -34.06 21.14 36.59
C LEU A 156 -34.03 22.37 37.50
N ARG A 157 -33.49 23.50 37.03
CA ARG A 157 -33.49 24.79 37.73
C ARG A 157 -34.91 25.22 38.07
N ALA A 158 -35.83 25.15 37.10
CA ALA A 158 -37.24 25.45 37.33
C ALA A 158 -37.88 24.51 38.38
N ALA A 159 -37.60 23.20 38.27
CA ALA A 159 -38.10 22.20 39.20
C ALA A 159 -37.60 22.42 40.64
N LEU A 160 -36.34 22.83 40.83
CA LEU A 160 -35.75 23.09 42.15
C LEU A 160 -36.26 24.37 42.79
N LYS A 161 -36.53 25.43 42.00
CA LYS A 161 -37.12 26.68 42.52
C LYS A 161 -38.45 26.45 43.23
N GLU A 162 -39.28 25.56 42.67
CA GLU A 162 -40.57 25.21 43.29
C GLU A 162 -40.39 24.33 44.54
N ARG A 163 -39.44 23.39 44.52
CA ARG A 163 -39.29 22.36 45.55
C ARG A 163 -38.49 22.79 46.78
N LEU A 164 -37.58 23.75 46.61
CA LEU A 164 -36.69 24.24 47.67
C LEU A 164 -36.96 25.72 48.01
N ALA A 165 -38.16 26.21 47.72
CA ALA A 165 -38.55 27.61 47.93
C ALA A 165 -38.30 28.11 49.36
N ASP A 166 -38.37 27.22 50.35
CA ASP A 166 -38.16 27.52 51.77
C ASP A 166 -36.67 27.68 52.17
N HIS A 167 -35.71 27.38 51.27
CA HIS A 167 -34.27 27.53 51.51
C HIS A 167 -33.71 28.80 50.86
N ALA A 168 -33.61 29.88 51.62
CA ALA A 168 -33.25 31.21 51.11
C ALA A 168 -31.93 31.26 50.30
N GLY A 169 -30.88 30.56 50.75
CA GLY A 169 -29.57 30.53 50.06
C GLY A 169 -29.61 29.81 48.71
N ILE A 170 -30.29 28.66 48.64
CA ILE A 170 -30.47 27.90 47.39
C ILE A 170 -31.40 28.65 46.43
N THR A 171 -32.47 29.25 46.95
CA THR A 171 -33.41 30.04 46.13
C THR A 171 -32.73 31.26 45.50
N ALA A 172 -31.84 31.95 46.24
CA ALA A 172 -31.03 33.05 45.70
C ALA A 172 -30.09 32.55 44.59
N LEU A 173 -29.39 31.43 44.80
CA LEU A 173 -28.54 30.83 43.77
C LEU A 173 -29.34 30.48 42.50
N LEU A 174 -30.48 29.82 42.66
CA LEU A 174 -31.31 29.41 41.52
C LEU A 174 -31.85 30.61 40.73
N ALA A 175 -32.07 31.75 41.39
CA ALA A 175 -32.53 32.99 40.78
C ALA A 175 -31.43 33.70 39.98
N ASP A 176 -30.24 33.85 40.57
CA ASP A 176 -29.22 34.80 40.09
C ASP A 176 -28.01 34.15 39.40
N ALA A 177 -27.72 32.87 39.64
CA ALA A 177 -26.53 32.21 39.09
C ALA A 177 -26.67 31.83 37.61
N SER A 178 -25.57 31.90 36.85
CA SER A 178 -25.49 31.34 35.48
C SER A 178 -25.66 29.82 35.48
N ASP A 179 -25.87 29.21 34.31
CA ASP A 179 -26.04 27.75 34.19
C ASP A 179 -24.78 26.98 34.55
N ASP A 180 -23.61 27.47 34.11
CA ASP A 180 -22.31 26.89 34.47
C ASP A 180 -22.04 27.04 35.96
N GLU A 181 -22.29 28.23 36.51
CA GLU A 181 -22.12 28.49 37.94
C GLU A 181 -23.04 27.59 38.76
N LEU A 182 -24.32 27.44 38.40
CA LEU A 182 -25.25 26.53 39.08
C LEU A 182 -24.76 25.08 39.03
N CYS A 183 -24.24 24.65 37.87
CA CYS A 183 -23.73 23.31 37.68
C CYS A 183 -22.53 23.02 38.59
N GLU A 184 -21.52 23.89 38.61
CA GLU A 184 -20.32 23.74 39.43
C GLU A 184 -20.61 23.86 40.93
N THR A 185 -21.57 24.69 41.30
CA THR A 185 -21.84 25.13 42.68
C THR A 185 -22.80 24.20 43.43
N LEU A 186 -23.80 23.64 42.75
CA LEU A 186 -24.86 22.85 43.37
C LEU A 186 -25.04 21.46 42.74
N ILE A 187 -24.98 21.35 41.41
CA ILE A 187 -25.42 20.12 40.73
C ILE A 187 -24.30 19.08 40.67
N ALA A 188 -23.14 19.43 40.11
CA ALA A 188 -22.00 18.53 39.94
C ALA A 188 -21.37 18.02 41.25
N PRO A 189 -21.31 18.82 42.35
CA PRO A 189 -20.77 18.34 43.62
C PRO A 189 -21.64 17.29 44.34
N ILE A 190 -22.93 17.17 43.98
CA ILE A 190 -23.86 16.21 44.60
C ILE A 190 -24.06 15.01 43.67
N ARG A 191 -23.77 13.82 44.17
CA ARG A 191 -23.98 12.55 43.47
C ARG A 191 -25.09 11.73 44.13
N PHE A 192 -26.13 11.40 43.37
CA PHE A 192 -27.15 10.44 43.79
C PHE A 192 -26.76 9.03 43.32
N VAL A 193 -26.33 8.19 44.26
CA VAL A 193 -25.97 6.77 44.04
C VAL A 193 -27.17 5.90 44.40
N CYS A 194 -28.11 5.80 43.47
CA CYS A 194 -29.34 5.03 43.63
C CYS A 194 -29.19 3.60 43.09
N GLY A 195 -29.92 2.65 43.65
CA GLY A 195 -29.86 1.23 43.27
C GLY A 195 -28.56 0.53 43.70
N ALA A 196 -27.92 1.01 44.76
CA ALA A 196 -26.72 0.37 45.31
C ALA A 196 -26.99 -1.09 45.75
N PRO A 197 -25.97 -1.98 45.76
CA PRO A 197 -26.11 -3.35 46.23
C PRO A 197 -26.72 -3.41 47.64
N ASP A 198 -27.48 -4.47 47.93
CA ASP A 198 -27.97 -4.71 49.28
C ASP A 198 -26.83 -5.14 50.23
N ILE A 199 -27.15 -5.26 51.51
CA ILE A 199 -26.16 -5.53 52.56
C ILE A 199 -25.35 -6.82 52.32
N ALA A 200 -25.96 -7.86 51.74
CA ALA A 200 -25.27 -9.11 51.46
C ALA A 200 -24.25 -8.95 50.33
N GLY A 201 -24.60 -8.16 49.30
CA GLY A 201 -23.66 -7.80 48.24
C GLY A 201 -22.46 -7.03 48.78
N VAL A 202 -22.70 -5.97 49.58
CA VAL A 202 -21.60 -5.16 50.15
C VAL A 202 -20.73 -5.98 51.11
N GLU A 203 -21.31 -6.89 51.90
CA GLU A 203 -20.55 -7.78 52.78
C GLU A 203 -19.62 -8.71 51.97
N ALA A 204 -20.13 -9.34 50.91
CA ALA A 204 -19.35 -10.22 50.07
C ALA A 204 -18.19 -9.47 49.40
N ASP A 205 -18.45 -8.27 48.88
CA ASP A 205 -17.44 -7.42 48.26
C ASP A 205 -16.35 -7.01 49.26
N ASN A 206 -16.73 -6.61 50.47
CA ASN A 206 -15.78 -6.27 51.54
C ASN A 206 -14.91 -7.46 51.93
N ARG A 207 -15.49 -8.66 52.06
CA ARG A 207 -14.71 -9.87 52.39
C ARG A 207 -13.74 -10.22 51.28
N ALA A 208 -14.16 -10.16 50.02
CA ALA A 208 -13.27 -10.41 48.89
C ALA A 208 -12.10 -9.42 48.88
N ALA A 209 -12.37 -8.13 49.04
CA ALA A 209 -11.34 -7.09 49.09
C ALA A 209 -10.37 -7.29 50.26
N LEU A 210 -10.85 -7.74 51.42
CA LEU A 210 -10.00 -8.04 52.58
C LEU A 210 -9.19 -9.34 52.41
N VAL A 211 -9.68 -10.33 51.67
CA VAL A 211 -8.90 -11.52 51.31
C VAL A 211 -7.68 -11.12 50.49
N GLU A 212 -7.89 -10.28 49.48
CA GLU A 212 -6.81 -9.77 48.65
C GLU A 212 -5.81 -8.97 49.49
N LEU A 213 -6.30 -8.01 50.28
CA LEU A 213 -5.44 -7.19 51.15
C LEU A 213 -4.72 -8.01 52.23
N GLY A 214 -5.37 -9.00 52.83
CA GLY A 214 -4.79 -9.85 53.87
C GLY A 214 -3.78 -10.85 53.30
N TYR A 215 -4.00 -11.35 52.10
CA TYR A 215 -3.01 -12.18 51.40
C TYR A 215 -1.73 -11.38 51.11
N GLU A 216 -1.86 -10.12 50.67
CA GLU A 216 -0.71 -9.23 50.49
C GLU A 216 0.08 -9.01 51.79
N LEU A 217 -0.60 -9.01 52.93
CA LEU A 217 0.00 -8.89 54.26
C LEU A 217 0.51 -10.23 54.83
N GLY A 218 0.50 -11.31 54.03
CA GLY A 218 1.06 -12.62 54.39
C GLY A 218 0.11 -13.53 55.17
N GLY A 219 -1.17 -13.18 55.26
CA GLY A 219 -2.22 -14.00 55.86
C GLY A 219 -2.77 -15.07 54.94
N THR A 220 -3.46 -16.07 55.49
CA THR A 220 -4.23 -17.01 54.66
C THR A 220 -5.54 -16.37 54.21
N PRO A 221 -6.06 -16.72 53.01
CA PRO A 221 -7.34 -16.23 52.52
C PRO A 221 -8.50 -16.46 53.52
N GLU A 222 -8.49 -17.59 54.22
CA GLU A 222 -9.53 -17.89 55.22
C GLU A 222 -9.47 -16.95 56.44
N LEU A 223 -8.28 -16.64 56.95
CA LEU A 223 -8.12 -15.70 58.06
C LEU A 223 -8.44 -14.27 57.64
N ALA A 224 -8.02 -13.89 56.43
CA ALA A 224 -8.29 -12.58 55.85
C ALA A 224 -9.79 -12.34 55.57
N ALA A 225 -10.51 -13.34 55.07
CA ALA A 225 -11.96 -13.28 54.88
C ALA A 225 -12.72 -13.10 56.21
N ARG A 226 -12.23 -13.73 57.29
CA ARG A 226 -12.80 -13.64 58.63
C ARG A 226 -12.47 -12.32 59.33
N ALA A 227 -11.43 -11.60 58.89
CA ALA A 227 -11.09 -10.30 59.45
C ALA A 227 -12.18 -9.24 59.17
N ALA A 228 -13.00 -9.40 58.13
CA ALA A 228 -14.12 -8.50 57.84
C ALA A 228 -15.07 -8.33 59.03
N ASP A 229 -15.34 -9.40 59.77
CA ASP A 229 -16.21 -9.37 60.95
C ASP A 229 -15.60 -8.52 62.07
N HIS A 230 -14.30 -8.69 62.30
CA HIS A 230 -13.57 -7.94 63.31
C HIS A 230 -13.40 -6.46 62.94
N LEU A 231 -13.16 -6.16 61.66
CA LEU A 231 -13.03 -4.80 61.18
C LEU A 231 -14.38 -4.07 61.16
N LEU A 232 -15.48 -4.77 60.88
CA LEU A 232 -16.82 -4.21 61.02
C LEU A 232 -17.13 -3.84 62.48
N VAL A 233 -16.78 -4.72 63.42
CA VAL A 233 -16.87 -4.42 64.86
C VAL A 233 -16.02 -3.21 65.19
N ARG A 234 -14.81 -3.09 64.63
CA ARG A 234 -13.97 -1.91 64.85
C ARG A 234 -14.60 -0.61 64.36
N VAL A 235 -15.26 -0.63 63.20
CA VAL A 235 -16.02 0.52 62.68
C VAL A 235 -17.10 0.92 63.69
N LEU A 236 -17.85 -0.06 64.21
CA LEU A 236 -18.89 0.17 65.22
C LEU A 236 -18.31 0.72 66.54
N ASP A 237 -17.22 0.13 67.05
CA ASP A 237 -16.54 0.60 68.27
C ASP A 237 -16.04 2.04 68.09
N THR A 238 -15.56 2.39 66.89
CA THR A 238 -15.09 3.75 66.61
C THR A 238 -16.24 4.76 66.62
N VAL A 239 -17.45 4.36 66.21
CA VAL A 239 -18.66 5.20 66.30
C VAL A 239 -19.10 5.39 67.75
N ILE A 240 -19.09 4.33 68.56
CA ILE A 240 -19.66 4.33 69.91
C ILE A 240 -18.67 4.85 70.96
N GLU A 241 -17.41 4.44 70.90
CA GLU A 241 -16.44 4.59 72.00
C GLU A 241 -15.46 5.77 71.83
N SER A 242 -15.23 6.24 70.58
CA SER A 242 -14.23 7.28 70.32
C SER A 242 -14.82 8.70 70.28
N ALA A 243 -14.17 9.64 70.98
CA ALA A 243 -14.46 11.07 70.87
C ALA A 243 -13.95 11.66 69.54
N ASP A 244 -12.92 11.06 68.93
CA ASP A 244 -12.44 11.35 67.58
C ASP A 244 -12.81 10.16 66.69
N ARG A 245 -13.99 10.23 66.05
CA ARG A 245 -14.60 9.14 65.25
C ARG A 245 -13.89 8.95 63.92
N ARG A 246 -12.59 8.73 63.95
CA ARG A 246 -11.70 8.76 62.80
C ARG A 246 -10.98 7.41 62.62
N LEU A 247 -10.92 6.96 61.37
CA LEU A 247 -10.17 5.81 60.92
C LEU A 247 -9.20 6.19 59.80
N THR A 248 -8.00 5.63 59.83
CA THR A 248 -6.98 5.83 58.78
C THR A 248 -6.65 4.53 58.07
N ARG A 249 -6.04 4.63 56.89
CA ARG A 249 -5.58 3.45 56.15
C ARG A 249 -4.56 2.61 56.94
N GLY A 250 -3.73 3.26 57.76
CA GLY A 250 -2.77 2.57 58.64
C GLY A 250 -3.47 1.71 59.71
N ASP A 251 -4.54 2.23 60.31
CA ASP A 251 -5.32 1.50 61.31
C ASP A 251 -5.92 0.20 60.75
N LEU A 252 -6.35 0.22 59.47
CA LEU A 252 -6.89 -0.94 58.77
C LEU A 252 -5.82 -2.01 58.58
N ILE A 253 -4.67 -1.62 58.02
CA ILE A 253 -3.56 -2.52 57.71
C ILE A 253 -3.06 -3.18 58.98
N GLN A 254 -2.89 -2.41 60.05
CA GLN A 254 -2.39 -2.92 61.33
C GLN A 254 -3.34 -3.95 61.94
N GLN A 255 -4.64 -3.65 61.99
CA GLN A 255 -5.62 -4.60 62.56
C GLN A 255 -5.78 -5.85 61.72
N LEU A 256 -5.76 -5.72 60.39
CA LEU A 256 -5.81 -6.87 59.49
C LEU A 256 -4.57 -7.76 59.68
N PHE A 257 -3.37 -7.18 59.78
CA PHE A 257 -2.13 -7.93 59.99
C PHE A 257 -2.11 -8.72 61.31
N ASP A 258 -2.59 -8.10 62.40
CA ASP A 258 -2.66 -8.76 63.70
C ASP A 258 -3.64 -9.95 63.70
N LEU A 259 -4.73 -9.86 62.94
CA LEU A 259 -5.77 -10.91 62.86
C LEU A 259 -5.35 -12.12 62.00
N ILE A 260 -4.43 -11.92 61.06
CA ILE A 260 -4.03 -12.96 60.09
C ILE A 260 -2.72 -13.68 60.46
N THR A 261 -2.10 -13.37 61.61
CA THR A 261 -0.83 -13.97 62.05
C THR A 261 -0.96 -14.82 63.32
N ILE A 262 -0.36 -16.03 63.35
CA ILE A 262 -0.36 -16.96 64.50
C ILE A 262 1.05 -17.09 65.08
N ARG A 263 1.24 -16.95 66.40
CA ARG A 263 2.55 -17.07 67.07
C ARG A 263 2.74 -18.45 67.74
N VAL A 264 3.88 -19.12 67.52
CA VAL A 264 4.24 -20.42 68.15
C VAL A 264 5.63 -20.34 68.83
N PRO A 265 5.86 -20.93 70.02
CA PRO A 265 7.18 -20.98 70.66
C PRO A 265 7.87 -22.35 70.53
N SER A 266 9.16 -22.43 70.19
CA SER A 266 9.90 -23.71 70.25
C SER A 266 11.41 -23.59 70.54
N ARG A 267 11.83 -24.36 71.55
CA ARG A 267 13.22 -24.71 71.93
C ARG A 267 13.51 -26.12 71.37
N THR A 268 13.81 -26.23 70.08
CA THR A 268 14.55 -27.34 69.41
C THR A 268 14.71 -27.02 67.93
N ALA A 269 15.68 -26.16 67.60
CA ALA A 269 16.25 -26.00 66.25
C ALA A 269 17.53 -25.14 66.36
N ILE A 270 18.58 -25.68 66.98
CA ILE A 270 19.94 -25.15 66.89
C ILE A 270 20.73 -26.14 66.04
N GLY A 271 20.79 -25.86 64.75
CA GLY A 271 21.49 -26.61 63.72
C GLY A 271 21.26 -25.92 62.38
N ALA A 272 22.32 -25.32 61.82
CA ALA A 272 22.33 -24.33 60.74
C ALA A 272 21.81 -22.95 61.15
N GLY A 273 22.73 -21.99 61.10
CA GLY A 273 22.63 -20.65 61.68
C GLY A 273 21.42 -19.86 61.21
N GLY A 274 20.90 -19.07 62.15
CA GLY A 274 20.04 -17.96 61.82
C GLY A 274 20.73 -17.02 60.85
N LEU A 275 20.10 -16.85 59.69
CA LEU A 275 20.00 -15.57 59.04
C LEU A 275 18.51 -15.29 58.94
N THR A 276 18.07 -14.26 59.66
CA THR A 276 16.95 -13.44 59.22
C THR A 276 17.04 -13.28 57.70
N ALA A 277 15.99 -13.61 56.95
CA ALA A 277 15.88 -13.12 55.58
C ALA A 277 15.75 -11.60 55.67
N ARG A 278 16.90 -10.90 55.68
CA ARG A 278 16.96 -9.52 55.22
C ARG A 278 16.35 -9.58 53.83
N GLY A 279 15.25 -8.87 53.59
CA GLY A 279 14.84 -8.58 52.21
C GLY A 279 16.05 -8.06 51.45
N ILE A 280 16.20 -8.45 50.19
CA ILE A 280 17.27 -7.90 49.35
C ILE A 280 17.01 -6.40 49.26
N ASP A 281 17.89 -5.61 49.86
CA ASP A 281 17.94 -4.17 49.63
C ASP A 281 18.45 -3.96 48.20
N LEU A 282 17.51 -3.78 47.27
CA LEU A 282 17.83 -3.67 45.86
C LEU A 282 18.70 -2.44 45.57
N ASP A 283 18.50 -1.34 46.30
CA ASP A 283 19.27 -0.12 46.18
C ASP A 283 20.74 -0.33 46.59
N ALA A 284 20.98 -1.13 47.64
CA ALA A 284 22.35 -1.45 48.11
C ALA A 284 23.12 -2.41 47.18
N THR A 285 22.42 -3.20 46.36
CA THR A 285 23.04 -4.18 45.45
C THR A 285 23.39 -3.63 44.07
N GLY A 286 22.93 -2.42 43.73
CA GLY A 286 23.15 -1.79 42.43
C GLY A 286 22.36 -2.43 41.27
N VAL A 287 21.55 -3.46 41.55
CA VAL A 287 20.70 -4.14 40.55
C VAL A 287 19.38 -3.41 40.32
N TRP A 288 19.06 -2.42 41.18
CA TRP A 288 17.95 -1.50 41.01
C TRP A 288 18.50 -0.09 40.88
N ARG A 289 18.25 0.52 39.72
CA ARG A 289 18.81 1.83 39.38
C ARG A 289 17.82 2.67 38.60
N ALA A 290 18.05 3.97 38.58
CA ALA A 290 17.32 4.85 37.66
C ALA A 290 17.66 4.46 36.21
N ALA A 291 16.65 4.39 35.34
CA ALA A 291 16.90 4.31 33.91
C ALA A 291 17.55 5.63 33.48
N ALA A 292 18.72 5.54 32.86
CA ALA A 292 19.48 6.69 32.43
C ALA A 292 20.22 6.35 31.13
N PRO A 293 20.42 7.33 30.23
CA PRO A 293 21.27 7.11 29.06
C PRO A 293 22.70 6.74 29.50
N PRO A 294 23.46 5.98 28.70
CA PRO A 294 24.85 5.66 28.98
C PRO A 294 25.71 6.91 29.25
N GLN A 295 26.68 6.81 30.17
CA GLN A 295 27.56 7.94 30.52
C GLN A 295 28.66 8.23 29.47
N GLY A 296 28.84 7.35 28.48
CA GLY A 296 29.80 7.52 27.37
C GLY A 296 29.11 7.82 26.03
N PRO A 297 29.85 7.93 24.92
CA PRO A 297 29.27 8.06 23.59
C PRO A 297 28.28 6.93 23.28
N PHE A 298 27.11 7.26 22.73
CA PHE A 298 26.10 6.29 22.30
C PHE A 298 25.33 6.83 21.09
N ALA A 299 24.75 5.93 20.29
CA ALA A 299 23.79 6.29 19.25
C ALA A 299 22.39 6.42 19.87
N PRO A 300 21.62 7.49 19.60
CA PRO A 300 20.31 7.71 20.19
C PRO A 300 19.23 6.75 19.66
N ARG A 301 19.40 6.18 18.46
CA ARG A 301 18.51 5.18 17.84
C ARG A 301 17.03 5.57 17.86
N SER A 302 16.74 6.84 17.57
CA SER A 302 15.44 7.48 17.83
C SER A 302 14.25 6.69 17.29
N VAL A 303 14.34 6.11 16.08
CA VAL A 303 13.23 5.34 15.47
C VAL A 303 12.87 4.11 16.29
N ALA A 304 13.87 3.30 16.69
CA ALA A 304 13.64 2.11 17.50
C ALA A 304 13.15 2.47 18.90
N VAL A 305 13.71 3.54 19.49
CA VAL A 305 13.31 4.06 20.79
C VAL A 305 11.85 4.55 20.80
N ASP A 306 11.44 5.27 19.75
CA ASP A 306 10.08 5.77 19.60
C ASP A 306 9.08 4.63 19.37
N ALA A 307 9.45 3.61 18.58
CA ALA A 307 8.64 2.41 18.38
C ALA A 307 8.41 1.62 19.68
N ILE A 308 9.47 1.37 20.45
CA ILE A 308 9.36 0.72 21.77
C ILE A 308 8.45 1.54 22.69
N GLY A 309 8.58 2.86 22.67
CA GLY A 309 7.73 3.77 23.43
C GLY A 309 6.25 3.69 23.02
N ALA A 310 5.95 3.63 21.73
CA ALA A 310 4.58 3.50 21.23
C ALA A 310 3.96 2.16 21.66
N ILE A 311 4.69 1.06 21.48
CA ILE A 311 4.27 -0.29 21.89
C ILE A 311 3.95 -0.33 23.39
N ALA A 312 4.83 0.21 24.24
CA ALA A 312 4.62 0.24 25.68
C ALA A 312 3.43 1.12 26.09
N ALA A 313 3.13 2.18 25.33
CA ALA A 313 1.98 3.05 25.58
C ALA A 313 0.64 2.41 25.18
N GLU A 314 0.63 1.66 24.09
CA GLU A 314 -0.58 1.00 23.57
C GLU A 314 -0.93 -0.28 24.35
N HIS A 315 0.08 -1.08 24.71
CA HIS A 315 -0.13 -2.41 25.29
C HIS A 315 0.27 -2.52 26.77
N GLY A 316 0.85 -1.48 27.37
CA GLY A 316 1.33 -1.49 28.76
C GLY A 316 2.61 -2.32 28.99
N VAL A 317 3.06 -3.09 28.01
CA VAL A 317 4.30 -3.86 28.03
C VAL A 317 4.97 -3.81 26.66
N ALA A 318 6.30 -3.75 26.64
CA ALA A 318 7.09 -3.98 25.43
C ALA A 318 8.22 -4.97 25.71
N TRP A 319 8.25 -6.06 24.93
CA TRP A 319 9.23 -7.13 25.03
C TRP A 319 10.29 -6.99 23.94
N ILE A 320 11.51 -6.61 24.32
CA ILE A 320 12.63 -6.35 23.42
C ILE A 320 13.52 -7.60 23.36
N HIS A 321 13.70 -8.19 22.18
CA HIS A 321 14.54 -9.38 22.03
C HIS A 321 15.57 -9.32 20.89
N GLY A 322 16.59 -10.16 20.96
CA GLY A 322 17.71 -10.21 19.99
C GLY A 322 18.96 -10.86 20.58
N SER A 323 19.97 -11.15 19.76
CA SER A 323 21.23 -11.75 20.20
C SER A 323 22.06 -10.86 21.13
N THR A 324 23.10 -11.44 21.73
CA THR A 324 24.08 -10.74 22.54
C THR A 324 24.74 -9.61 21.74
N GLY A 325 24.78 -8.40 22.30
CA GLY A 325 25.49 -7.26 21.71
C GLY A 325 24.72 -6.39 20.70
N LEU A 326 23.42 -6.65 20.49
CA LEU A 326 22.52 -5.78 19.69
C LEU A 326 22.02 -4.52 20.42
N GLY A 327 22.46 -4.26 21.66
CA GLY A 327 22.09 -3.05 22.40
C GLY A 327 20.68 -3.06 23.01
N LYS A 328 20.09 -4.23 23.27
CA LYS A 328 18.73 -4.37 23.85
C LYS A 328 18.54 -3.57 25.14
N SER A 329 19.47 -3.71 26.09
CA SER A 329 19.46 -2.99 27.37
C SER A 329 19.53 -1.48 27.16
N ILE A 330 20.39 -1.02 26.23
CA ILE A 330 20.53 0.39 25.89
C ILE A 330 19.24 0.94 25.27
N LEU A 331 18.62 0.21 24.34
CA LEU A 331 17.33 0.59 23.75
C LEU A 331 16.23 0.74 24.80
N ALA A 332 16.13 -0.21 25.73
CA ALA A 332 15.13 -0.16 26.81
C ALA A 332 15.36 1.04 27.74
N GLU A 333 16.61 1.32 28.09
CA GLU A 333 16.98 2.45 28.93
C GLU A 333 16.80 3.81 28.25
N LEU A 334 17.09 3.91 26.95
CA LEU A 334 16.83 5.13 26.16
C LEU A 334 15.33 5.39 26.02
N ALA A 335 14.53 4.35 25.78
CA ALA A 335 13.06 4.45 25.74
C ALA A 335 12.47 4.87 27.09
N ALA A 336 12.98 4.32 28.19
CA ALA A 336 12.62 4.72 29.54
C ALA A 336 13.01 6.19 29.82
N ALA A 337 14.25 6.58 29.53
CA ALA A 337 14.77 7.91 29.78
C ALA A 337 14.02 9.01 29.01
N ARG A 338 13.61 8.73 27.75
CA ARG A 338 12.86 9.68 26.91
C ARG A 338 11.47 10.01 27.47
N ARG A 339 10.92 9.17 28.35
CA ARG A 339 9.59 9.35 28.98
C ARG A 339 9.62 9.98 30.38
N GLY A 340 10.80 10.20 30.96
CA GLY A 340 10.96 10.93 32.23
C GLY A 340 11.87 10.24 33.26
N SER A 341 12.21 10.97 34.33
CA SER A 341 13.29 10.61 35.27
C SER A 341 12.91 9.63 36.39
N ALA A 342 11.70 9.09 36.40
CA ALA A 342 11.21 8.18 37.46
C ALA A 342 11.07 6.71 37.01
N TRP A 343 11.71 6.33 35.91
CA TRP A 343 11.85 4.94 35.49
C TRP A 343 12.92 4.21 36.29
N ARG A 344 12.70 2.91 36.55
CA ARG A 344 13.65 2.03 37.23
C ARG A 344 14.07 0.87 36.34
N VAL A 345 15.30 0.40 36.51
CA VAL A 345 15.86 -0.79 35.86
C VAL A 345 16.15 -1.83 36.93
N LEU A 346 15.64 -3.04 36.73
CA LEU A 346 15.95 -4.24 37.49
C LEU A 346 16.87 -5.14 36.64
N ASP A 347 18.12 -5.29 37.07
CA ASP A 347 19.11 -6.14 36.40
C ASP A 347 18.97 -7.61 36.85
N LEU A 348 18.69 -8.51 35.91
CA LEU A 348 18.63 -9.96 36.12
C LEU A 348 19.78 -10.73 35.44
N ARG A 349 20.76 -10.03 34.86
CA ARG A 349 21.88 -10.65 34.15
C ARG A 349 22.65 -11.61 35.05
N GLY A 350 22.79 -12.85 34.59
CA GLY A 350 23.49 -13.92 35.30
C GLY A 350 22.87 -14.33 36.64
N ALA A 351 21.64 -13.91 36.94
CA ALA A 351 20.96 -14.30 38.18
C ALA A 351 20.53 -15.78 38.12
N SER A 352 20.80 -16.54 39.19
CA SER A 352 20.25 -17.88 39.35
C SER A 352 18.74 -17.82 39.62
N GLY A 353 18.02 -18.91 39.35
CA GLY A 353 16.55 -18.96 39.52
C GLY A 353 16.03 -18.42 40.86
N PRO A 354 16.59 -18.85 42.02
CA PRO A 354 16.21 -18.31 43.31
C PRO A 354 16.49 -16.81 43.48
N VAL A 355 17.63 -16.32 42.97
CA VAL A 355 18.03 -14.90 43.06
C VAL A 355 17.16 -14.04 42.16
N ALA A 356 16.84 -14.50 40.94
CA ALA A 356 15.92 -13.81 40.04
C ALA A 356 14.52 -13.68 40.65
N ARG A 357 14.03 -14.75 41.29
CA ARG A 357 12.76 -14.74 42.04
C ARG A 357 12.77 -13.70 43.16
N GLU A 358 13.82 -13.69 43.98
CA GLU A 358 13.94 -12.72 45.08
C GLU A 358 14.05 -11.27 44.58
N ARG A 359 14.78 -11.04 43.48
CA ARG A 359 14.86 -9.72 42.83
C ARG A 359 13.52 -9.23 42.28
N LEU A 360 12.75 -10.10 41.62
CA LEU A 360 11.40 -9.77 41.11
C LEU A 360 10.41 -9.47 42.25
N ALA A 361 10.44 -10.28 43.31
CA ALA A 361 9.59 -10.07 44.49
C ALA A 361 9.95 -8.75 45.21
N ALA A 362 11.24 -8.46 45.37
CA ALA A 362 11.70 -7.20 45.95
C ALA A 362 11.32 -6.01 45.04
N ALA A 363 11.46 -6.12 43.72
CA ALA A 363 11.08 -5.06 42.79
C ALA A 363 9.59 -4.72 42.89
N ARG A 364 8.72 -5.73 43.01
CA ARG A 364 7.28 -5.54 43.26
C ARG A 364 7.03 -4.76 44.55
N ALA A 365 7.73 -5.10 45.64
CA ALA A 365 7.61 -4.41 46.91
C ALA A 365 8.08 -2.95 46.83
N HIS A 366 9.21 -2.68 46.15
CA HIS A 366 9.71 -1.31 45.93
C HIS A 366 8.75 -0.48 45.10
N ILE A 367 8.15 -1.06 44.04
CA ILE A 367 7.12 -0.38 43.24
C ILE A 367 5.93 -0.01 44.12
N LEU A 368 5.38 -0.95 44.89
CA LEU A 368 4.25 -0.69 45.79
C LEU A 368 4.54 0.40 46.82
N ALA A 369 5.78 0.49 47.32
CA ALA A 369 6.20 1.51 48.29
C ALA A 369 6.47 2.90 47.68
N ALA A 370 6.71 2.98 46.36
CA ALA A 370 7.11 4.20 45.65
C ALA A 370 6.10 4.56 44.54
N PRO A 371 5.06 5.37 44.85
CA PRO A 371 4.03 5.77 43.87
C PRO A 371 4.56 6.66 42.75
N ASP A 372 5.74 7.26 42.91
CA ASP A 372 6.42 8.12 41.94
C ASP A 372 7.09 7.34 40.79
N ILE A 373 7.25 6.02 40.90
CA ILE A 373 7.80 5.20 39.80
C ILE A 373 6.78 5.12 38.67
N VAL A 374 7.18 5.61 37.49
CA VAL A 374 6.33 5.73 36.29
C VAL A 374 6.62 4.67 35.21
N GLY A 375 7.55 3.74 35.46
CA GLY A 375 7.84 2.62 34.57
C GLY A 375 8.97 1.73 35.07
N LEU A 376 8.99 0.47 34.62
CA LEU A 376 10.01 -0.52 34.98
C LEU A 376 10.65 -1.13 33.73
N VAL A 377 11.98 -1.24 33.74
CA VAL A 377 12.76 -2.08 32.82
C VAL A 377 13.23 -3.32 33.58
N VAL A 378 12.94 -4.52 33.06
CA VAL A 378 13.54 -5.78 33.52
C VAL A 378 14.59 -6.18 32.50
N ASP A 379 15.87 -6.06 32.87
CA ASP A 379 16.99 -6.32 31.98
C ASP A 379 17.46 -7.79 32.04
N ASP A 380 17.60 -8.41 30.87
CA ASP A 380 18.13 -9.74 30.61
C ASP A 380 17.34 -10.89 31.29
N LEU A 381 16.03 -10.94 31.02
CA LEU A 381 15.16 -12.01 31.49
C LEU A 381 15.34 -13.30 30.68
N SER A 382 15.60 -14.41 31.37
CA SER A 382 15.69 -15.74 30.76
C SER A 382 14.34 -16.19 30.16
N PRO A 383 14.30 -16.83 28.98
CA PRO A 383 13.07 -17.35 28.39
C PRO A 383 12.50 -18.59 29.08
N ASP A 384 13.34 -19.32 29.81
CA ASP A 384 12.98 -20.54 30.52
C ASP A 384 12.85 -20.24 32.01
N LEU A 385 11.66 -19.80 32.42
CA LEU A 385 11.34 -19.51 33.82
C LEU A 385 10.66 -20.72 34.49
N GLU A 386 11.17 -21.09 35.67
CA GLU A 386 10.50 -22.00 36.59
C GLU A 386 9.15 -21.41 37.04
N ALA A 387 8.21 -22.28 37.47
CA ALA A 387 6.84 -21.89 37.76
C ALA A 387 6.76 -20.81 38.86
N GLU A 388 7.65 -20.90 39.85
CA GLU A 388 7.77 -19.98 40.97
C GLU A 388 8.23 -18.59 40.51
N ILE A 389 9.17 -18.51 39.56
CA ILE A 389 9.67 -17.24 39.01
C ILE A 389 8.62 -16.60 38.10
N LEU A 390 7.95 -17.43 37.29
CA LEU A 390 6.84 -16.99 36.45
C LEU A 390 5.67 -16.42 37.27
N SER A 391 5.38 -17.03 38.42
CA SER A 391 4.37 -16.53 39.36
C SER A 391 4.75 -15.15 39.91
N GLU A 392 6.01 -14.94 40.30
CA GLU A 392 6.47 -13.62 40.78
C GLU A 392 6.46 -12.56 39.68
N LEU A 393 6.87 -12.92 38.46
CA LEU A 393 6.80 -12.05 37.28
C LEU A 393 5.35 -11.67 36.95
N SER A 394 4.43 -12.64 37.00
CA SER A 394 2.99 -12.42 36.80
C SER A 394 2.42 -11.45 37.84
N ALA A 395 2.80 -11.61 39.09
CA ALA A 395 2.34 -10.74 40.17
C ALA A 395 2.95 -9.32 40.05
N LEU A 396 4.20 -9.20 39.60
CA LEU A 396 4.84 -7.92 39.30
C LEU A 396 4.14 -7.21 38.12
N ALA A 397 3.90 -7.91 37.01
CA ALA A 397 3.21 -7.37 35.85
C ALA A 397 1.77 -6.93 36.17
N ALA A 398 1.02 -7.72 36.94
CA ALA A 398 -0.32 -7.35 37.39
C ALA A 398 -0.30 -6.10 38.29
N THR A 399 0.74 -5.93 39.11
CA THR A 399 0.90 -4.75 39.96
C THR A 399 1.15 -3.49 39.13
N LEU A 400 1.99 -3.60 38.09
CA LEU A 400 2.27 -2.52 37.15
C LEU A 400 1.04 -2.15 36.32
N ALA A 401 0.31 -3.15 35.81
CA ALA A 401 -0.92 -2.95 35.03
C ALA A 401 -2.03 -2.25 35.84
N ARG A 402 -2.25 -2.61 37.11
CA ARG A 402 -3.22 -1.90 37.98
C ARG A 402 -2.89 -0.43 38.23
N ARG A 403 -1.64 -0.03 38.00
CA ARG A 403 -1.14 1.34 38.16
C ARG A 403 -0.96 2.06 36.83
N ASP A 404 -1.42 1.48 35.72
CA ASP A 404 -1.16 1.97 34.35
C ASP A 404 0.33 2.29 34.11
N THR A 405 1.22 1.49 34.73
CA THR A 405 2.67 1.71 34.71
C THR A 405 3.31 0.76 33.69
N PRO A 406 3.98 1.27 32.63
CA PRO A 406 4.52 0.42 31.57
C PRO A 406 5.71 -0.44 32.02
N LEU A 407 5.79 -1.65 31.45
CA LEU A 407 6.86 -2.64 31.64
C LEU A 407 7.68 -2.83 30.36
N LEU A 408 8.98 -2.57 30.41
CA LEU A 408 9.92 -2.96 29.35
C LEU A 408 10.68 -4.21 29.80
N VAL A 409 10.78 -5.22 28.94
CA VAL A 409 11.56 -6.44 29.23
C VAL A 409 12.59 -6.64 28.14
N THR A 410 13.85 -6.91 28.49
CA THR A 410 14.86 -7.35 27.50
C THR A 410 15.15 -8.84 27.67
N SER A 411 15.26 -9.56 26.56
CA SER A 411 15.58 -11.00 26.55
C SER A 411 16.34 -11.39 25.29
N ASN A 412 16.94 -12.58 25.27
CA ASN A 412 17.56 -13.13 24.06
C ASN A 412 16.53 -13.80 23.12
N HIS A 413 15.31 -14.03 23.61
CA HIS A 413 14.24 -14.72 22.89
C HIS A 413 12.92 -13.96 22.96
N PRO A 414 11.99 -14.17 22.01
CA PRO A 414 10.61 -13.77 22.19
C PRO A 414 9.98 -14.51 23.40
N PRO A 415 8.94 -13.95 24.04
CA PRO A 415 8.34 -14.56 25.21
C PRO A 415 7.69 -15.89 24.83
N SER A 416 7.88 -16.92 25.66
CA SER A 416 7.08 -18.14 25.54
C SER A 416 5.60 -17.84 25.82
N HIS A 417 4.68 -18.69 25.34
CA HIS A 417 3.23 -18.50 25.59
C HIS A 417 2.90 -18.33 27.08
N ARG A 418 3.65 -19.02 27.96
CA ARG A 418 3.48 -18.89 29.42
C ARG A 418 3.88 -17.51 29.93
N ILE A 419 4.99 -16.97 29.44
CA ILE A 419 5.51 -15.64 29.81
C ILE A 419 4.66 -14.53 29.20
N ALA A 420 4.26 -14.66 27.94
CA ALA A 420 3.34 -13.73 27.26
C ALA A 420 2.04 -13.58 28.05
N ARG A 421 1.45 -14.70 28.49
CA ARG A 421 0.24 -14.70 29.34
C ARG A 421 0.48 -14.07 30.72
N ALA A 422 1.63 -14.32 31.34
CA ALA A 422 1.96 -13.76 32.65
C ALA A 422 2.20 -12.25 32.63
N THR A 423 2.75 -11.73 31.53
CA THR A 423 3.14 -10.31 31.40
C THR A 423 2.14 -9.46 30.60
N GLY A 424 1.20 -10.08 29.89
CA GLY A 424 0.30 -9.40 28.96
C GLY A 424 0.94 -9.09 27.60
N ALA A 425 2.15 -9.58 27.33
CA ALA A 425 2.89 -9.33 26.09
C ALA A 425 2.29 -10.12 24.91
N VAL A 426 1.26 -9.56 24.28
CA VAL A 426 0.70 -10.03 23.00
C VAL A 426 1.74 -9.90 21.86
N ASP A 427 1.51 -10.52 20.70
CA ASP A 427 2.47 -10.47 19.59
C ASP A 427 2.82 -9.04 19.15
N ALA A 428 1.86 -8.11 19.20
CA ALA A 428 2.07 -6.68 18.92
C ALA A 428 2.94 -5.96 19.98
N ALA A 429 3.11 -6.56 21.17
CA ALA A 429 3.97 -6.07 22.23
C ALA A 429 5.44 -6.55 22.11
N VAL A 430 5.77 -7.37 21.10
CA VAL A 430 7.09 -7.95 20.92
C VAL A 430 7.89 -7.16 19.87
N PHE A 431 9.07 -6.68 20.26
CA PHE A 431 9.96 -5.87 19.44
C PHE A 431 11.32 -6.57 19.25
N ALA A 432 11.71 -6.86 18.00
CA ALA A 432 13.03 -7.38 17.68
C ALA A 432 14.04 -6.23 17.57
N ALA A 433 15.09 -6.24 18.39
CA ALA A 433 16.11 -5.19 18.39
C ALA A 433 16.86 -5.16 17.04
N PRO A 434 16.82 -4.04 16.30
CA PRO A 434 17.42 -3.97 14.98
C PRO A 434 18.95 -3.81 15.05
N PRO A 435 19.68 -4.26 14.01
CA PRO A 435 21.10 -3.91 13.82
C PRO A 435 21.26 -2.40 13.60
N PHE A 436 22.50 -1.88 13.65
CA PHE A 436 22.78 -0.48 13.29
C PHE A 436 22.60 -0.24 11.80
N ASP A 437 22.01 0.91 11.48
CA ASP A 437 22.03 1.49 10.15
C ASP A 437 23.08 2.62 10.04
N GLU A 438 23.14 3.28 8.89
CA GLU A 438 24.07 4.38 8.63
C GLU A 438 23.84 5.58 9.55
N SER A 439 22.59 5.86 9.91
CA SER A 439 22.24 6.96 10.83
C SER A 439 22.73 6.66 12.25
N ASP A 440 22.51 5.44 12.74
CA ASP A 440 22.98 4.98 14.04
C ASP A 440 24.51 5.08 14.14
N ALA A 441 25.23 4.66 13.09
CA ALA A 441 26.68 4.75 13.03
C ALA A 441 27.18 6.21 12.97
N ALA A 442 26.52 7.06 12.17
CA ALA A 442 26.83 8.49 12.07
C ALA A 442 26.67 9.22 13.40
N ASP A 443 25.58 8.97 14.12
CA ASP A 443 25.34 9.55 15.44
C ASP A 443 26.41 9.09 16.45
N LEU A 444 26.83 7.82 16.38
CA LEU A 444 27.87 7.31 17.26
C LEU A 444 29.24 7.93 16.95
N VAL A 445 29.61 8.06 15.67
CA VAL A 445 30.83 8.76 15.25
C VAL A 445 30.84 10.21 15.76
N ALA A 446 29.72 10.92 15.62
CA ALA A 446 29.56 12.28 16.14
C ALA A 446 29.74 12.32 17.66
N ALA A 447 29.18 11.35 18.39
CA ALA A 447 29.32 11.25 19.84
C ALA A 447 30.78 11.03 20.28
N TYR A 448 31.58 10.31 19.48
CA TYR A 448 33.04 10.17 19.66
C TYR A 448 33.86 11.37 19.15
N ARG A 449 33.20 12.40 18.60
CA ARG A 449 33.82 13.59 17.99
C ARG A 449 34.70 13.24 16.78
N GLY A 450 34.18 12.41 15.87
CA GLY A 450 34.70 12.22 14.51
C GLY A 450 33.77 12.83 13.47
N ASP A 451 34.17 12.82 12.20
CA ASP A 451 33.32 13.26 11.09
C ASP A 451 32.38 12.11 10.64
N PRO A 452 31.05 12.24 10.81
CA PRO A 452 30.11 11.19 10.42
C PRO A 452 30.12 10.86 8.93
N ALA A 453 30.31 11.85 8.05
CA ALA A 453 30.26 11.64 6.60
C ALA A 453 31.44 10.80 6.11
N GLU A 454 32.56 10.89 6.81
CA GLU A 454 33.78 10.17 6.47
C GLU A 454 33.83 8.78 7.12
N TRP A 455 33.43 8.65 8.39
CA TRP A 455 33.75 7.45 9.18
C TRP A 455 32.57 6.51 9.43
N ALA A 456 31.32 6.93 9.24
CA ALA A 456 30.14 6.10 9.56
C ALA A 456 30.05 4.84 8.69
N TRP A 457 30.13 4.99 7.37
CA TRP A 457 30.10 3.86 6.43
C TRP A 457 31.29 2.92 6.65
N PHE A 458 32.48 3.46 6.94
CA PHE A 458 33.68 2.66 7.18
C PHE A 458 33.58 1.88 8.49
N ALA A 459 33.03 2.47 9.55
CA ALA A 459 32.75 1.77 10.80
C ALA A 459 31.74 0.62 10.61
N LEU A 460 30.71 0.81 9.79
CA LEU A 460 29.77 -0.26 9.41
C LEU A 460 30.43 -1.34 8.55
N LEU A 461 31.37 -0.98 7.68
CA LEU A 461 32.11 -1.96 6.88
C LEU A 461 33.00 -2.85 7.75
N VAL A 462 33.61 -2.28 8.80
CA VAL A 462 34.55 -2.98 9.69
C VAL A 462 33.84 -3.75 10.81
N GLY A 463 32.90 -3.11 11.50
CA GLY A 463 32.11 -3.71 12.58
C GLY A 463 30.91 -4.53 12.09
N GLY A 464 30.60 -4.48 10.79
CA GLY A 464 29.31 -4.92 10.26
C GLY A 464 28.17 -4.00 10.72
N THR A 465 26.94 -4.49 10.66
CA THR A 465 25.78 -3.78 11.24
C THR A 465 25.56 -4.12 12.72
N HIS A 466 26.57 -4.70 13.40
CA HIS A 466 26.42 -5.20 14.76
C HIS A 466 26.85 -4.12 15.79
N PRO A 467 25.94 -3.61 16.63
CA PRO A 467 26.17 -2.43 17.49
C PRO A 467 27.47 -2.47 18.30
N GLN A 468 27.74 -3.58 19.00
CA GLN A 468 28.96 -3.71 19.81
C GLN A 468 30.25 -3.69 18.99
N LEU A 469 30.25 -4.23 17.77
CA LEU A 469 31.46 -4.28 16.93
C LEU A 469 31.69 -2.94 16.22
N VAL A 470 30.61 -2.24 15.85
CA VAL A 470 30.67 -0.88 15.30
C VAL A 470 31.22 0.09 16.35
N ASP A 471 30.73 0.02 17.59
CA ASP A 471 31.28 0.81 18.70
C ASP A 471 32.78 0.52 18.93
N ALA A 472 33.19 -0.75 18.88
CA ALA A 472 34.60 -1.12 18.99
C ALA A 472 35.47 -0.55 17.85
N ALA A 473 34.96 -0.56 16.61
CA ALA A 473 35.64 0.02 15.46
C ALA A 473 35.80 1.55 15.61
N ILE A 474 34.72 2.25 16.00
CA ILE A 474 34.70 3.71 16.21
C ILE A 474 35.60 4.11 17.38
N ALA A 475 35.52 3.40 18.51
CA ALA A 475 36.39 3.62 19.66
C ALA A 475 37.87 3.39 19.29
N GLY A 476 38.16 2.40 18.45
CA GLY A 476 39.48 2.14 17.87
C GLY A 476 39.99 3.32 17.03
N LEU A 477 39.18 3.83 16.09
CA LEU A 477 39.50 5.01 15.28
C LEU A 477 39.74 6.24 16.15
N LYS A 478 38.90 6.45 17.17
CA LYS A 478 39.06 7.55 18.12
C LYS A 478 40.39 7.48 18.87
N ARG A 479 40.79 6.29 19.36
CA ARG A 479 42.07 6.11 20.08
C ARG A 479 43.28 6.44 19.19
N ARG A 480 43.18 6.20 17.89
CA ARG A 480 44.21 6.51 16.90
C ARG A 480 44.16 7.95 16.41
N GLY A 481 43.14 8.72 16.80
CA GLY A 481 42.98 10.12 16.43
C GLY A 481 42.39 10.35 15.04
N TRP A 482 41.61 9.41 14.51
CA TRP A 482 41.00 9.48 13.17
C TRP A 482 42.01 9.66 12.01
N PRO A 483 43.02 8.79 11.86
CA PRO A 483 44.02 8.97 10.81
C PRO A 483 43.50 8.52 9.44
N ASP A 484 43.66 9.36 8.41
CA ASP A 484 43.26 9.07 7.02
C ASP A 484 43.87 7.76 6.49
N SER A 485 45.08 7.38 6.98
CA SER A 485 45.76 6.13 6.60
C SER A 485 45.08 4.86 7.16
N ALA A 486 44.20 4.95 8.16
CA ALA A 486 43.57 3.78 8.75
C ALA A 486 42.65 3.02 7.78
N MET A 487 42.02 3.72 6.82
CA MET A 487 41.17 3.05 5.83
C MET A 487 41.99 2.16 4.90
N GLU A 488 43.12 2.67 4.40
CA GLU A 488 44.04 1.93 3.55
C GLU A 488 44.68 0.77 4.32
N GLU A 489 45.20 1.02 5.53
CA GLU A 489 45.83 0.00 6.37
C GLU A 489 44.89 -1.17 6.70
N TRP A 490 43.61 -0.88 7.03
CA TRP A 490 42.64 -1.93 7.34
C TRP A 490 42.12 -2.63 6.09
N ALA A 491 41.96 -1.90 4.98
CA ALA A 491 41.59 -2.49 3.69
C ALA A 491 42.67 -3.48 3.20
N GLU A 492 43.95 -3.13 3.30
CA GLU A 492 45.08 -4.01 3.00
C GLU A 492 45.09 -5.26 3.92
N ALA A 493 44.68 -5.10 5.18
CA ALA A 493 44.50 -6.21 6.12
C ALA A 493 43.20 -7.01 5.93
N GLY A 494 42.43 -6.74 4.86
CA GLY A 494 41.16 -7.42 4.58
C GLY A 494 40.07 -7.09 5.60
N MET A 495 39.99 -5.83 6.01
CA MET A 495 39.08 -5.26 7.03
C MET A 495 39.25 -5.86 8.43
N ARG A 496 40.37 -6.53 8.70
CA ARG A 496 40.70 -7.01 10.05
C ARG A 496 41.35 -5.90 10.87
N ASN A 497 40.90 -5.73 12.09
CA ASN A 497 41.40 -4.71 13.02
C ASN A 497 41.55 -5.31 14.43
N SER A 498 42.67 -5.02 15.09
CA SER A 498 42.95 -5.40 16.48
C SER A 498 41.88 -4.98 17.49
N ASP A 499 41.19 -3.85 17.30
CA ASP A 499 40.18 -3.36 18.23
C ASP A 499 38.89 -4.21 18.17
N VAL A 500 38.43 -4.53 16.95
CA VAL A 500 37.28 -5.42 16.70
C VAL A 500 37.62 -6.86 17.03
N GLU A 501 38.84 -7.32 16.69
CA GLU A 501 39.31 -8.66 17.07
C GLU A 501 39.46 -8.81 18.59
N ALA A 502 39.83 -7.75 19.32
CA ALA A 502 39.87 -7.80 20.78
C ALA A 502 38.49 -8.02 21.41
N GLU A 503 37.44 -7.38 20.87
CA GLU A 503 36.06 -7.62 21.32
C GLU A 503 35.55 -9.01 20.94
N ARG A 504 35.86 -9.50 19.74
CA ARG A 504 35.57 -10.89 19.33
C ARG A 504 36.27 -11.88 20.27
N GLU A 505 37.54 -11.65 20.56
CA GLU A 505 38.33 -12.49 21.46
C GLU A 505 37.80 -12.44 22.91
N ALA A 506 37.34 -11.29 23.39
CA ALA A 506 36.68 -11.19 24.68
C ALA A 506 35.34 -11.96 24.72
N ALA A 507 34.56 -11.93 23.64
CA ALA A 507 33.35 -12.73 23.49
C ALA A 507 33.66 -14.23 23.47
N ARG A 508 34.67 -14.67 22.71
CA ARG A 508 35.17 -16.05 22.68
C ARG A 508 35.64 -16.54 24.05
N ARG A 509 36.35 -15.72 24.82
CA ARG A 509 36.76 -16.08 26.19
C ARG A 509 35.59 -16.27 27.14
N ARG A 510 34.52 -15.49 27.01
CA ARG A 510 33.27 -15.70 27.79
C ARG A 510 32.56 -16.98 27.36
N LEU A 511 32.49 -17.23 26.05
CA LEU A 511 31.94 -18.46 25.47
C LEU A 511 32.60 -19.73 26.00
N LEU A 512 33.93 -19.73 26.14
CA LEU A 512 34.68 -20.86 26.70
C LEU A 512 34.36 -21.14 28.18
N ALA A 513 33.84 -20.14 28.92
CA ALA A 513 33.40 -20.29 30.30
C ALA A 513 31.94 -20.72 30.42
N GLU A 514 31.11 -20.43 29.40
CA GLU A 514 29.65 -20.65 29.41
C GLU A 514 29.22 -21.92 28.67
N LEU A 515 29.90 -22.28 27.58
CA LEU A 515 29.52 -23.40 26.71
C LEU A 515 30.40 -24.63 26.93
N THR A 516 29.78 -25.79 27.07
CA THR A 516 30.47 -27.09 27.25
C THR A 516 29.86 -28.17 26.36
N GLY A 517 30.66 -29.20 26.04
CA GLY A 517 30.24 -30.31 25.17
C GLY A 517 30.10 -29.89 23.69
N ASP A 518 29.08 -30.42 23.01
CA ASP A 518 28.86 -30.24 21.57
C ASP A 518 28.44 -28.82 21.15
N THR A 519 28.10 -27.94 22.09
CA THR A 519 27.62 -26.57 21.80
C THR A 519 28.71 -25.67 21.23
N LEU A 520 29.93 -25.70 21.79
CA LEU A 520 31.04 -24.88 21.30
C LEU A 520 31.52 -25.32 19.90
N PRO A 521 31.78 -26.62 19.63
CA PRO A 521 32.10 -27.08 18.27
C PRO A 521 30.98 -26.78 17.27
N LEU A 522 29.71 -26.94 17.64
CA LEU A 522 28.60 -26.62 16.72
C LEU A 522 28.54 -25.13 16.41
N LEU A 523 28.73 -24.25 17.40
CA LEU A 523 28.80 -22.81 17.19
C LEU A 523 29.96 -22.44 16.24
N ALA A 524 31.14 -23.03 16.45
CA ALA A 524 32.30 -22.85 15.58
C ALA A 524 32.02 -23.31 14.13
N ARG A 525 31.30 -24.43 13.94
CA ARG A 525 30.93 -24.91 12.59
C ARG A 525 29.92 -24.01 11.91
N THR A 526 28.92 -23.53 12.63
CA THR A 526 27.94 -22.58 12.06
C THR A 526 28.56 -21.23 11.75
N ALA A 527 29.61 -20.80 12.49
CA ALA A 527 30.39 -19.61 12.17
C ALA A 527 31.14 -19.71 10.84
N ARG A 528 31.36 -20.93 10.31
CA ARG A 528 31.93 -21.16 8.99
C ARG A 528 30.95 -20.80 7.87
N ILE A 529 29.64 -20.94 8.09
CA ILE A 529 28.61 -20.72 7.07
C ILE A 529 28.51 -19.22 6.76
N ILE A 530 28.63 -18.86 5.49
CA ILE A 530 28.52 -17.46 5.07
C ILE A 530 27.03 -17.05 5.03
N GLY A 531 26.69 -15.97 5.73
CA GLY A 531 25.34 -15.40 5.70
C GLY A 531 24.32 -16.15 6.56
N THR A 532 23.09 -16.28 6.05
CA THR A 532 21.98 -16.95 6.76
C THR A 532 21.86 -18.42 6.35
N PHE A 533 21.49 -19.28 7.29
CA PHE A 533 21.27 -20.70 7.07
C PHE A 533 19.97 -21.17 7.72
N ASP A 534 19.57 -22.41 7.46
CA ASP A 534 18.42 -23.03 8.12
C ASP A 534 18.87 -24.17 9.05
N ARG A 535 17.93 -24.66 9.86
CA ARG A 535 18.19 -25.77 10.79
C ARG A 535 18.76 -27.02 10.08
N PRO A 536 18.24 -27.47 8.92
CA PRO A 536 18.83 -28.58 8.17
C PRO A 536 20.32 -28.40 7.85
N LEU A 537 20.73 -27.21 7.40
CA LEU A 537 22.15 -26.94 7.12
C LEU A 537 23.01 -26.93 8.39
N ALA A 538 22.50 -26.36 9.49
CA ALA A 538 23.17 -26.41 10.79
C ALA A 538 23.37 -27.86 11.29
N VAL A 539 22.40 -28.74 11.04
CA VAL A 539 22.51 -30.17 11.35
C VAL A 539 23.57 -30.83 10.46
N ALA A 540 23.55 -30.56 9.15
CA ALA A 540 24.50 -31.13 8.21
C ALA A 540 25.96 -30.78 8.53
N VAL A 541 26.24 -29.54 8.94
CA VAL A 541 27.59 -29.18 9.40
C VAL A 541 27.95 -29.85 10.73
N GLY A 542 26.98 -30.07 11.63
CA GLY A 542 27.19 -30.85 12.85
C GLY A 542 27.52 -32.33 12.60
N GLU A 543 27.05 -32.89 11.48
CA GLU A 543 27.34 -34.26 11.05
C GLU A 543 28.69 -34.38 10.30
N ALA A 544 29.29 -33.26 9.88
CA ALA A 544 30.62 -33.26 9.27
C ALA A 544 31.65 -33.91 10.21
N MET A 545 32.62 -34.63 9.65
CA MET A 545 33.59 -35.37 10.46
C MET A 545 34.53 -34.41 11.22
N PRO A 546 34.75 -34.61 12.54
CA PRO A 546 34.14 -35.64 13.40
C PRO A 546 32.68 -35.33 13.78
N ALA A 547 31.74 -36.26 13.57
CA ALA A 547 30.32 -36.01 13.83
C ALA A 547 30.03 -35.71 15.31
N LEU A 548 29.18 -34.72 15.56
CA LEU A 548 28.69 -34.37 16.91
C LEU A 548 27.45 -35.22 17.27
N GLU A 549 27.23 -35.51 18.54
CA GLU A 549 26.15 -36.41 18.97
C GLU A 549 24.80 -35.67 19.14
N ARG A 550 24.79 -34.51 19.82
CA ARG A 550 23.57 -33.81 20.25
C ARG A 550 23.32 -32.52 19.49
N ILE A 551 23.40 -32.58 18.16
CA ILE A 551 23.35 -31.40 17.28
C ILE A 551 22.06 -30.59 17.45
N GLY A 552 20.90 -31.25 17.42
CA GLY A 552 19.60 -30.57 17.51
C GLY A 552 19.38 -29.82 18.82
N LEU A 553 19.76 -30.43 19.95
CA LEU A 553 19.68 -29.82 21.28
C LEU A 553 20.69 -28.69 21.44
N SER A 554 21.90 -28.88 20.93
CA SER A 554 22.96 -27.86 20.96
C SER A 554 22.57 -26.63 20.13
N LEU A 555 21.94 -26.84 18.96
CA LEU A 555 21.44 -25.73 18.13
C LEU A 555 20.31 -24.95 18.83
N ASP A 556 19.39 -25.65 19.49
CA ASP A 556 18.29 -25.02 20.22
C ASP A 556 18.80 -24.17 21.39
N GLN A 557 19.88 -24.59 22.07
CA GLN A 557 20.57 -23.82 23.11
C GLN A 557 21.31 -22.58 22.58
N LEU A 558 21.88 -22.66 21.37
CA LEU A 558 22.63 -21.55 20.77
C LEU A 558 21.72 -20.48 20.14
N THR A 559 20.54 -20.90 19.67
CA THR A 559 19.56 -20.02 19.02
C THR A 559 19.00 -19.01 20.03
N GLY A 560 18.95 -17.72 19.69
CA GLY A 560 18.55 -16.62 20.57
C GLY A 560 19.74 -15.92 21.22
N HIS A 561 20.78 -16.67 21.62
CA HIS A 561 21.98 -16.11 22.25
C HIS A 561 23.06 -15.74 21.22
N TRP A 562 23.64 -16.76 20.58
CA TRP A 562 24.78 -16.65 19.66
C TRP A 562 24.41 -16.92 18.20
N ILE A 563 23.22 -17.50 17.98
CA ILE A 563 22.60 -17.68 16.66
C ILE A 563 21.28 -16.91 16.64
N GLU A 564 21.19 -15.92 15.77
CA GLU A 564 20.01 -15.08 15.58
C GLU A 564 18.97 -15.78 14.72
N ARG A 565 17.69 -15.47 14.97
CA ARG A 565 16.59 -15.83 14.05
C ARG A 565 16.36 -14.68 13.07
N VAL A 566 16.42 -14.99 11.78
CA VAL A 566 16.16 -14.06 10.68
C VAL A 566 14.91 -14.53 9.95
N GLY A 567 13.80 -13.79 10.12
CA GLY A 567 12.49 -14.20 9.62
C GLY A 567 11.96 -15.48 10.29
N SER A 568 11.10 -16.23 9.59
CA SER A 568 10.40 -17.40 10.16
C SER A 568 11.23 -18.69 10.18
N ARG A 569 12.27 -18.79 9.34
CA ARG A 569 13.08 -20.03 9.17
C ARG A 569 14.59 -19.81 9.06
N GLY A 570 15.05 -18.56 8.91
CA GLY A 570 16.46 -18.25 8.79
C GLY A 570 17.14 -18.17 10.15
N LEU A 571 18.39 -18.60 10.18
CA LEU A 571 19.33 -18.51 11.29
C LEU A 571 20.58 -17.77 10.81
N ARG A 572 21.23 -17.03 11.71
CA ARG A 572 22.49 -16.35 11.41
C ARG A 572 23.41 -16.41 12.61
N THR A 573 24.65 -16.82 12.42
CA THR A 573 25.63 -16.81 13.52
C THR A 573 26.07 -15.38 13.82
N SER A 574 26.17 -15.04 15.11
CA SER A 574 26.57 -13.70 15.55
C SER A 574 27.97 -13.36 15.04
N PRO A 575 28.18 -12.15 14.47
CA PRO A 575 29.51 -11.68 14.07
C PRO A 575 30.54 -11.61 15.21
N LEU A 576 30.11 -11.63 16.47
CA LEU A 576 30.97 -11.67 17.65
C LEU A 576 31.82 -12.95 17.72
N VAL A 577 31.36 -14.04 17.11
CA VAL A 577 32.08 -15.34 17.10
C VAL A 577 32.77 -15.63 15.78
N SER A 578 32.88 -14.63 14.90
CA SER A 578 33.63 -14.78 13.66
C SER A 578 35.09 -15.17 13.94
N GLY A 579 35.61 -16.11 13.14
CA GLY A 579 36.95 -16.68 13.32
C GLY A 579 37.03 -17.85 14.29
N LEU A 580 35.96 -18.15 15.05
CA LEU A 580 35.93 -19.28 15.98
C LEU A 580 36.16 -20.62 15.26
N ASP A 581 35.72 -20.74 14.00
CA ASP A 581 35.96 -21.90 13.14
C ASP A 581 37.46 -22.22 13.02
N ARG A 582 38.28 -21.22 12.74
CA ARG A 582 39.73 -21.37 12.49
C ARG A 582 40.55 -21.62 13.75
N GLU A 583 40.06 -21.17 14.90
CA GLU A 583 40.69 -21.43 16.20
C GLU A 583 40.32 -22.80 16.75
N THR A 584 39.15 -23.33 16.35
CA THR A 584 38.64 -24.62 16.84
C THR A 584 39.08 -25.79 15.97
N PHE A 585 39.16 -25.62 14.65
CA PHE A 585 39.33 -26.71 13.69
C PHE A 585 40.63 -26.60 12.87
N SER A 586 41.18 -27.76 12.51
CA SER A 586 42.28 -27.88 11.55
C SER A 586 41.84 -27.57 10.11
N ALA A 587 42.80 -27.38 9.21
CA ALA A 587 42.51 -27.11 7.80
C ALA A 587 41.71 -28.23 7.11
N ASP A 588 41.97 -29.50 7.47
CA ASP A 588 41.26 -30.65 6.90
C ASP A 588 39.83 -30.76 7.43
N GLU A 589 39.60 -30.46 8.71
CA GLU A 589 38.26 -30.39 9.30
C GLU A 589 37.45 -29.24 8.70
N LEU A 590 38.08 -28.07 8.48
CA LEU A 590 37.43 -26.95 7.79
C LEU A 590 37.01 -27.32 6.37
N LYS A 591 37.87 -28.02 5.61
CA LYS A 591 37.52 -28.54 4.29
C LYS A 591 36.34 -29.51 4.35
N ALA A 592 36.30 -30.41 5.34
CA ALA A 592 35.19 -31.33 5.53
C ALA A 592 33.87 -30.61 5.87
N ILE A 593 33.93 -29.52 6.65
CA ILE A 593 32.77 -28.67 6.94
C ILE A 593 32.31 -27.93 5.68
N ASP A 594 33.22 -27.31 4.93
CA ASP A 594 32.91 -26.62 3.67
C ASP A 594 32.29 -27.58 2.63
N GLU A 595 32.82 -28.82 2.55
CA GLU A 595 32.26 -29.87 1.70
C GLU A 595 30.84 -30.27 2.14
N ALA A 596 30.61 -30.45 3.45
CA ALA A 596 29.28 -30.73 3.98
C ALA A 596 28.28 -29.62 3.64
N ILE A 597 28.70 -28.34 3.69
CA ILE A 597 27.86 -27.19 3.32
C ILE A 597 27.47 -27.27 1.85
N CYS A 598 28.44 -27.33 0.94
CA CYS A 598 28.15 -27.27 -0.49
C CYS A 598 27.36 -28.51 -0.97
N VAL A 599 27.68 -29.71 -0.45
CA VAL A 599 26.94 -30.94 -0.78
C VAL A 599 25.51 -30.91 -0.23
N HIS A 600 25.30 -30.41 0.99
CA HIS A 600 23.95 -30.32 1.56
C HIS A 600 23.09 -29.32 0.79
N LEU A 601 23.64 -28.17 0.39
CA LEU A 601 22.92 -27.18 -0.41
C LEU A 601 22.48 -27.79 -1.75
N LEU A 602 23.38 -28.44 -2.48
CA LEU A 602 23.07 -29.03 -3.79
C LEU A 602 22.09 -30.22 -3.76
N LYS A 603 21.86 -30.84 -2.60
CA LYS A 603 20.85 -31.90 -2.44
C LYS A 603 19.41 -31.37 -2.34
N ARG A 604 19.21 -30.06 -2.24
CA ARG A 604 17.88 -29.46 -2.09
C ARG A 604 17.11 -29.51 -3.41
N THR A 605 15.83 -29.85 -3.35
CA THR A 605 14.94 -29.93 -4.52
C THR A 605 14.58 -28.56 -5.11
N ALA A 606 14.68 -27.50 -4.31
CA ALA A 606 14.52 -26.11 -4.73
C ALA A 606 15.57 -25.24 -4.03
N MET A 607 16.29 -24.42 -4.79
CA MET A 607 17.31 -23.50 -4.29
C MET A 607 17.08 -22.11 -4.87
N SER A 608 17.24 -21.08 -4.02
CA SER A 608 17.42 -19.73 -4.54
C SER A 608 18.82 -19.61 -5.16
N PRO A 609 18.99 -18.75 -6.19
CA PRO A 609 20.29 -18.48 -6.78
C PRO A 609 21.40 -18.07 -5.78
N ASP A 610 21.06 -17.36 -4.70
CA ASP A 610 22.03 -16.98 -3.66
C ASP A 610 22.62 -18.20 -2.93
N LEU A 611 21.83 -19.25 -2.73
CA LEU A 611 22.29 -20.49 -2.11
C LEU A 611 23.24 -21.27 -3.04
N ILE A 612 23.11 -21.09 -4.36
CA ILE A 612 24.00 -21.70 -5.35
C ILE A 612 25.35 -20.98 -5.33
N ASP A 613 25.34 -19.64 -5.27
CA ASP A 613 26.56 -18.85 -5.15
C ASP A 613 27.30 -19.14 -3.84
N LEU A 614 26.54 -19.34 -2.76
CA LEU A 614 27.06 -19.80 -1.47
C LEU A 614 27.68 -21.20 -1.57
N ALA A 615 27.00 -22.15 -2.21
CA ALA A 615 27.52 -23.50 -2.43
C ALA A 615 28.83 -23.46 -3.24
N PHE A 616 28.92 -22.59 -4.24
CA PHE A 616 30.13 -22.39 -5.02
C PHE A 616 31.28 -21.84 -4.18
N ALA A 617 31.04 -20.84 -3.34
CA ALA A 617 32.06 -20.29 -2.44
C ALA A 617 32.65 -21.37 -1.51
N HIS A 618 31.79 -22.17 -0.89
CA HIS A 618 32.22 -23.28 -0.04
C HIS A 618 32.91 -24.40 -0.83
N ALA A 619 32.51 -24.64 -2.08
CA ALA A 619 33.20 -25.61 -2.94
C ALA A 619 34.66 -25.18 -3.26
N ILE A 620 34.92 -23.88 -3.42
CA ILE A 620 36.29 -23.35 -3.57
C ILE A 620 37.08 -23.58 -2.28
N PHE A 621 36.52 -23.29 -1.11
CA PHE A 621 37.21 -23.50 0.17
C PHE A 621 37.49 -24.98 0.45
N ALA A 622 36.55 -25.87 0.09
CA ALA A 622 36.73 -27.31 0.15
C ALA A 622 37.70 -27.84 -0.93
N GLN A 623 38.03 -27.05 -1.95
CA GLN A 623 38.75 -27.48 -3.17
C GLN A 623 38.05 -28.64 -3.89
N ASN A 624 36.71 -28.65 -3.89
CA ASN A 624 35.90 -29.73 -4.45
C ASN A 624 35.52 -29.46 -5.92
N GLY A 625 36.35 -29.94 -6.85
CA GLY A 625 36.13 -29.78 -8.29
C GLY A 625 34.85 -30.44 -8.82
N GLY A 626 34.40 -31.52 -8.20
CA GLY A 626 33.16 -32.21 -8.59
C GLY A 626 31.92 -31.33 -8.39
N VAL A 627 31.84 -30.64 -7.24
CA VAL A 627 30.76 -29.69 -6.93
C VAL A 627 30.82 -28.47 -7.84
N VAL A 628 32.02 -27.90 -8.06
CA VAL A 628 32.18 -26.78 -9.00
C VAL A 628 31.68 -27.16 -10.39
N ASN A 629 32.06 -28.33 -10.89
CA ASN A 629 31.59 -28.80 -12.20
C ASN A 629 30.07 -28.99 -12.25
N MET A 630 29.44 -29.45 -11.17
CA MET A 630 27.97 -29.57 -11.11
C MET A 630 27.27 -28.21 -11.26
N ILE A 631 27.77 -27.18 -10.56
CA ILE A 631 27.24 -25.81 -10.65
C ILE A 631 27.46 -25.23 -12.06
N VAL A 632 28.65 -25.46 -12.64
CA VAL A 632 28.97 -25.06 -14.02
C VAL A 632 27.98 -25.67 -15.02
N GLN A 633 27.70 -26.97 -14.93
CA GLN A 633 26.74 -27.64 -15.81
C GLN A 633 25.32 -27.08 -15.63
N MET A 634 24.90 -26.80 -14.40
CA MET A 634 23.60 -26.21 -14.12
C MET A 634 23.46 -24.82 -14.76
N VAL A 635 24.50 -24.00 -14.76
CA VAL A 635 24.52 -22.69 -15.45
C VAL A 635 24.47 -22.87 -16.98
N ILE A 636 25.30 -23.75 -17.55
CA ILE A 636 25.37 -23.96 -19.02
C ILE A 636 24.04 -24.50 -19.60
N THR A 637 23.34 -25.32 -18.82
CA THR A 637 22.04 -25.94 -19.19
C THR A 637 20.82 -25.10 -18.79
N SER A 638 21.02 -23.96 -18.13
CA SER A 638 19.94 -23.05 -17.75
C SER A 638 19.26 -22.41 -18.97
N THR A 639 17.94 -22.23 -18.87
CA THR A 639 17.13 -21.56 -19.89
C THR A 639 17.38 -20.04 -19.90
N ASP A 640 17.15 -19.39 -21.04
CA ASP A 640 17.36 -17.94 -21.20
C ASP A 640 16.52 -17.09 -20.24
N GLU A 641 15.35 -17.57 -19.81
CA GLU A 641 14.48 -16.90 -18.83
C GLU A 641 15.08 -16.89 -17.40
N ASN A 642 15.81 -17.96 -17.03
CA ASN A 642 16.38 -18.09 -15.70
C ASN A 642 17.79 -17.50 -15.59
N ARG A 643 18.47 -17.29 -16.71
CA ARG A 643 19.87 -16.82 -16.73
C ARG A 643 20.06 -15.43 -16.11
N PRO A 644 19.23 -14.40 -16.37
CA PRO A 644 19.34 -13.11 -15.69
C PRO A 644 19.12 -13.21 -14.17
N LYS A 645 18.17 -14.06 -13.74
CA LYS A 645 17.89 -14.31 -12.31
C LYS A 645 19.11 -14.93 -11.61
N LEU A 646 19.74 -15.92 -12.26
CA LEU A 646 20.98 -16.52 -11.77
C LEU A 646 22.12 -15.50 -11.75
N ALA A 647 22.31 -14.75 -12.83
CA ALA A 647 23.41 -13.81 -12.95
C ALA A 647 23.36 -12.70 -11.88
N SER A 648 22.16 -12.18 -11.58
CA SER A 648 21.96 -11.12 -10.58
C SER A 648 22.38 -11.56 -9.17
N ALA A 649 22.16 -12.82 -8.83
CA ALA A 649 22.42 -13.36 -7.51
C ALA A 649 23.81 -14.02 -7.37
N MET A 650 24.33 -14.62 -8.44
CA MET A 650 25.58 -15.39 -8.43
C MET A 650 26.82 -14.51 -8.65
N THR A 651 27.05 -13.56 -7.76
CA THR A 651 28.13 -12.57 -7.91
C THR A 651 29.52 -13.18 -7.69
N LEU A 652 29.69 -14.07 -6.71
CA LEU A 652 30.96 -14.73 -6.45
C LEU A 652 31.33 -15.64 -7.62
N PHE A 653 30.38 -16.44 -8.13
CA PHE A 653 30.58 -17.30 -9.28
C PHE A 653 31.03 -16.51 -10.51
N ARG A 654 30.36 -15.38 -10.83
CA ARG A 654 30.72 -14.55 -12.00
C ARG A 654 32.11 -13.94 -11.91
N ARG A 655 32.59 -13.59 -10.71
CA ARG A 655 33.85 -12.85 -10.50
C ARG A 655 35.01 -13.71 -10.03
N ALA A 656 34.78 -14.98 -9.70
CA ALA A 656 35.80 -15.81 -9.10
C ALA A 656 36.96 -16.09 -10.07
N ASP A 657 38.14 -15.70 -9.62
CA ASP A 657 39.41 -16.02 -10.25
C ASP A 657 40.45 -16.55 -9.24
N ALA A 658 40.48 -15.94 -8.06
CA ALA A 658 41.32 -16.37 -6.95
C ALA A 658 40.85 -17.69 -6.32
N GLY A 659 41.79 -18.50 -5.83
CA GLY A 659 41.49 -19.75 -5.13
C GLY A 659 41.13 -20.94 -6.03
N LEU A 660 41.16 -20.78 -7.35
CA LEU A 660 40.80 -21.81 -8.34
C LEU A 660 42.00 -22.63 -8.85
N GLY A 661 43.17 -22.51 -8.22
CA GLY A 661 44.38 -23.23 -8.64
C GLY A 661 44.25 -24.75 -8.59
N PHE A 662 43.35 -25.29 -7.75
CA PHE A 662 43.06 -26.73 -7.74
C PHE A 662 42.37 -27.23 -9.03
N LEU A 663 41.85 -26.32 -9.87
CA LEU A 663 41.31 -26.64 -11.19
C LEU A 663 42.36 -26.59 -12.31
N ASP A 664 43.60 -26.19 -12.03
CA ASP A 664 44.66 -26.15 -13.07
C ASP A 664 45.00 -27.56 -13.57
N GLU A 665 44.81 -28.59 -12.74
CA GLU A 665 44.90 -30.00 -13.11
C GLU A 665 43.70 -30.49 -13.97
N TYR A 666 42.64 -29.67 -14.08
CA TYR A 666 41.41 -29.97 -14.81
C TYR A 666 41.08 -28.88 -15.85
N PRO A 667 41.88 -28.76 -16.93
CA PRO A 667 41.79 -27.65 -17.88
C PRO A 667 40.42 -27.51 -18.56
N LEU A 668 39.74 -28.62 -18.83
CA LEU A 668 38.38 -28.61 -19.39
C LEU A 668 37.35 -28.03 -18.40
N GLN A 669 37.43 -28.38 -17.11
CA GLN A 669 36.52 -27.83 -16.10
C GLN A 669 36.73 -26.33 -15.93
N ARG A 670 37.99 -25.87 -15.99
CA ARG A 670 38.33 -24.44 -15.96
C ARG A 670 37.78 -23.70 -17.19
N LEU A 671 37.84 -24.30 -18.37
CA LEU A 671 37.28 -23.71 -19.60
C LEU A 671 35.74 -23.62 -19.53
N LEU A 672 35.07 -24.68 -19.07
CA LEU A 672 33.61 -24.68 -18.92
C LEU A 672 33.13 -23.71 -17.85
N LEU A 673 33.92 -23.50 -16.78
CA LEU A 673 33.65 -22.44 -15.80
C LEU A 673 33.69 -21.06 -16.45
N LEU A 674 34.70 -20.75 -17.28
CA LEU A 674 34.78 -19.48 -18.00
C LEU A 674 33.59 -19.31 -18.96
N LEU A 675 33.16 -20.37 -19.64
CA LEU A 675 31.96 -20.34 -20.49
C LEU A 675 30.71 -20.05 -19.65
N ALA A 676 30.52 -20.71 -18.51
CA ALA A 676 29.40 -20.46 -17.62
C ALA A 676 29.41 -19.02 -17.07
N GLN A 677 30.58 -18.50 -16.70
CA GLN A 677 30.74 -17.11 -16.28
C GLN A 677 30.40 -16.12 -17.41
N HIS A 678 30.85 -16.39 -18.63
CA HIS A 678 30.50 -15.59 -19.81
C HIS A 678 28.99 -15.54 -20.05
N LEU A 679 28.30 -16.69 -20.00
CA LEU A 679 26.83 -16.74 -20.16
C LEU A 679 26.08 -15.95 -19.09
N LEU A 680 26.56 -15.92 -17.84
CA LEU A 680 25.95 -15.08 -16.81
C LEU A 680 26.30 -13.59 -17.01
N LEU A 681 27.52 -13.28 -17.44
CA LEU A 681 27.95 -11.90 -17.72
C LEU A 681 27.26 -11.32 -18.95
N SER A 682 26.99 -12.09 -20.00
CA SER A 682 26.22 -11.62 -21.17
C SER A 682 24.82 -11.14 -20.77
N SER A 683 24.20 -11.81 -19.81
CA SER A 683 22.82 -11.59 -19.37
C SER A 683 22.59 -10.27 -18.63
N ILE A 684 23.58 -9.77 -17.88
CA ILE A 684 23.43 -8.55 -17.03
C ILE A 684 24.64 -7.61 -17.06
N GLY A 685 25.74 -8.01 -17.68
CA GLY A 685 27.00 -7.26 -17.72
C GLY A 685 26.99 -6.17 -18.78
N SER A 686 27.87 -5.19 -18.59
CA SER A 686 28.13 -4.16 -19.60
C SER A 686 28.77 -4.78 -20.86
N ALA A 687 28.70 -4.08 -22.00
CA ALA A 687 29.35 -4.56 -23.23
C ALA A 687 30.85 -4.87 -23.02
N ASP A 688 31.54 -4.06 -22.22
CA ASP A 688 32.95 -4.29 -21.88
C ASP A 688 33.16 -5.53 -21.00
N ASP A 689 32.25 -5.86 -20.08
CA ASP A 689 32.32 -7.09 -19.29
C ASP A 689 32.13 -8.33 -20.16
N VAL A 690 31.13 -8.28 -21.06
CA VAL A 690 30.86 -9.37 -22.01
C VAL A 690 32.06 -9.59 -22.92
N ASN A 691 32.63 -8.51 -23.45
CA ASN A 691 33.80 -8.58 -24.31
C ASN A 691 35.02 -9.16 -23.58
N ARG A 692 35.37 -8.63 -22.40
CA ARG A 692 36.51 -9.16 -21.61
C ARG A 692 36.36 -10.63 -21.26
N SER A 693 35.15 -11.07 -20.93
CA SER A 693 34.88 -12.48 -20.64
C SER A 693 34.98 -13.37 -21.88
N ALA A 694 34.53 -12.88 -23.05
CA ALA A 694 34.69 -13.58 -24.32
C ALA A 694 36.16 -13.70 -24.73
N GLU A 695 36.93 -12.60 -24.67
CA GLU A 695 38.38 -12.59 -24.94
C GLU A 695 39.11 -13.60 -24.07
N ARG A 696 38.89 -13.55 -22.76
CA ARG A 696 39.49 -14.49 -21.80
C ARG A 696 39.12 -15.95 -22.08
N LEU A 697 37.87 -16.21 -22.48
CA LEU A 697 37.40 -17.54 -22.83
C LEU A 697 38.10 -18.05 -24.11
N VAL A 698 38.20 -17.21 -25.14
CA VAL A 698 38.88 -17.53 -26.41
C VAL A 698 40.38 -17.73 -26.21
N GLU A 699 41.04 -16.86 -25.44
CA GLU A 699 42.46 -17.01 -25.09
C GLU A 699 42.73 -18.35 -24.40
N ARG A 700 41.86 -18.76 -23.46
CA ARG A 700 42.02 -20.04 -22.76
C ARG A 700 41.73 -21.23 -23.68
N LEU A 701 40.74 -21.13 -24.57
CA LEU A 701 40.47 -22.14 -25.59
C LEU A 701 41.66 -22.29 -26.55
N ASP A 702 42.25 -21.19 -27.00
CA ASP A 702 43.42 -21.18 -27.87
C ASP A 702 44.67 -21.71 -27.16
N ALA A 703 44.81 -21.47 -25.85
CA ALA A 703 45.87 -22.08 -25.04
C ALA A 703 45.69 -23.59 -24.88
N ALA A 704 44.44 -24.05 -24.69
CA ALA A 704 44.13 -25.48 -24.56
C ALA A 704 44.41 -26.24 -25.86
N THR A 705 44.01 -25.68 -27.01
CA THR A 705 44.18 -26.28 -28.35
C THR A 705 45.64 -26.32 -28.84
N LYS A 706 46.55 -25.58 -28.19
CA LYS A 706 47.99 -25.54 -28.53
C LYS A 706 48.86 -26.39 -27.59
N SER A 707 48.26 -27.14 -26.67
CA SER A 707 48.98 -27.97 -25.69
C SER A 707 49.70 -29.16 -26.35
N PRO A 708 50.90 -29.58 -25.92
CA PRO A 708 51.57 -30.76 -26.47
C PRO A 708 50.81 -32.09 -26.24
N ASP A 709 49.98 -32.14 -25.21
CA ASP A 709 49.14 -33.31 -24.85
C ASP A 709 47.75 -33.28 -25.53
N ALA A 710 47.57 -32.34 -26.47
CA ALA A 710 46.33 -32.11 -27.18
C ALA A 710 45.86 -33.33 -27.98
N ARG A 711 44.55 -33.63 -27.88
CA ARG A 711 43.87 -34.53 -28.83
C ARG A 711 43.06 -33.69 -29.80
N PRO A 712 43.50 -33.51 -31.06
CA PRO A 712 42.91 -32.55 -32.00
C PRO A 712 41.39 -32.68 -32.14
N GLU A 713 40.89 -33.91 -32.23
CA GLU A 713 39.45 -34.17 -32.42
C GLU A 713 38.59 -33.73 -31.22
N ALA A 714 39.07 -33.92 -29.99
CA ALA A 714 38.35 -33.59 -28.75
C ALA A 714 38.37 -32.07 -28.49
N GLU A 715 39.44 -31.41 -28.89
CA GLU A 715 39.62 -29.97 -28.73
C GLU A 715 38.78 -29.18 -29.73
N GLU A 716 38.74 -29.60 -30.98
CA GLU A 716 37.85 -29.02 -31.99
C GLU A 716 36.36 -29.19 -31.62
N ALA A 717 35.97 -30.33 -31.04
CA ALA A 717 34.61 -30.53 -30.54
C ALA A 717 34.31 -29.60 -29.35
N THR A 718 35.28 -29.39 -28.47
CA THR A 718 35.16 -28.44 -27.35
C THR A 718 35.08 -27.00 -27.86
N ALA A 719 35.91 -26.62 -28.84
CA ALA A 719 35.89 -25.32 -29.48
C ALA A 719 34.56 -25.05 -30.18
N GLY A 720 34.02 -26.04 -30.90
CA GLY A 720 32.71 -25.93 -31.54
C GLY A 720 31.58 -25.71 -30.53
N ILE A 721 31.57 -26.41 -29.39
CA ILE A 721 30.56 -26.18 -28.33
C ILE A 721 30.70 -24.79 -27.71
N VAL A 722 31.94 -24.34 -27.43
CA VAL A 722 32.21 -23.01 -26.86
C VAL A 722 31.75 -21.92 -27.82
N PHE A 723 32.16 -21.96 -29.09
CA PHE A 723 31.74 -20.98 -30.08
C PHE A 723 30.22 -21.01 -30.31
N MET A 724 29.62 -22.19 -30.38
CA MET A 724 28.17 -22.33 -30.48
C MET A 724 27.47 -21.65 -29.30
N LYS A 725 27.82 -21.99 -28.06
CA LYS A 725 27.17 -21.42 -26.87
C LYS A 725 27.42 -19.91 -26.72
N MET A 726 28.61 -19.43 -27.07
CA MET A 726 28.98 -18.02 -26.97
C MET A 726 28.32 -17.17 -28.06
N LEU A 727 28.34 -17.63 -29.32
CA LEU A 727 27.82 -16.87 -30.46
C LEU A 727 26.31 -16.97 -30.63
N MET A 728 25.67 -18.03 -30.14
CA MET A 728 24.20 -18.17 -30.15
C MET A 728 23.52 -17.48 -28.96
N ASP A 729 24.28 -16.96 -28.00
CA ASP A 729 23.71 -16.31 -26.82
C ASP A 729 23.10 -14.95 -27.19
N GLY A 730 21.77 -14.88 -27.17
CA GLY A 730 21.03 -13.66 -27.54
C GLY A 730 21.38 -12.45 -26.69
N TYR A 731 21.79 -12.65 -25.43
CA TYR A 731 22.22 -11.56 -24.56
C TYR A 731 23.58 -10.97 -24.93
N ALA A 732 24.39 -11.71 -25.71
CA ALA A 732 25.72 -11.33 -26.16
C ALA A 732 25.74 -10.69 -27.56
N PHE A 733 24.62 -10.69 -28.29
CA PHE A 733 24.52 -10.12 -29.63
C PHE A 733 24.96 -8.66 -29.63
N GLY A 734 25.93 -8.34 -30.50
CA GLY A 734 26.49 -6.99 -30.62
C GLY A 734 27.40 -6.53 -29.47
N LYS A 735 27.68 -7.37 -28.48
CA LYS A 735 28.57 -7.03 -27.34
C LYS A 735 29.95 -7.68 -27.42
N ILE A 736 30.10 -8.74 -28.21
CA ILE A 736 31.37 -9.43 -28.42
C ILE A 736 32.15 -8.70 -29.53
N ARG A 737 33.34 -8.17 -29.22
CA ARG A 737 34.23 -7.63 -30.27
C ARG A 737 34.81 -8.78 -31.09
N ASP A 738 35.12 -8.52 -32.35
CA ASP A 738 35.62 -9.51 -33.30
C ASP A 738 34.73 -10.77 -33.45
N TRP A 739 33.43 -10.66 -33.17
CA TRP A 739 32.47 -11.76 -33.32
C TRP A 739 32.47 -12.34 -34.74
N PHE A 740 32.71 -11.52 -35.77
CA PHE A 740 32.67 -11.96 -37.16
C PHE A 740 33.84 -12.89 -37.51
N PRO A 741 35.11 -12.57 -37.20
CA PRO A 741 36.20 -13.54 -37.24
C PRO A 741 35.93 -14.83 -36.46
N LEU A 742 35.34 -14.74 -35.25
CA LEU A 742 34.99 -15.92 -34.44
C LEU A 742 33.91 -16.78 -35.11
N LEU A 743 32.91 -16.15 -35.74
CA LEU A 743 31.86 -16.84 -36.50
C LEU A 743 32.43 -17.56 -37.72
N ARG A 744 33.42 -16.96 -38.40
CA ARG A 744 34.15 -17.63 -39.50
C ARG A 744 34.91 -18.87 -39.01
N ARG A 745 35.60 -18.79 -37.85
CA ARG A 745 36.23 -19.96 -37.22
C ARG A 745 35.21 -21.04 -36.89
N PHE A 746 34.05 -20.67 -36.35
CA PHE A 746 32.97 -21.61 -36.05
C PHE A 746 32.42 -22.30 -37.30
N ARG A 747 32.21 -21.54 -38.39
CA ARG A 747 31.77 -22.08 -39.67
C ARG A 747 32.70 -23.17 -40.18
N THR A 748 34.01 -22.96 -40.16
CA THR A 748 34.99 -23.98 -40.58
C THR A 748 34.84 -25.27 -39.76
N ILE A 749 34.72 -25.17 -38.43
CA ILE A 749 34.54 -26.34 -37.54
C ILE A 749 33.21 -27.06 -37.83
N ALA A 750 32.15 -26.28 -38.10
CA ALA A 750 30.81 -26.80 -38.33
C ALA A 750 30.67 -27.52 -39.69
N GLU A 751 31.36 -27.02 -40.73
CA GLU A 751 31.40 -27.63 -42.07
C GLU A 751 32.20 -28.95 -42.09
N GLU A 752 33.21 -29.10 -41.21
CA GLU A 752 34.09 -30.28 -41.18
C GLU A 752 33.52 -31.46 -40.37
N LYS A 753 32.52 -31.26 -39.50
CA LYS A 753 32.01 -32.32 -38.59
C LYS A 753 30.53 -32.64 -38.71
N ALA A 754 30.25 -33.92 -38.96
CA ALA A 754 28.89 -34.48 -38.98
C ALA A 754 28.11 -34.27 -37.66
N SER A 755 28.79 -34.10 -36.51
CA SER A 755 28.14 -33.85 -35.22
C SER A 755 27.42 -32.50 -35.15
N TYR A 756 27.76 -31.54 -36.01
CA TYR A 756 27.06 -30.26 -36.15
C TYR A 756 26.09 -30.25 -37.33
N ALA A 757 26.01 -31.34 -38.11
CA ALA A 757 25.08 -31.46 -39.24
C ALA A 757 23.62 -31.23 -38.82
N HIS A 758 23.23 -31.70 -37.63
CA HIS A 758 21.88 -31.49 -37.09
C HIS A 758 21.52 -30.01 -36.85
N LEU A 759 22.50 -29.11 -36.65
CA LEU A 759 22.24 -27.67 -36.60
C LEU A 759 21.80 -27.17 -37.97
N PHE A 760 22.40 -27.72 -39.04
CA PHE A 760 22.06 -27.46 -40.44
C PHE A 760 20.85 -28.25 -40.96
N GLU A 761 20.28 -29.17 -40.17
CA GLU A 761 19.09 -29.97 -40.51
C GLU A 761 17.79 -29.47 -39.82
N THR A 762 17.82 -28.29 -39.18
CA THR A 762 16.68 -27.77 -38.40
C THR A 762 15.49 -27.27 -39.25
N GLU A 763 14.28 -27.28 -38.67
CA GLU A 763 13.01 -26.72 -39.23
C GLU A 763 13.05 -25.20 -39.52
N LEU A 764 14.21 -24.56 -39.40
CA LEU A 764 14.42 -23.17 -39.81
C LEU A 764 14.53 -23.15 -41.34
N ASP A 765 13.73 -22.32 -42.01
CA ASP A 765 13.82 -22.10 -43.47
C ASP A 765 15.17 -21.48 -43.94
N ARG A 766 16.23 -21.49 -43.11
CA ARG A 766 17.48 -20.72 -43.30
C ARG A 766 18.73 -21.42 -42.79
N ASP A 767 19.86 -21.03 -43.36
CA ASP A 767 21.20 -21.39 -42.91
C ASP A 767 21.49 -20.83 -41.50
N PRO A 768 21.81 -21.68 -40.50
CA PRO A 768 22.09 -21.26 -39.12
C PRO A 768 23.27 -20.29 -38.97
N ILE A 769 24.30 -20.40 -39.83
CA ILE A 769 25.47 -19.52 -39.78
C ILE A 769 25.11 -18.14 -40.33
N GLN A 770 24.31 -18.07 -41.38
CA GLN A 770 23.76 -16.80 -41.89
C GLN A 770 22.80 -16.17 -40.89
N PHE A 771 22.01 -16.96 -40.16
CA PHE A 771 21.18 -16.47 -39.07
C PHE A 771 22.03 -15.81 -37.97
N LEU A 772 23.12 -16.45 -37.54
CA LEU A 772 24.00 -15.87 -36.52
C LEU A 772 24.70 -14.60 -37.00
N PHE A 773 25.11 -14.56 -38.27
CA PHE A 773 25.61 -13.32 -38.87
C PHE A 773 24.59 -12.20 -38.79
N LEU A 774 23.35 -12.47 -39.21
CA LEU A 774 22.28 -11.48 -39.17
C LEU A 774 21.98 -11.04 -37.74
N ALA A 775 21.91 -11.98 -36.79
CA ALA A 775 21.61 -11.72 -35.38
C ALA A 775 22.66 -10.80 -34.75
N HIS A 776 23.95 -10.99 -35.01
CA HIS A 776 24.98 -10.07 -34.51
C HIS A 776 25.03 -8.75 -35.29
N ALA A 777 24.87 -8.79 -36.61
CA ALA A 777 24.93 -7.63 -37.49
C ALA A 777 23.85 -6.59 -37.14
N VAL A 778 22.60 -7.00 -36.89
CA VAL A 778 21.54 -6.03 -36.53
C VAL A 778 21.68 -5.46 -35.12
N HIS A 779 22.56 -6.02 -34.27
CA HIS A 779 22.78 -5.54 -32.90
C HIS A 779 24.10 -4.77 -32.74
N LEU A 780 24.79 -4.39 -33.83
CA LEU A 780 26.07 -3.70 -33.74
C LEU A 780 26.02 -2.44 -32.83
N PRO A 781 27.08 -2.17 -32.03
CA PRO A 781 27.08 -1.11 -31.02
C PRO A 781 27.53 0.25 -31.57
N GLY A 782 26.98 0.69 -32.70
CA GLY A 782 27.31 1.99 -33.31
C GLY A 782 27.99 1.91 -34.68
N ARG A 783 28.26 3.07 -35.28
CA ARG A 783 28.88 3.25 -36.61
C ARG A 783 30.30 2.67 -36.68
N ALA A 784 31.06 2.73 -35.60
CA ALA A 784 32.44 2.25 -35.60
C ALA A 784 32.48 0.74 -35.89
N ALA A 785 31.63 -0.02 -35.18
CA ALA A 785 31.49 -1.45 -35.39
C ALA A 785 30.89 -1.80 -36.77
N LEU A 786 30.00 -0.95 -37.30
CA LEU A 786 29.50 -1.07 -38.68
C LEU A 786 30.64 -0.88 -39.70
N SER A 787 31.47 0.15 -39.54
CA SER A 787 32.64 0.39 -40.39
C SER A 787 33.64 -0.77 -40.32
N ASP A 788 33.91 -1.29 -39.12
CA ASP A 788 34.81 -2.44 -38.94
C ASP A 788 34.26 -3.70 -39.64
N LEU A 789 32.95 -3.94 -39.56
CA LEU A 789 32.33 -5.04 -40.29
C LEU A 789 32.42 -4.84 -41.81
N PHE A 790 32.21 -3.61 -42.31
CA PHE A 790 32.37 -3.31 -43.73
C PHE A 790 33.82 -3.52 -44.18
N GLY A 791 34.81 -3.11 -43.39
CA GLY A 791 36.22 -3.38 -43.66
C GLY A 791 36.52 -4.88 -43.72
N ASN A 792 35.97 -5.66 -42.78
CA ASN A 792 36.10 -7.12 -42.78
C ASN A 792 35.44 -7.78 -43.99
N LEU A 793 34.26 -7.32 -44.41
CA LEU A 793 33.55 -7.81 -45.59
C LEU A 793 34.25 -7.41 -46.90
N ASP A 794 34.82 -6.20 -46.98
CA ASP A 794 35.54 -5.72 -48.16
C ASP A 794 36.83 -6.50 -48.41
N ALA A 795 37.47 -6.98 -47.33
CA ALA A 795 38.66 -7.83 -47.41
C ALA A 795 38.37 -9.25 -47.92
N LEU A 796 37.11 -9.70 -47.95
CA LEU A 796 36.73 -11.02 -48.46
C LEU A 796 36.66 -11.04 -49.99
N ASP A 797 36.80 -12.23 -50.57
CA ASP A 797 36.50 -12.43 -51.98
C ASP A 797 35.00 -12.25 -52.29
N SER A 798 34.67 -11.99 -53.55
CA SER A 798 33.29 -11.72 -53.99
C SER A 798 32.31 -12.87 -53.74
N GLY A 799 32.77 -14.12 -53.65
CA GLY A 799 31.93 -15.29 -53.39
C GLY A 799 31.61 -15.41 -51.90
N GLU A 800 32.62 -15.31 -51.04
CA GLU A 800 32.46 -15.35 -49.58
C GLU A 800 31.64 -14.14 -49.09
N ARG A 801 31.88 -12.95 -49.65
CA ARG A 801 31.09 -11.74 -49.31
C ARG A 801 29.60 -11.92 -49.65
N ARG A 802 29.29 -12.44 -50.84
CA ARG A 802 27.89 -12.69 -51.26
C ARG A 802 27.18 -13.68 -50.36
N TYR A 803 27.89 -14.68 -49.82
CA TYR A 803 27.29 -15.62 -48.86
C TYR A 803 26.78 -14.91 -47.60
N TRP A 804 27.55 -13.98 -47.04
CA TRP A 804 27.13 -13.24 -45.84
C TRP A 804 26.02 -12.22 -46.15
N LEU A 805 26.16 -11.49 -47.27
CA LEU A 805 25.18 -10.48 -47.68
C LEU A 805 23.83 -11.09 -48.13
N ALA A 806 23.82 -12.35 -48.59
CA ALA A 806 22.58 -13.08 -48.87
C ALA A 806 21.65 -13.18 -47.64
N ALA A 807 22.21 -13.14 -46.41
CA ALA A 807 21.42 -13.09 -45.18
C ALA A 807 20.57 -11.81 -45.07
N LEU A 808 21.01 -10.71 -45.68
CA LEU A 808 20.30 -9.43 -45.71
C LEU A 808 19.29 -9.37 -46.87
N GLY A 809 19.62 -9.98 -48.02
CA GLY A 809 18.82 -9.90 -49.26
C GLY A 809 17.44 -10.56 -49.20
N GLY A 810 17.21 -11.49 -48.27
CA GLY A 810 15.91 -12.16 -48.09
C GLY A 810 14.87 -11.35 -47.30
N GLN A 811 15.25 -10.22 -46.69
CA GLN A 811 14.37 -9.40 -45.84
C GLN A 811 14.73 -7.91 -45.93
N ALA A 812 13.92 -7.10 -46.63
CA ALA A 812 14.10 -5.65 -46.68
C ALA A 812 14.19 -5.01 -45.26
N ALA A 813 13.43 -5.54 -44.30
CA ALA A 813 13.48 -5.14 -42.89
C ALA A 813 14.85 -5.40 -42.22
N ALA A 814 15.55 -6.48 -42.57
CA ALA A 814 16.85 -6.80 -42.00
C ALA A 814 17.94 -5.82 -42.47
N THR A 815 17.91 -5.45 -43.76
CA THR A 815 18.80 -4.42 -44.32
C THR A 815 18.56 -3.06 -43.65
N SER A 816 17.30 -2.73 -43.37
CA SER A 816 16.92 -1.54 -42.60
C SER A 816 17.50 -1.56 -41.19
N MET A 817 17.23 -2.62 -40.41
CA MET A 817 17.69 -2.72 -39.02
C MET A 817 19.22 -2.71 -38.89
N PHE A 818 19.91 -3.35 -39.84
CA PHE A 818 21.37 -3.42 -39.87
C PHE A 818 22.03 -2.04 -39.90
N VAL A 819 21.51 -1.11 -40.70
CA VAL A 819 22.03 0.26 -40.82
C VAL A 819 21.45 1.17 -39.74
N ASP A 820 20.14 1.07 -39.50
CA ASP A 820 19.44 2.02 -38.63
C ASP A 820 19.86 1.89 -37.16
N ASN A 821 20.01 0.66 -36.66
CA ASN A 821 20.40 0.42 -35.28
C ASN A 821 21.80 0.94 -34.97
N ALA A 822 22.68 1.03 -35.98
CA ALA A 822 24.03 1.55 -35.79
C ALA A 822 24.00 3.04 -35.46
N TRP A 823 23.31 3.87 -36.22
CA TRP A 823 23.28 5.30 -35.93
C TRP A 823 22.37 5.66 -34.76
N MET A 824 21.26 4.94 -34.52
CA MET A 824 20.41 5.19 -33.36
C MET A 824 21.20 5.08 -32.03
N LYS A 825 22.10 4.09 -31.94
CA LYS A 825 22.99 3.93 -30.76
C LYS A 825 24.05 4.99 -30.61
N ASP A 826 24.47 5.63 -31.70
CA ASP A 826 25.42 6.73 -31.62
C ASP A 826 24.70 8.02 -31.20
N VAL A 827 23.51 8.28 -31.74
CA VAL A 827 22.63 9.39 -31.36
C VAL A 827 22.24 9.39 -29.88
N GLU A 828 22.08 8.22 -29.27
CA GLU A 828 21.80 8.08 -27.83
C GLU A 828 22.95 8.58 -26.93
N LYS A 829 24.15 8.80 -27.47
CA LYS A 829 25.30 9.33 -26.72
C LYS A 829 25.26 10.86 -26.76
N ASP A 830 25.48 11.52 -25.62
CA ASP A 830 25.61 12.99 -25.56
C ASP A 830 26.77 13.46 -26.47
N ASP A 831 26.51 14.44 -27.36
CA ASP A 831 27.46 15.08 -28.29
C ASP A 831 27.80 14.31 -29.59
N VAL A 832 26.79 14.07 -30.45
CA VAL A 832 26.94 13.39 -31.75
C VAL A 832 27.51 14.32 -32.82
N ASP A 833 28.63 13.92 -33.43
CA ASP A 833 29.20 14.56 -34.63
C ASP A 833 28.41 14.18 -35.89
N ALA A 834 27.20 14.73 -36.03
CA ALA A 834 26.28 14.40 -37.12
C ALA A 834 26.88 14.60 -38.52
N ILE A 835 27.75 15.60 -38.69
CA ILE A 835 28.43 15.86 -39.98
C ILE A 835 29.47 14.76 -40.27
N GLY A 836 30.28 14.40 -39.27
CA GLY A 836 31.23 13.30 -39.39
C GLY A 836 30.56 11.95 -39.65
N GLU A 837 29.42 11.68 -39.00
CA GLU A 837 28.63 10.48 -39.25
C GLU A 837 28.04 10.44 -40.66
N ALA A 838 27.48 11.56 -41.14
CA ALA A 838 26.98 11.67 -42.50
C ALA A 838 28.08 11.38 -43.55
N ALA A 839 29.29 11.91 -43.34
CA ALA A 839 30.43 11.65 -44.23
C ALA A 839 30.82 10.16 -44.24
N GLU A 840 30.75 9.50 -43.07
CA GLU A 840 31.05 8.08 -42.96
C GLU A 840 29.99 7.20 -43.62
N PHE A 841 28.70 7.51 -43.45
CA PHE A 841 27.63 6.80 -44.16
C PHE A 841 27.74 6.95 -45.68
N ALA A 842 28.16 8.13 -46.17
CA ALA A 842 28.45 8.33 -47.59
C ALA A 842 29.57 7.39 -48.06
N ARG A 843 30.67 7.29 -47.30
CA ARG A 843 31.79 6.38 -47.60
C ARG A 843 31.35 4.92 -47.64
N LEU A 844 30.56 4.47 -46.66
CA LEU A 844 30.02 3.11 -46.62
C LEU A 844 29.06 2.86 -47.80
N ALA A 845 28.29 3.85 -48.22
CA ALA A 845 27.40 3.76 -49.38
C ALA A 845 28.18 3.56 -50.69
N GLU A 846 29.33 4.21 -50.85
CA GLU A 846 30.24 3.96 -51.99
C GLU A 846 30.76 2.52 -51.99
N ILE A 847 31.12 1.99 -50.82
CA ILE A 847 31.58 0.61 -50.68
C ILE A 847 30.48 -0.36 -51.08
N ALA A 848 29.26 -0.19 -50.56
CA ALA A 848 28.10 -1.01 -50.92
C ALA A 848 27.74 -0.91 -52.41
N THR A 849 27.89 0.28 -53.01
CA THR A 849 27.72 0.47 -54.46
C THR A 849 28.78 -0.32 -55.24
N GLY A 850 30.04 -0.32 -54.77
CA GLY A 850 31.12 -1.13 -55.33
C GLY A 850 30.94 -2.64 -55.15
N TRP A 851 30.10 -3.07 -54.20
CA TRP A 851 29.70 -4.46 -54.01
C TRP A 851 28.52 -4.90 -54.88
N ASP A 852 27.93 -3.99 -55.67
CA ASP A 852 26.69 -4.22 -56.44
C ASP A 852 25.47 -4.52 -55.55
N GLU A 853 25.38 -3.86 -54.40
CA GLU A 853 24.30 -4.02 -53.41
C GLU A 853 23.45 -2.73 -53.28
N PRO A 854 22.58 -2.43 -54.25
CA PRO A 854 21.88 -1.14 -54.35
C PRO A 854 20.88 -0.89 -53.20
N ALA A 855 20.31 -1.95 -52.62
CA ALA A 855 19.40 -1.82 -51.48
C ALA A 855 20.14 -1.35 -50.21
N LEU A 856 21.32 -1.92 -49.94
CA LEU A 856 22.17 -1.53 -48.81
C LEU A 856 22.75 -0.12 -49.02
N ALA A 857 23.22 0.18 -50.24
CA ALA A 857 23.70 1.51 -50.60
C ALA A 857 22.61 2.58 -50.44
N GLY A 858 21.39 2.32 -50.92
CA GLY A 858 20.24 3.22 -50.76
C GLY A 858 19.92 3.50 -49.29
N ARG A 859 20.00 2.48 -48.42
CA ARG A 859 19.77 2.65 -46.98
C ARG A 859 20.85 3.52 -46.30
N LEU A 860 22.11 3.37 -46.70
CA LEU A 860 23.22 4.19 -46.19
C LEU A 860 23.10 5.66 -46.64
N TYR A 861 22.69 5.93 -47.88
CA TYR A 861 22.40 7.31 -48.32
C TYR A 861 21.22 7.93 -47.56
N ARG A 862 20.19 7.14 -47.23
CA ARG A 862 19.12 7.59 -46.33
C ARG A 862 19.68 7.96 -44.95
N ALA A 863 20.51 7.11 -44.34
CA ALA A 863 21.13 7.41 -43.04
C ALA A 863 21.99 8.69 -43.09
N GLN A 864 22.77 8.89 -44.16
CA GLN A 864 23.48 10.15 -44.41
C GLN A 864 22.53 11.35 -44.40
N SER A 865 21.41 11.28 -45.13
CA SER A 865 20.46 12.40 -45.21
C SER A 865 19.77 12.70 -43.87
N VAL A 866 19.48 11.67 -43.08
CA VAL A 866 18.91 11.80 -41.72
C VAL A 866 19.89 12.53 -40.80
N MET A 867 21.17 12.14 -40.81
CA MET A 867 22.21 12.80 -40.01
C MET A 867 22.34 14.29 -40.36
N LEU A 868 22.30 14.64 -41.65
CA LEU A 868 22.40 16.03 -42.10
C LEU A 868 21.15 16.85 -41.75
N ASP A 869 19.95 16.35 -42.07
CA ASP A 869 18.72 17.13 -41.89
C ASP A 869 18.25 17.18 -40.43
N GLU A 870 18.21 16.04 -39.74
CA GLU A 870 17.60 15.94 -38.40
C GLU A 870 18.58 16.30 -37.28
N TYR A 871 19.84 15.90 -37.40
CA TYR A 871 20.82 16.04 -36.32
C TYR A 871 21.78 17.22 -36.54
N ALA A 872 22.25 17.46 -37.76
CA ALA A 872 23.09 18.61 -38.09
C ALA A 872 22.31 19.89 -38.39
N ASN A 873 20.97 19.82 -38.54
CA ASN A 873 20.11 20.91 -39.02
C ASN A 873 20.55 21.52 -40.37
N ASP A 874 21.23 20.74 -41.22
CA ASP A 874 21.70 21.13 -42.55
C ASP A 874 20.83 20.52 -43.65
N ARG A 875 19.63 21.10 -43.80
CA ARG A 875 18.66 20.69 -44.83
C ARG A 875 19.24 20.79 -46.25
N ALA A 876 19.97 21.85 -46.54
CA ALA A 876 20.53 22.08 -47.86
C ALA A 876 21.62 21.05 -48.20
N GLY A 877 22.46 20.69 -47.23
CA GLY A 877 23.41 19.60 -47.35
C GLY A 877 22.74 18.25 -47.55
N ALA A 878 21.64 17.97 -46.83
CA ALA A 878 20.87 16.75 -46.99
C ALA A 878 20.25 16.62 -48.40
N GLU A 879 19.64 17.69 -48.92
CA GLU A 879 19.10 17.69 -50.29
C GLU A 879 20.20 17.49 -51.35
N ALA A 880 21.35 18.17 -51.19
CA ALA A 880 22.49 18.00 -52.10
C ALA A 880 23.08 16.57 -52.07
N ALA A 881 23.13 15.95 -50.89
CA ALA A 881 23.55 14.56 -50.74
C ALA A 881 22.58 13.59 -51.44
N LEU A 882 21.27 13.81 -51.31
CA LEU A 882 20.26 13.01 -52.01
C LEU A 882 20.27 13.22 -53.54
N ASP A 883 20.62 14.40 -54.04
CA ASP A 883 20.84 14.64 -55.47
C ASP A 883 22.05 13.85 -56.00
N ALA A 884 23.15 13.83 -55.24
CA ALA A 884 24.34 13.04 -55.59
C ALA A 884 24.07 11.53 -55.54
N ALA A 885 23.28 11.06 -54.57
CA ALA A 885 22.86 9.67 -54.45
C ALA A 885 21.94 9.24 -55.61
N GLU A 886 20.98 10.09 -56.01
CA GLU A 886 20.04 9.81 -57.11
C GLU A 886 20.77 9.63 -58.45
N ALA A 887 21.86 10.38 -58.69
CA ALA A 887 22.69 10.22 -59.87
C ALA A 887 23.36 8.83 -59.96
N LYS A 888 23.56 8.16 -58.81
CA LYS A 888 24.18 6.82 -58.71
C LYS A 888 23.16 5.70 -58.64
N LEU A 889 22.03 5.94 -57.97
CA LEU A 889 20.92 5.00 -57.80
C LEU A 889 19.60 5.61 -58.28
N PRO A 890 19.41 5.81 -59.61
CA PRO A 890 18.21 6.44 -60.13
C PRO A 890 16.96 5.66 -59.77
N GLY A 891 15.97 6.34 -59.21
CA GLY A 891 14.70 5.75 -58.82
C GLY A 891 14.76 4.92 -57.54
N SER A 892 15.76 5.09 -56.69
CA SER A 892 15.80 4.45 -55.38
C SER A 892 14.64 4.89 -54.49
N PHE A 893 13.89 3.94 -53.94
CA PHE A 893 12.80 4.20 -53.00
C PHE A 893 13.30 4.98 -51.77
N GLU A 894 14.43 4.57 -51.19
CA GLU A 894 14.98 5.17 -49.97
C GLU A 894 15.33 6.66 -50.16
N ILE A 895 15.80 7.03 -51.35
CA ILE A 895 16.16 8.41 -51.69
C ILE A 895 14.90 9.28 -51.79
N MET A 896 13.91 8.84 -52.56
CA MET A 896 12.63 9.57 -52.69
C MET A 896 11.90 9.67 -51.35
N ARG A 897 11.89 8.59 -50.57
CA ARG A 897 11.30 8.57 -49.22
C ARG A 897 11.96 9.58 -48.29
N SER A 898 13.29 9.68 -48.33
CA SER A 898 14.04 10.66 -47.53
C SER A 898 13.70 12.10 -47.94
N ARG A 899 13.54 12.38 -49.25
CA ARG A 899 13.06 13.69 -49.73
C ARG A 899 11.66 14.03 -49.20
N ALA A 900 10.75 13.07 -49.17
CA ALA A 900 9.41 13.27 -48.61
C ALA A 900 9.47 13.63 -47.12
N LYS A 901 10.34 12.99 -46.33
CA LYS A 901 10.51 13.30 -44.90
C LYS A 901 11.09 14.70 -44.67
N ILE A 902 12.09 15.11 -45.46
CA ILE A 902 12.65 16.47 -45.40
C ILE A 902 11.56 17.51 -45.72
N ALA A 903 10.75 17.27 -46.77
CA ALA A 903 9.64 18.15 -47.12
C ALA A 903 8.56 18.21 -46.03
N TRP A 904 8.23 17.08 -45.41
CA TRP A 904 7.25 17.00 -44.34
C TRP A 904 7.67 17.80 -43.10
N ARG A 905 8.95 17.71 -42.69
CA ARG A 905 9.51 18.53 -41.61
C ARG A 905 9.60 20.02 -41.92
N ALA A 906 9.60 20.38 -43.20
CA ALA A 906 9.62 21.76 -43.67
C ALA A 906 8.20 22.35 -43.82
N ASP A 907 7.15 21.62 -43.44
CA ASP A 907 5.74 21.94 -43.67
C ASP A 907 5.40 22.21 -45.15
N ASP A 908 6.20 21.67 -46.08
CA ASP A 908 5.95 21.74 -47.52
C ASP A 908 5.01 20.61 -47.95
N HIS A 909 3.75 20.70 -47.49
CA HIS A 909 2.71 19.71 -47.75
C HIS A 909 2.49 19.45 -49.25
N GLN A 910 2.68 20.47 -50.10
CA GLN A 910 2.55 20.33 -51.55
C GLN A 910 3.60 19.37 -52.12
N LYS A 911 4.87 19.52 -51.69
CA LYS A 911 5.96 18.62 -52.11
C LYS A 911 5.78 17.21 -51.54
N VAL A 912 5.29 17.06 -50.29
CA VAL A 912 4.98 15.74 -49.72
C VAL A 912 3.90 15.02 -50.54
N VAL A 913 2.78 15.68 -50.84
CA VAL A 913 1.68 15.12 -51.63
C VAL A 913 2.17 14.69 -53.03
N ALA A 914 3.01 15.50 -53.68
CA ALA A 914 3.59 15.16 -54.98
C ALA A 914 4.47 13.91 -54.90
N ILE A 915 5.42 13.86 -53.96
CA ILE A 915 6.35 12.73 -53.80
C ILE A 915 5.60 11.45 -53.39
N THR A 916 4.62 11.52 -52.49
CA THR A 916 3.78 10.37 -52.13
C THR A 916 3.01 9.83 -53.34
N GLY A 917 2.53 10.72 -54.22
CA GLY A 917 1.91 10.34 -55.48
C GLY A 917 2.85 9.57 -56.41
N GLU A 918 4.14 9.94 -56.47
CA GLU A 918 5.15 9.21 -57.24
C GLU A 918 5.53 7.86 -56.60
N LEU A 919 5.65 7.82 -55.27
CA LEU A 919 5.95 6.62 -54.49
C LEU A 919 4.82 5.57 -54.57
N ALA A 920 3.58 5.99 -54.85
CA ALA A 920 2.40 5.14 -54.97
C ALA A 920 2.60 3.89 -55.85
N GLY A 921 3.40 3.99 -56.92
CA GLY A 921 3.67 2.88 -57.83
C GLY A 921 4.78 1.93 -57.38
N ARG A 922 5.44 2.20 -56.25
CA ARG A 922 6.63 1.49 -55.75
C ARG A 922 6.50 1.00 -54.30
N VAL A 923 5.41 1.37 -53.62
CA VAL A 923 5.15 0.93 -52.24
C VAL A 923 4.86 -0.57 -52.13
N ASP A 924 4.61 -1.27 -53.23
CA ASP A 924 4.47 -2.74 -53.25
C ASP A 924 5.82 -3.46 -53.08
N ASP A 925 6.94 -2.79 -53.36
CA ASP A 925 8.29 -3.38 -53.36
C ASP A 925 9.01 -3.23 -52.00
N VAL A 926 8.33 -2.69 -50.99
CA VAL A 926 8.90 -2.40 -49.66
C VAL A 926 8.10 -3.06 -48.55
N ASP A 927 8.66 -3.03 -47.32
CA ASP A 927 7.97 -3.54 -46.15
C ASP A 927 6.61 -2.86 -45.94
N ALA A 928 5.60 -3.66 -45.62
CA ALA A 928 4.21 -3.22 -45.50
C ALA A 928 4.01 -2.12 -44.44
N LEU A 929 4.81 -2.11 -43.37
CA LEU A 929 4.76 -1.07 -42.35
C LEU A 929 5.33 0.26 -42.86
N GLU A 930 6.48 0.23 -43.56
CA GLU A 930 7.02 1.45 -44.19
C GLU A 930 6.05 1.99 -45.24
N ALA A 931 5.45 1.12 -46.07
CA ALA A 931 4.41 1.52 -47.02
C ALA A 931 3.22 2.20 -46.32
N ALA A 932 2.79 1.70 -45.16
CA ALA A 932 1.74 2.34 -44.37
C ALA A 932 2.12 3.74 -43.88
N PHE A 933 3.37 3.95 -43.44
CA PHE A 933 3.86 5.27 -43.03
C PHE A 933 3.94 6.27 -44.19
N VAL A 934 4.37 5.83 -45.39
CA VAL A 934 4.33 6.68 -46.59
C VAL A 934 2.92 7.19 -46.86
N TRP A 935 1.95 6.29 -46.83
CA TRP A 935 0.55 6.64 -47.07
C TRP A 935 -0.02 7.53 -45.98
N ARG A 936 0.28 7.24 -44.71
CA ARG A 936 -0.20 8.02 -43.57
C ARG A 936 0.30 9.47 -43.62
N GLU A 937 1.59 9.69 -43.82
CA GLU A 937 2.18 11.04 -43.86
C GLU A 937 1.68 11.85 -45.07
N GLY A 938 1.52 11.18 -46.22
CA GLY A 938 0.86 11.78 -47.37
C GLY A 938 -0.60 12.15 -47.08
N ALA A 939 -1.34 11.28 -46.40
CA ALA A 939 -2.74 11.51 -46.02
C ALA A 939 -2.90 12.71 -45.08
N MET A 940 -1.98 12.87 -44.11
CA MET A 940 -1.93 14.03 -43.23
C MET A 940 -1.69 15.31 -44.02
N SER A 941 -0.68 15.34 -44.89
CA SER A 941 -0.37 16.52 -45.71
C SER A 941 -1.51 16.87 -46.69
N ALA A 942 -2.18 15.86 -47.27
CA ALA A 942 -3.38 16.08 -48.07
C ALA A 942 -4.54 16.67 -47.24
N GLY A 943 -4.66 16.27 -45.97
CA GLY A 943 -5.66 16.81 -45.03
C GLY A 943 -5.42 18.27 -44.70
N GLU A 944 -4.18 18.67 -44.43
CA GLU A 944 -3.78 20.08 -44.21
C GLU A 944 -4.02 20.96 -45.45
N MET A 945 -3.93 20.37 -46.65
CA MET A 945 -4.26 21.03 -47.91
C MET A 945 -5.76 20.99 -48.26
N GLU A 946 -6.61 20.53 -47.35
CA GLU A 946 -8.06 20.37 -47.56
C GLU A 946 -8.44 19.42 -48.73
N LEU A 947 -7.52 18.55 -49.15
CA LEU A 947 -7.74 17.51 -50.16
C LEU A 947 -8.34 16.26 -49.51
N TYR A 948 -9.50 16.41 -48.85
CA TYR A 948 -10.07 15.41 -47.94
C TYR A 948 -10.34 14.05 -48.60
N ASP A 949 -10.81 14.02 -49.86
CA ASP A 949 -11.00 12.76 -50.60
C ASP A 949 -9.69 12.00 -50.83
N GLN A 950 -8.61 12.72 -51.11
CA GLN A 950 -7.29 12.13 -51.30
C GLN A 950 -6.71 11.65 -49.97
N SER A 951 -6.86 12.46 -48.91
CA SER A 951 -6.48 12.12 -47.54
C SER A 951 -7.15 10.82 -47.09
N ARG A 952 -8.47 10.71 -47.27
CA ARG A 952 -9.24 9.48 -47.00
C ARG A 952 -8.66 8.27 -47.72
N ARG A 953 -8.46 8.33 -49.04
CA ARG A 953 -7.96 7.20 -49.84
C ARG A 953 -6.57 6.73 -49.39
N TRP A 954 -5.72 7.66 -48.97
CA TRP A 954 -4.39 7.33 -48.48
C TRP A 954 -4.41 6.74 -47.07
N PHE A 955 -5.24 7.23 -46.14
CA PHE A 955 -5.44 6.54 -44.85
C PHE A 955 -6.00 5.12 -45.03
N GLU A 956 -6.97 4.92 -45.93
CA GLU A 956 -7.49 3.58 -46.26
C GLU A 956 -6.42 2.69 -46.90
N ALA A 957 -5.53 3.25 -47.74
CA ALA A 957 -4.40 2.51 -48.31
C ALA A 957 -3.39 2.10 -47.23
N ALA A 958 -3.10 2.99 -46.28
CA ALA A 958 -2.26 2.69 -45.12
C ALA A 958 -2.86 1.55 -44.28
N GLU A 959 -4.16 1.62 -43.96
CA GLU A 959 -4.84 0.57 -43.19
C GLU A 959 -4.69 -0.80 -43.87
N ARG A 960 -4.93 -0.88 -45.19
CA ARG A 960 -4.82 -2.15 -45.93
C ARG A 960 -3.43 -2.77 -45.81
N ARG A 961 -2.37 -1.96 -45.95
CA ARG A 961 -0.98 -2.44 -45.82
C ARG A 961 -0.68 -2.98 -44.43
N VAL A 962 -1.14 -2.29 -43.39
CA VAL A 962 -0.98 -2.78 -42.01
C VAL A 962 -1.69 -4.12 -41.85
N ARG A 963 -2.91 -4.31 -42.39
CA ARG A 963 -3.64 -5.58 -42.30
C ARG A 963 -3.01 -6.74 -43.08
N GLU A 964 -2.28 -6.46 -44.15
CA GLU A 964 -1.57 -7.47 -44.94
C GLU A 964 -0.32 -8.02 -44.20
N ALA A 965 0.25 -7.25 -43.28
CA ALA A 965 1.40 -7.67 -42.50
C ALA A 965 0.99 -8.65 -41.38
N ARG A 966 1.51 -9.89 -41.43
CA ARG A 966 1.23 -10.97 -40.44
C ARG A 966 1.60 -10.63 -38.98
N SER A 967 2.36 -9.56 -38.76
CA SER A 967 2.87 -9.11 -37.45
C SER A 967 2.28 -7.78 -36.99
N ALA A 968 1.30 -7.20 -37.71
CA ALA A 968 0.83 -5.85 -37.43
C ALA A 968 -0.14 -5.76 -36.25
N SER A 969 -0.07 -4.63 -35.54
CA SER A 969 -0.96 -4.31 -34.42
C SER A 969 -2.34 -3.88 -34.92
N ASP A 970 -3.39 -4.59 -34.47
CA ASP A 970 -4.79 -4.19 -34.69
C ASP A 970 -5.08 -2.75 -34.19
N VAL A 971 -4.30 -2.26 -33.23
CA VAL A 971 -4.36 -0.88 -32.74
C VAL A 971 -4.04 0.11 -33.86
N PHE A 972 -2.93 -0.09 -34.58
CA PHE A 972 -2.50 0.85 -35.62
C PHE A 972 -3.43 0.83 -36.83
N ALA A 973 -3.90 -0.36 -37.27
CA ALA A 973 -4.88 -0.47 -38.33
C ALA A 973 -6.21 0.22 -37.97
N THR A 974 -6.67 0.05 -36.73
CA THR A 974 -7.91 0.69 -36.25
C THR A 974 -7.77 2.21 -36.14
N ALA A 975 -6.58 2.69 -35.75
CA ALA A 975 -6.27 4.11 -35.70
C ALA A 975 -6.29 4.78 -37.08
N LEU A 976 -5.68 4.15 -38.09
CA LEU A 976 -5.71 4.62 -39.48
C LEU A 976 -7.13 4.66 -40.03
N ALA A 977 -7.96 3.67 -39.70
CA ALA A 977 -9.37 3.65 -40.07
C ALA A 977 -10.15 4.82 -39.43
N ALA A 978 -9.83 5.20 -38.18
CA ALA A 978 -10.44 6.33 -37.51
C ALA A 978 -10.01 7.68 -38.12
N ASP A 979 -8.75 7.85 -38.52
CA ASP A 979 -8.32 9.06 -39.25
C ASP A 979 -8.97 9.13 -40.65
N ALA A 980 -9.22 7.98 -41.31
CA ALA A 980 -9.98 7.95 -42.55
C ALA A 980 -11.44 8.40 -42.37
N VAL A 981 -12.07 8.11 -41.20
CA VAL A 981 -13.41 8.61 -40.85
C VAL A 981 -13.42 10.13 -40.79
N TRP A 982 -12.44 10.75 -40.15
CA TRP A 982 -12.32 12.20 -40.10
C TRP A 982 -12.28 12.79 -41.51
N ALA A 983 -11.40 12.27 -42.37
CA ALA A 983 -11.25 12.74 -43.75
C ALA A 983 -12.54 12.55 -44.56
N ALA A 984 -13.23 11.42 -44.41
CA ALA A 984 -14.51 11.15 -45.06
C ALA A 984 -15.62 12.12 -44.61
N PHE A 985 -15.69 12.42 -43.31
CA PHE A 985 -16.68 13.35 -42.77
C PHE A 985 -16.41 14.79 -43.23
N ALA A 986 -15.13 15.21 -43.24
CA ALA A 986 -14.69 16.51 -43.75
C ALA A 986 -14.95 16.67 -45.26
N ALA A 987 -14.83 15.58 -46.04
CA ALA A 987 -15.18 15.56 -47.47
C ALA A 987 -16.71 15.66 -47.75
N GLY A 988 -17.55 15.60 -46.70
CA GLY A 988 -19.01 15.68 -46.83
C GLY A 988 -19.74 14.33 -46.92
N ASP A 989 -19.02 13.20 -46.95
CA ASP A 989 -19.61 11.85 -46.86
C ASP A 989 -19.99 11.52 -45.41
N ARG A 990 -20.94 12.28 -44.85
CA ARG A 990 -21.31 12.19 -43.43
C ARG A 990 -21.88 10.82 -43.06
N ALA A 991 -22.80 10.28 -43.86
CA ALA A 991 -23.42 8.99 -43.60
C ALA A 991 -22.42 7.83 -43.75
N GLY A 992 -21.53 7.87 -44.75
CA GLY A 992 -20.47 6.88 -44.92
C GLY A 992 -19.45 6.92 -43.77
N ALA A 993 -19.02 8.12 -43.37
CA ALA A 993 -18.08 8.32 -42.27
C ALA A 993 -18.64 7.82 -40.92
N VAL A 994 -19.90 8.10 -40.62
CA VAL A 994 -20.53 7.62 -39.37
C VAL A 994 -20.65 6.08 -39.34
N ARG A 995 -20.96 5.43 -40.47
CA ARG A 995 -20.95 3.95 -40.56
C ARG A 995 -19.54 3.38 -40.37
N ALA A 996 -18.54 4.00 -40.99
CA ALA A 996 -17.15 3.61 -40.80
C ALA A 996 -16.73 3.79 -39.33
N MET A 997 -17.19 4.86 -38.67
CA MET A 997 -16.93 5.09 -37.25
C MET A 997 -17.60 4.05 -36.34
N ALA A 998 -18.80 3.58 -36.69
CA ALA A 998 -19.44 2.47 -35.98
C ALA A 998 -18.58 1.20 -36.08
N SER A 999 -17.99 0.92 -37.25
CA SER A 999 -17.04 -0.20 -37.38
C SER A 999 -15.78 0.01 -36.54
N VAL A 1000 -15.24 1.23 -36.46
CA VAL A 1000 -14.09 1.58 -35.59
C VAL A 1000 -14.44 1.33 -34.12
N LEU A 1001 -15.58 1.83 -33.62
CA LEU A 1001 -16.00 1.59 -32.24
C LEU A 1001 -16.15 0.10 -31.92
N GLY A 1002 -16.68 -0.71 -32.86
CA GLY A 1002 -16.76 -2.16 -32.68
C GLY A 1002 -15.38 -2.83 -32.58
N ARG A 1003 -14.37 -2.33 -33.28
CA ARG A 1003 -12.97 -2.81 -33.14
C ARG A 1003 -12.36 -2.36 -31.81
N LEU A 1004 -12.68 -1.16 -31.33
CA LEU A 1004 -12.21 -0.65 -30.04
C LEU A 1004 -12.67 -1.49 -28.85
N GLU A 1005 -13.83 -2.16 -28.94
CA GLU A 1005 -14.30 -3.05 -27.86
C GLU A 1005 -13.35 -4.22 -27.61
N ALA A 1006 -12.61 -4.66 -28.63
CA ALA A 1006 -11.65 -5.76 -28.54
C ALA A 1006 -10.22 -5.32 -28.14
N ILE A 1007 -9.96 -4.01 -28.10
CA ILE A 1007 -8.64 -3.45 -27.79
C ILE A 1007 -8.62 -3.02 -26.32
N ASP A 1008 -7.68 -3.58 -25.55
CA ASP A 1008 -7.48 -3.15 -24.16
C ASP A 1008 -6.78 -1.79 -24.11
N PRO A 1009 -7.41 -0.73 -23.57
CA PRO A 1009 -6.78 0.58 -23.43
C PRO A 1009 -5.60 0.60 -22.44
N ALA A 1010 -5.42 -0.44 -21.62
CA ALA A 1010 -4.27 -0.59 -20.73
C ALA A 1010 -3.06 -1.28 -21.40
N LEU A 1011 -3.21 -1.76 -22.64
CA LEU A 1011 -2.16 -2.49 -23.35
C LEU A 1011 -0.87 -1.67 -23.53
N ASN A 1012 -1.00 -0.41 -24.00
CA ASN A 1012 0.07 0.54 -24.20
C ASN A 1012 -0.50 1.96 -24.42
N GLU A 1013 0.38 2.96 -24.51
CA GLU A 1013 -0.01 4.37 -24.68
C GLU A 1013 -0.75 4.62 -26.01
N THR A 1014 -0.41 3.91 -27.08
CA THR A 1014 -1.06 4.04 -28.39
C THR A 1014 -2.49 3.49 -28.38
N ALA A 1015 -2.74 2.37 -27.69
CA ALA A 1015 -4.08 1.83 -27.46
C ALA A 1015 -4.94 2.79 -26.63
N ARG A 1016 -4.37 3.39 -25.59
CA ARG A 1016 -5.08 4.40 -24.79
C ARG A 1016 -5.42 5.65 -25.60
N ALA A 1017 -4.46 6.18 -26.36
CA ALA A 1017 -4.64 7.35 -27.21
C ALA A 1017 -5.70 7.09 -28.29
N LEU A 1018 -5.68 5.91 -28.92
CA LEU A 1018 -6.70 5.46 -29.86
C LEU A 1018 -8.11 5.54 -29.24
N HIS A 1019 -8.29 5.06 -28.02
CA HIS A 1019 -9.59 5.12 -27.32
C HIS A 1019 -10.05 6.57 -27.07
N LEU A 1020 -9.17 7.42 -26.56
CA LEU A 1020 -9.49 8.81 -26.23
C LEU A 1020 -9.79 9.63 -27.48
N LEU A 1021 -8.90 9.59 -28.47
CA LEU A 1021 -9.00 10.42 -29.67
C LEU A 1021 -10.13 9.95 -30.60
N SER A 1022 -10.48 8.66 -30.62
CA SER A 1022 -11.67 8.18 -31.32
C SER A 1022 -12.96 8.76 -30.72
N ARG A 1023 -13.04 8.91 -29.39
CA ARG A 1023 -14.19 9.55 -28.74
C ARG A 1023 -14.23 11.05 -29.00
N HIS A 1024 -13.05 11.69 -28.97
CA HIS A 1024 -12.88 13.09 -29.34
C HIS A 1024 -13.29 13.35 -30.80
N LEU A 1025 -13.01 12.42 -31.72
CA LEU A 1025 -13.47 12.51 -33.11
C LEU A 1025 -15.00 12.52 -33.19
N ILE A 1026 -15.71 11.69 -32.43
CA ILE A 1026 -17.19 11.71 -32.41
C ILE A 1026 -17.70 13.06 -31.87
N LEU A 1027 -17.04 13.62 -30.85
CA LEU A 1027 -17.36 14.93 -30.31
C LEU A 1027 -17.14 16.02 -31.37
N TRP A 1028 -16.03 15.96 -32.09
CA TRP A 1028 -15.72 16.86 -33.21
C TRP A 1028 -16.75 16.76 -34.33
N MET A 1029 -17.16 15.54 -34.72
CA MET A 1029 -18.22 15.33 -35.73
C MET A 1029 -19.54 15.94 -35.27
N ARG A 1030 -19.91 15.78 -34.00
CA ARG A 1030 -21.12 16.38 -33.42
C ARG A 1030 -21.05 17.91 -33.39
N ALA A 1031 -19.89 18.47 -33.09
CA ALA A 1031 -19.65 19.91 -33.07
C ALA A 1031 -19.72 20.57 -34.46
N GLN A 1032 -19.73 19.79 -35.55
CA GLN A 1032 -19.98 20.35 -36.89
C GLN A 1032 -21.46 20.72 -37.11
N ASP A 1033 -22.37 20.14 -36.34
CA ASP A 1033 -23.82 20.37 -36.43
C ASP A 1033 -24.40 21.08 -35.20
N GLU A 1034 -23.65 21.12 -34.09
CA GLU A 1034 -24.01 21.79 -32.85
C GLU A 1034 -22.98 22.85 -32.48
N ASN A 1035 -23.41 23.95 -31.88
CA ASN A 1035 -22.50 24.97 -31.34
C ASN A 1035 -21.86 24.51 -30.01
N ILE A 1036 -21.09 23.43 -30.05
CA ILE A 1036 -20.33 22.90 -28.91
C ILE A 1036 -18.99 23.63 -28.83
N ARG A 1037 -18.62 24.08 -27.63
CA ARG A 1037 -17.34 24.75 -27.35
C ARG A 1037 -16.64 24.08 -26.16
N ILE A 1038 -15.32 24.01 -26.22
CA ILE A 1038 -14.45 23.54 -25.14
C ILE A 1038 -13.57 24.72 -24.75
N ASP A 1039 -13.59 25.13 -23.48
CA ASP A 1039 -12.85 26.30 -22.97
C ASP A 1039 -13.03 27.56 -23.83
N ASP A 1040 -14.28 27.84 -24.20
CA ASP A 1040 -14.69 28.94 -25.12
C ASP A 1040 -14.17 28.86 -26.57
N GLY A 1041 -13.39 27.83 -26.91
CA GLY A 1041 -12.88 27.56 -28.26
C GLY A 1041 -13.70 26.53 -29.05
N PRO A 1042 -13.52 26.45 -30.39
CA PRO A 1042 -14.12 25.40 -31.21
C PRO A 1042 -13.48 24.03 -30.91
N VAL A 1043 -14.22 22.96 -31.13
CA VAL A 1043 -13.65 21.60 -31.09
C VAL A 1043 -12.75 21.42 -32.31
N LEU A 1044 -11.45 21.25 -32.10
CA LEU A 1044 -10.45 21.05 -33.15
C LEU A 1044 -10.03 19.57 -33.25
N PHE A 1045 -9.63 19.16 -34.45
CA PHE A 1045 -9.09 17.83 -34.71
C PHE A 1045 -7.93 17.93 -35.70
N VAL A 1046 -6.82 17.25 -35.39
CA VAL A 1046 -5.59 17.29 -36.20
C VAL A 1046 -5.53 16.04 -37.10
N PRO A 1047 -5.26 16.18 -38.40
CA PRO A 1047 -5.14 15.04 -39.31
C PRO A 1047 -4.10 14.02 -38.82
N GLY A 1048 -4.45 12.74 -38.81
CA GLY A 1048 -3.50 11.67 -38.41
C GLY A 1048 -3.23 11.58 -36.91
N ALA A 1049 -3.94 12.33 -36.07
CA ALA A 1049 -3.72 12.35 -34.62
C ALA A 1049 -3.97 10.98 -33.97
N ILE A 1050 -4.94 10.20 -34.45
CA ILE A 1050 -5.29 8.91 -33.86
C ILE A 1050 -4.21 7.87 -34.17
N SER A 1051 -3.73 7.86 -35.42
CA SER A 1051 -2.68 6.94 -35.89
C SER A 1051 -1.27 7.36 -35.55
N ASN A 1052 -1.06 8.33 -34.64
CA ASN A 1052 0.27 8.72 -34.22
C ASN A 1052 0.96 7.59 -33.42
N PRO A 1053 2.12 7.05 -33.89
CA PRO A 1053 2.84 6.00 -33.17
C PRO A 1053 3.46 6.49 -31.85
N SER A 1054 3.59 7.80 -31.65
CA SER A 1054 4.13 8.43 -30.45
C SER A 1054 3.14 9.50 -29.94
N PRO A 1055 2.00 9.07 -29.37
CA PRO A 1055 0.97 9.99 -28.89
C PRO A 1055 1.50 10.86 -27.74
N ASN A 1056 0.87 12.00 -27.51
CA ASN A 1056 1.27 12.90 -26.43
C ASN A 1056 1.16 12.18 -25.06
N PRO A 1057 2.24 12.11 -24.26
CA PRO A 1057 2.23 11.44 -22.94
C PRO A 1057 1.15 11.99 -21.99
N GLY A 1058 0.75 13.25 -22.14
CA GLY A 1058 -0.32 13.87 -21.35
C GLY A 1058 -1.70 13.21 -21.52
N LEU A 1059 -1.92 12.43 -22.59
CA LEU A 1059 -3.14 11.66 -22.79
C LEU A 1059 -3.27 10.52 -21.76
N ALA A 1060 -2.18 10.04 -21.17
CA ALA A 1060 -2.20 9.00 -20.16
C ALA A 1060 -2.99 9.42 -18.90
N ALA A 1061 -2.90 10.70 -18.53
CA ALA A 1061 -3.57 11.25 -17.35
C ALA A 1061 -5.07 11.55 -17.57
N GLN A 1062 -5.56 11.53 -18.82
CA GLN A 1062 -6.94 11.88 -19.11
C GLN A 1062 -7.90 10.74 -18.70
N PRO A 1063 -9.07 11.06 -18.12
CA PRO A 1063 -10.07 10.07 -17.76
C PRO A 1063 -10.63 9.40 -19.02
N LEU A 1064 -10.84 8.09 -18.96
CA LEU A 1064 -11.41 7.31 -20.05
C LEU A 1064 -12.78 6.77 -19.64
N SER A 1065 -13.83 7.26 -20.29
CA SER A 1065 -15.19 6.76 -20.07
C SER A 1065 -15.39 5.38 -20.72
N PRO A 1066 -16.38 4.59 -20.23
CA PRO A 1066 -16.88 3.42 -20.95
C PRO A 1066 -17.22 3.74 -22.41
N LEU A 1067 -17.25 2.73 -23.28
CA LEU A 1067 -17.60 2.91 -24.71
C LEU A 1067 -19.07 3.28 -24.92
N ALA A 1068 -19.96 2.96 -23.97
CA ALA A 1068 -21.39 3.15 -24.14
C ALA A 1068 -21.80 4.62 -24.42
N PRO A 1069 -21.35 5.63 -23.66
CA PRO A 1069 -21.55 7.04 -24.01
C PRO A 1069 -21.11 7.40 -25.43
N ALA A 1070 -20.00 6.82 -25.92
CA ALA A 1070 -19.47 7.09 -27.26
C ALA A 1070 -20.38 6.52 -28.36
N TRP A 1071 -20.87 5.28 -28.18
CA TRP A 1071 -21.88 4.68 -29.05
C TRP A 1071 -23.17 5.50 -29.10
N MET A 1072 -23.61 5.99 -27.94
CA MET A 1072 -24.81 6.81 -27.86
C MET A 1072 -24.62 8.17 -28.54
N MET A 1073 -23.47 8.80 -28.36
CA MET A 1073 -23.14 10.06 -29.04
C MET A 1073 -23.05 9.86 -30.57
N LEU A 1074 -22.42 8.77 -31.02
CA LEU A 1074 -22.34 8.44 -32.44
C LEU A 1074 -23.73 8.21 -33.06
N ALA A 1075 -24.64 7.54 -32.36
CA ALA A 1075 -26.02 7.34 -32.82
C ALA A 1075 -26.74 8.66 -33.09
N ARG A 1076 -26.53 9.68 -32.25
CA ARG A 1076 -27.10 11.02 -32.45
C ARG A 1076 -26.53 11.69 -33.70
N VAL A 1077 -25.21 11.59 -33.90
CA VAL A 1077 -24.55 12.08 -35.13
C VAL A 1077 -25.08 11.32 -36.36
N ALA A 1078 -25.31 10.01 -36.24
CA ALA A 1078 -25.82 9.16 -37.33
C ALA A 1078 -27.22 9.57 -37.79
N LEU A 1079 -28.14 9.78 -36.85
CA LEU A 1079 -29.51 10.19 -37.15
C LEU A 1079 -29.54 11.53 -37.90
N ARG A 1080 -28.71 12.49 -37.50
CA ARG A 1080 -28.57 13.79 -38.17
C ARG A 1080 -27.84 13.73 -39.50
N ALA A 1081 -26.85 12.86 -39.62
CA ALA A 1081 -26.23 12.52 -40.91
C ALA A 1081 -27.21 11.77 -41.85
N GLY A 1082 -28.41 11.45 -41.39
CA GLY A 1082 -29.49 10.88 -42.17
C GLY A 1082 -29.48 9.35 -42.25
N VAL A 1083 -28.74 8.66 -41.38
CA VAL A 1083 -28.74 7.19 -41.28
C VAL A 1083 -30.09 6.71 -40.73
N PRO A 1084 -30.73 5.69 -41.33
CA PRO A 1084 -32.04 5.20 -40.89
C PRO A 1084 -32.06 4.72 -39.42
N PRO A 1085 -33.08 5.07 -38.62
CA PRO A 1085 -33.23 4.64 -37.23
C PRO A 1085 -33.13 3.14 -37.01
N ALA A 1086 -33.68 2.33 -37.93
CA ALA A 1086 -33.57 0.88 -37.85
C ALA A 1086 -32.10 0.43 -37.88
N GLU A 1087 -31.30 0.99 -38.78
CA GLU A 1087 -29.87 0.68 -38.88
C GLU A 1087 -29.11 1.12 -37.62
N VAL A 1088 -29.35 2.34 -37.14
CA VAL A 1088 -28.68 2.88 -35.95
C VAL A 1088 -29.02 2.07 -34.70
N LEU A 1089 -30.28 1.67 -34.53
CA LEU A 1089 -30.75 0.89 -33.38
C LEU A 1089 -30.26 -0.58 -33.41
N ASP A 1090 -29.95 -1.10 -34.60
CA ASP A 1090 -29.43 -2.46 -34.79
C ASP A 1090 -27.90 -2.54 -34.56
N TRP A 1091 -27.20 -1.41 -34.41
CA TRP A 1091 -25.80 -1.43 -34.01
C TRP A 1091 -25.65 -2.02 -32.61
N VAL A 1092 -24.86 -3.08 -32.48
CA VAL A 1092 -24.70 -3.86 -31.22
C VAL A 1092 -24.37 -2.94 -30.05
N GLY A 1093 -23.38 -2.06 -30.21
CA GLY A 1093 -22.99 -1.14 -29.14
C GLY A 1093 -24.06 -0.09 -28.81
N VAL A 1094 -24.93 0.29 -29.76
CA VAL A 1094 -26.10 1.13 -29.48
C VAL A 1094 -27.11 0.34 -28.65
N ALA A 1095 -27.52 -0.85 -29.11
CA ALA A 1095 -28.48 -1.70 -28.42
C ALA A 1095 -28.08 -1.96 -26.95
N ASP A 1096 -26.81 -2.30 -26.71
CA ASP A 1096 -26.29 -2.55 -25.36
C ASP A 1096 -26.25 -1.29 -24.48
N SER A 1097 -25.96 -0.14 -25.08
CA SER A 1097 -25.83 1.14 -24.37
C SER A 1097 -27.18 1.76 -23.98
N ARG A 1098 -28.29 1.26 -24.49
CA ARG A 1098 -29.65 1.72 -24.10
C ARG A 1098 -30.00 1.41 -22.64
N ARG A 1099 -29.21 0.58 -21.97
CA ARG A 1099 -29.31 0.34 -20.52
C ARG A 1099 -28.84 1.52 -19.66
N TYR A 1100 -28.34 2.61 -20.25
CA TYR A 1100 -27.95 3.82 -19.54
C TYR A 1100 -29.01 4.91 -19.75
N PRO A 1101 -29.93 5.12 -18.79
CA PRO A 1101 -31.08 6.01 -18.97
C PRO A 1101 -30.69 7.43 -19.42
N ALA A 1102 -29.62 7.98 -18.84
CA ALA A 1102 -29.11 9.32 -19.18
C ALA A 1102 -28.85 9.51 -20.69
N HIS A 1103 -28.35 8.48 -21.36
CA HIS A 1103 -28.05 8.54 -22.79
C HIS A 1103 -29.21 8.05 -23.68
N ASP A 1104 -29.97 7.05 -23.24
CA ASP A 1104 -31.13 6.53 -23.99
C ASP A 1104 -32.21 7.63 -24.17
N VAL A 1105 -32.43 8.49 -23.17
CA VAL A 1105 -33.39 9.61 -23.29
C VAL A 1105 -33.00 10.61 -24.39
N MET A 1106 -31.71 10.91 -24.52
CA MET A 1106 -31.22 11.82 -25.57
C MET A 1106 -31.46 11.25 -26.97
N ILE A 1107 -31.15 9.96 -27.17
CA ILE A 1107 -31.39 9.30 -28.46
C ILE A 1107 -32.88 9.20 -28.79
N ARG A 1108 -33.75 8.91 -27.81
CA ARG A 1108 -35.20 8.88 -28.02
C ARG A 1108 -35.75 10.20 -28.58
N THR A 1109 -35.17 11.32 -28.13
CA THR A 1109 -35.50 12.64 -28.66
C THR A 1109 -35.00 12.83 -30.09
N ASP A 1110 -33.75 12.45 -30.39
CA ASP A 1110 -33.23 12.53 -31.76
C ASP A 1110 -33.98 11.58 -32.73
N LEU A 1111 -34.49 10.43 -32.27
CA LEU A 1111 -35.33 9.50 -33.04
C LEU A 1111 -36.70 10.10 -33.40
N LEU A 1112 -37.35 10.76 -32.44
CA LEU A 1112 -38.60 11.48 -32.70
C LEU A 1112 -38.36 12.64 -33.67
N ASN A 1113 -37.31 13.43 -33.44
CA ASN A 1113 -36.92 14.54 -34.32
C ASN A 1113 -36.63 14.06 -35.74
N TYR A 1114 -35.96 12.92 -35.91
CA TYR A 1114 -35.74 12.30 -37.22
C TYR A 1114 -37.07 12.06 -37.96
N GLY A 1115 -38.08 11.52 -37.26
CA GLY A 1115 -39.43 11.30 -37.81
C GLY A 1115 -40.16 12.60 -38.17
N ILE A 1116 -40.05 13.62 -37.31
CA ILE A 1116 -40.59 14.98 -37.52
C ILE A 1116 -39.96 15.63 -38.76
N GLU A 1117 -38.63 15.69 -38.81
CA GLU A 1117 -37.86 16.34 -39.89
C GLU A 1117 -38.13 15.71 -41.25
N ARG A 1118 -38.25 14.38 -41.30
CA ARG A 1118 -38.60 13.65 -42.53
C ARG A 1118 -40.10 13.56 -42.81
N GLN A 1119 -40.94 14.10 -41.93
CA GLN A 1119 -42.40 14.07 -42.07
C GLN A 1119 -42.93 12.63 -42.21
N SER A 1120 -42.33 11.69 -41.45
CA SER A 1120 -42.69 10.28 -41.39
C SER A 1120 -43.68 10.04 -40.25
N ILE A 1121 -44.96 9.82 -40.58
CA ILE A 1121 -45.99 9.56 -39.57
C ILE A 1121 -45.76 8.25 -38.81
N ASP A 1122 -45.20 7.25 -39.50
CA ASP A 1122 -44.90 5.95 -38.90
C ASP A 1122 -43.77 6.05 -37.88
N ASP A 1123 -42.68 6.76 -38.21
CA ASP A 1123 -41.57 6.99 -37.27
C ASP A 1123 -41.99 7.93 -36.13
N PHE A 1124 -42.80 8.96 -36.43
CA PHE A 1124 -43.37 9.83 -35.40
C PHE A 1124 -44.20 9.02 -34.40
N SER A 1125 -45.12 8.20 -34.89
CA SER A 1125 -45.96 7.31 -34.05
C SER A 1125 -45.11 6.33 -33.24
N ARG A 1126 -44.11 5.71 -33.88
CA ARG A 1126 -43.21 4.73 -33.26
C ARG A 1126 -42.38 5.32 -32.12
N PHE A 1127 -41.89 6.56 -32.26
CA PHE A 1127 -40.95 7.16 -31.31
C PHE A 1127 -41.56 8.16 -30.32
N LEU A 1128 -42.83 8.55 -30.49
CA LEU A 1128 -43.51 9.49 -29.60
C LEU A 1128 -43.59 8.99 -28.15
N VAL A 1129 -44.08 7.76 -27.93
CA VAL A 1129 -44.19 7.20 -26.57
C VAL A 1129 -42.82 7.05 -25.91
N PRO A 1130 -41.82 6.43 -26.58
CA PRO A 1130 -40.46 6.36 -26.02
C PRO A 1130 -39.87 7.72 -25.62
N HIS A 1131 -40.06 8.78 -26.43
CA HIS A 1131 -39.59 10.12 -26.12
C HIS A 1131 -40.20 10.64 -24.81
N VAL A 1132 -41.52 10.51 -24.66
CA VAL A 1132 -42.27 11.00 -23.50
C VAL A 1132 -41.91 10.24 -22.22
N GLU A 1133 -41.68 8.93 -22.28
CA GLU A 1133 -41.13 8.15 -21.16
C GLU A 1133 -39.79 8.73 -20.69
N GLY A 1134 -38.95 9.16 -21.64
CA GLY A 1134 -37.68 9.78 -21.33
C GLY A 1134 -37.81 11.15 -20.65
N ILE A 1135 -38.71 12.00 -21.15
CA ILE A 1135 -39.00 13.31 -20.54
C ILE A 1135 -39.53 13.14 -19.11
N GLN A 1136 -40.44 12.19 -18.88
CA GLN A 1136 -40.94 11.90 -17.54
C GLN A 1136 -39.83 11.44 -16.60
N HIS A 1137 -38.94 10.56 -17.07
CA HIS A 1137 -37.81 10.11 -16.28
C HIS A 1137 -36.87 11.24 -15.89
N ILE A 1138 -36.59 12.18 -16.80
CA ILE A 1138 -35.80 13.38 -16.50
C ILE A 1138 -36.46 14.23 -15.41
N ALA A 1139 -37.78 14.41 -15.47
CA ALA A 1139 -38.51 15.24 -14.51
C ALA A 1139 -38.58 14.64 -13.11
N GLU A 1140 -38.65 13.31 -13.02
CA GLU A 1140 -38.63 12.57 -11.76
C GLU A 1140 -37.22 12.44 -11.18
N SER A 1141 -36.20 12.60 -12.03
CA SER A 1141 -34.82 12.56 -11.64
C SER A 1141 -34.33 13.95 -11.30
N ASP A 1142 -33.54 14.12 -10.24
CA ASP A 1142 -33.01 15.43 -9.84
C ASP A 1142 -31.80 15.85 -10.71
N TRP A 1143 -31.91 15.73 -12.04
CA TRP A 1143 -30.80 16.00 -12.98
C TRP A 1143 -30.34 17.46 -12.95
N GLN A 1144 -31.18 18.38 -12.46
CA GLN A 1144 -30.81 19.78 -12.28
C GLN A 1144 -29.83 19.98 -11.11
N GLN A 1145 -29.96 19.20 -10.03
CA GLN A 1145 -29.03 19.27 -8.90
C GLN A 1145 -27.90 18.24 -9.01
N ASN A 1146 -28.14 17.12 -9.70
CA ASN A 1146 -27.22 15.99 -9.81
C ASN A 1146 -27.16 15.49 -11.26
N PRO A 1147 -26.40 16.17 -12.14
CA PRO A 1147 -26.27 15.75 -13.53
C PRO A 1147 -25.60 14.36 -13.61
N PRO A 1148 -26.01 13.51 -14.56
CA PRO A 1148 -25.44 12.18 -14.70
C PRO A 1148 -23.94 12.26 -15.07
N ASP A 1149 -23.11 11.53 -14.31
CA ASP A 1149 -21.67 11.44 -14.55
C ASP A 1149 -21.39 10.60 -15.82
N PRO A 1150 -20.80 11.18 -16.89
CA PRO A 1150 -20.51 10.47 -18.13
C PRO A 1150 -19.38 9.44 -18.00
N VAL A 1151 -18.56 9.54 -16.95
CA VAL A 1151 -17.48 8.59 -16.65
C VAL A 1151 -18.03 7.41 -15.85
N ASN A 1152 -18.92 7.68 -14.88
CA ASN A 1152 -19.52 6.68 -13.98
C ASN A 1152 -21.02 6.46 -14.23
N ALA A 1153 -21.40 6.27 -15.49
CA ALA A 1153 -22.80 6.04 -15.86
C ALA A 1153 -23.35 4.75 -15.21
N VAL A 1154 -24.45 4.86 -14.47
CA VAL A 1154 -25.10 3.72 -13.79
C VAL A 1154 -26.11 3.05 -14.72
N PRO A 1155 -26.04 1.72 -14.94
CA PRO A 1155 -27.06 0.99 -15.67
C PRO A 1155 -28.43 1.07 -14.97
N GLY A 1156 -29.49 1.21 -15.74
CA GLY A 1156 -30.86 1.28 -15.24
C GLY A 1156 -31.88 1.05 -16.35
N THR A 1157 -33.15 0.96 -15.97
CA THR A 1157 -34.27 0.83 -16.92
C THR A 1157 -35.10 2.09 -16.90
N LEU A 1158 -35.38 2.65 -18.07
CA LEU A 1158 -36.39 3.70 -18.17
C LEU A 1158 -37.77 3.11 -17.86
N PRO A 1159 -38.52 3.68 -16.90
CA PRO A 1159 -39.85 3.20 -16.58
C PRO A 1159 -40.80 3.41 -17.75
N THR A 1160 -41.69 2.44 -17.98
CA THR A 1160 -42.76 2.57 -18.97
C THR A 1160 -43.81 3.55 -18.47
N LEU A 1161 -44.41 4.31 -19.38
CA LEU A 1161 -45.43 5.31 -19.04
C LEU A 1161 -46.67 4.65 -18.41
N THR A 1162 -47.03 5.07 -17.19
CA THR A 1162 -48.20 4.55 -16.46
C THR A 1162 -49.42 5.49 -16.59
N ALA A 1163 -50.61 4.97 -16.29
CA ALA A 1163 -51.87 5.70 -16.47
C ALA A 1163 -51.99 6.96 -15.59
N ASP A 1164 -51.38 6.95 -14.39
CA ASP A 1164 -51.29 8.10 -13.50
C ASP A 1164 -50.34 9.18 -14.03
N LYS A 1165 -49.23 8.78 -14.65
CA LYS A 1165 -48.22 9.68 -15.22
C LYS A 1165 -48.66 10.33 -16.53
N LEU A 1166 -49.56 9.70 -17.27
CA LEU A 1166 -50.22 10.31 -18.44
C LEU A 1166 -51.05 11.56 -18.10
N ALA A 1167 -51.40 11.75 -16.83
CA ALA A 1167 -52.11 12.93 -16.36
C ALA A 1167 -51.18 14.10 -15.98
N ASP A 1168 -49.86 13.88 -15.94
CA ASP A 1168 -48.85 14.90 -15.62
C ASP A 1168 -48.84 16.00 -16.69
N ASP A 1169 -48.83 17.26 -16.24
CA ASP A 1169 -48.85 18.44 -17.12
C ASP A 1169 -47.61 18.48 -18.02
N LEU A 1170 -46.45 18.01 -17.54
CA LEU A 1170 -45.23 17.97 -18.34
C LEU A 1170 -45.33 16.96 -19.50
N VAL A 1171 -45.87 15.77 -19.22
CA VAL A 1171 -46.09 14.71 -20.22
C VAL A 1171 -47.07 15.18 -21.29
N ARG A 1172 -48.17 15.82 -20.87
CA ARG A 1172 -49.16 16.39 -21.79
C ARG A 1172 -48.59 17.53 -22.62
N SER A 1173 -47.77 18.40 -22.03
CA SER A 1173 -47.07 19.46 -22.78
C SER A 1173 -46.13 18.86 -23.83
N SER A 1174 -45.29 17.88 -23.46
CA SER A 1174 -44.35 17.25 -24.39
C SER A 1174 -45.04 16.56 -25.57
N LEU A 1175 -46.17 15.86 -25.32
CA LEU A 1175 -47.00 15.26 -26.36
C LEU A 1175 -47.57 16.31 -27.32
N ARG A 1176 -48.06 17.42 -26.78
CA ARG A 1176 -48.59 18.55 -27.54
C ARG A 1176 -47.50 19.23 -28.38
N ASP A 1177 -46.37 19.53 -27.76
CA ASP A 1177 -45.23 20.23 -28.39
C ASP A 1177 -44.62 19.40 -29.53
N SER A 1178 -44.49 18.09 -29.34
CA SER A 1178 -44.02 17.16 -30.38
C SER A 1178 -44.91 17.19 -31.63
N ALA A 1179 -46.24 17.24 -31.42
CA ALA A 1179 -47.21 17.32 -32.50
C ALA A 1179 -47.22 18.70 -33.19
N LEU A 1180 -47.08 19.78 -32.41
CA LEU A 1180 -46.91 21.13 -32.93
C LEU A 1180 -45.65 21.24 -33.80
N ALA A 1181 -44.53 20.68 -33.35
CA ALA A 1181 -43.28 20.63 -34.11
C ALA A 1181 -43.46 19.88 -35.44
N TYR A 1182 -44.12 18.72 -35.42
CA TYR A 1182 -44.45 17.97 -36.64
C TYR A 1182 -45.32 18.80 -37.60
N GLY A 1183 -46.34 19.48 -37.08
CA GLY A 1183 -47.21 20.36 -37.86
C GLY A 1183 -46.46 21.54 -38.49
N ALA A 1184 -45.57 22.18 -37.72
CA ALA A 1184 -44.75 23.29 -38.20
C ALA A 1184 -43.77 22.87 -39.30
N VAL A 1185 -43.07 21.74 -39.13
CA VAL A 1185 -42.18 21.18 -40.16
C VAL A 1185 -42.96 20.76 -41.39
N SER A 1186 -44.14 20.14 -41.22
CA SER A 1186 -45.03 19.76 -42.32
C SER A 1186 -45.50 20.96 -43.15
N LEU A 1187 -45.75 22.11 -42.51
CA LEU A 1187 -46.08 23.36 -43.21
C LEU A 1187 -44.90 23.87 -44.03
N LYS A 1188 -43.69 23.87 -43.46
CA LYS A 1188 -42.47 24.30 -44.16
C LYS A 1188 -42.18 23.46 -45.40
N GLY A 1189 -42.46 22.15 -45.35
CA GLY A 1189 -42.30 21.25 -46.50
C GLY A 1189 -43.51 21.15 -47.44
N GLY A 1190 -44.61 21.88 -47.17
CA GLY A 1190 -45.81 21.87 -48.02
C GLY A 1190 -46.71 20.64 -47.88
N LEU A 1191 -46.53 19.81 -46.84
CA LEU A 1191 -47.29 18.57 -46.60
C LEU A 1191 -48.37 18.68 -45.51
N ALA A 1192 -48.52 19.84 -44.86
CA ALA A 1192 -49.54 20.06 -43.84
C ALA A 1192 -50.94 20.17 -44.44
N GLN A 1193 -51.52 19.02 -44.81
CA GLN A 1193 -52.93 18.90 -45.14
C GLN A 1193 -53.75 18.54 -43.89
N PRO A 1194 -55.05 18.88 -43.86
CA PRO A 1194 -55.93 18.55 -42.74
C PRO A 1194 -55.92 17.05 -42.38
N HIS A 1195 -55.77 16.18 -43.38
CA HIS A 1195 -55.66 14.74 -43.18
C HIS A 1195 -54.40 14.34 -42.40
N SER A 1196 -53.23 14.88 -42.75
CA SER A 1196 -51.95 14.60 -42.08
C SER A 1196 -51.94 15.09 -40.64
N LEU A 1197 -52.46 16.30 -40.39
CA LEU A 1197 -52.63 16.83 -39.03
C LEU A 1197 -53.65 16.02 -38.22
N GLY A 1198 -54.71 15.52 -38.88
CA GLY A 1198 -55.68 14.61 -38.28
C GLY A 1198 -55.05 13.29 -37.82
N MET A 1199 -54.11 12.72 -38.59
CA MET A 1199 -53.37 11.52 -38.20
C MET A 1199 -52.46 11.78 -36.99
N VAL A 1200 -51.72 12.89 -36.98
CA VAL A 1200 -50.86 13.28 -35.84
C VAL A 1200 -51.69 13.50 -34.58
N ARG A 1201 -52.82 14.22 -34.68
CA ARG A 1201 -53.77 14.37 -33.56
C ARG A 1201 -54.31 13.03 -33.10
N GLY A 1202 -54.62 12.12 -34.03
CA GLY A 1202 -55.06 10.76 -33.72
C GLY A 1202 -54.04 9.98 -32.89
N VAL A 1203 -52.76 10.01 -33.30
CA VAL A 1203 -51.65 9.37 -32.58
C VAL A 1203 -51.51 9.96 -31.17
N VAL A 1204 -51.51 11.29 -31.03
CA VAL A 1204 -51.39 11.96 -29.73
C VAL A 1204 -52.59 11.64 -28.83
N HIS A 1205 -53.80 11.66 -29.37
CA HIS A 1205 -55.03 11.32 -28.65
C HIS A 1205 -55.01 9.86 -28.17
N GLU A 1206 -54.53 8.94 -29.01
CA GLU A 1206 -54.42 7.53 -28.65
C GLU A 1206 -53.48 7.33 -27.45
N VAL A 1207 -52.38 8.07 -27.37
CA VAL A 1207 -51.42 8.01 -26.26
C VAL A 1207 -51.96 8.72 -25.01
N ALA A 1208 -52.41 9.98 -25.15
CA ALA A 1208 -52.84 10.81 -24.03
C ALA A 1208 -54.17 10.37 -23.41
N LYS A 1209 -54.98 9.58 -24.14
CA LYS A 1209 -56.39 9.28 -23.83
C LYS A 1209 -57.24 10.55 -23.58
N ALA A 1210 -56.80 11.68 -24.16
CA ALA A 1210 -57.41 12.98 -24.09
C ALA A 1210 -57.07 13.77 -25.36
N ASP A 1211 -57.95 14.67 -25.77
CA ASP A 1211 -57.71 15.55 -26.91
C ASP A 1211 -56.87 16.76 -26.47
N LEU A 1212 -55.56 16.68 -26.69
CA LEU A 1212 -54.60 17.73 -26.32
C LEU A 1212 -54.46 18.83 -27.39
N LEU A 1213 -55.12 18.66 -28.54
CA LEU A 1213 -55.11 19.58 -29.68
C LEU A 1213 -56.55 19.87 -30.17
N PRO A 1214 -57.49 20.30 -29.30
CA PRO A 1214 -58.85 20.61 -29.71
C PRO A 1214 -58.92 21.77 -30.73
N GLU A 1215 -57.89 22.62 -30.78
CA GLU A 1215 -57.76 23.73 -31.74
C GLU A 1215 -57.45 23.25 -33.18
N TRP A 1216 -57.11 21.98 -33.37
CA TRP A 1216 -56.98 21.34 -34.69
C TRP A 1216 -58.31 20.79 -35.22
N SER A 1217 -59.45 21.12 -34.58
CA SER A 1217 -60.79 20.78 -35.05
C SER A 1217 -61.34 21.76 -36.10
N ASP A 1218 -62.41 21.38 -36.80
CA ASP A 1218 -63.05 22.21 -37.85
C ASP A 1218 -63.65 23.53 -37.32
N THR A 1219 -63.90 23.61 -36.01
CA THR A 1219 -64.41 24.79 -35.30
C THR A 1219 -63.54 25.05 -34.06
N PRO A 1220 -62.38 25.70 -34.20
CA PRO A 1220 -61.53 26.04 -33.07
C PRO A 1220 -62.22 27.05 -32.14
N PRO A 1221 -61.93 27.03 -30.82
CA PRO A 1221 -62.43 28.03 -29.88
C PRO A 1221 -61.99 29.45 -30.29
N ALA A 1222 -62.81 30.45 -29.98
CA ALA A 1222 -62.66 31.82 -30.51
C ALA A 1222 -61.46 32.61 -29.94
N GLU A 1223 -60.87 32.17 -28.83
CA GLU A 1223 -59.71 32.80 -28.19
C GLU A 1223 -58.75 31.72 -27.65
N ALA A 1224 -57.48 31.78 -28.06
CA ALA A 1224 -56.41 30.92 -27.55
C ALA A 1224 -55.88 31.47 -26.21
N THR A 1225 -55.87 30.63 -25.18
CA THR A 1225 -55.47 31.03 -23.81
C THR A 1225 -53.98 30.84 -23.50
N ASP A 1226 -53.24 30.13 -24.35
CA ASP A 1226 -51.79 29.91 -24.24
C ASP A 1226 -51.09 29.86 -25.62
N LEU A 1227 -49.75 29.94 -25.62
CA LEU A 1227 -48.92 29.96 -26.83
C LEU A 1227 -49.04 28.68 -27.67
N GLY A 1228 -49.22 27.52 -27.02
CA GLY A 1228 -49.41 26.23 -27.68
C GLY A 1228 -50.75 26.15 -28.41
N SER A 1229 -51.83 26.68 -27.81
CA SER A 1229 -53.16 26.79 -28.44
C SER A 1229 -53.11 27.72 -29.65
N ALA A 1230 -52.39 28.84 -29.54
CA ALA A 1230 -52.23 29.80 -30.63
C ALA A 1230 -51.41 29.22 -31.79
N ALA A 1231 -50.33 28.47 -31.49
CA ALA A 1231 -49.55 27.75 -32.50
C ALA A 1231 -50.40 26.67 -33.19
N ALA A 1232 -51.16 25.89 -32.39
CA ALA A 1232 -52.05 24.85 -32.89
C ALA A 1232 -53.09 25.39 -33.89
N GLU A 1233 -53.80 26.45 -33.51
CA GLU A 1233 -54.82 27.10 -34.34
C GLU A 1233 -54.23 27.66 -35.64
N SER A 1234 -53.05 28.27 -35.55
CA SER A 1234 -52.34 28.85 -36.71
C SER A 1234 -51.95 27.77 -37.70
N ILE A 1235 -51.42 26.63 -37.20
CA ILE A 1235 -51.06 25.48 -38.04
C ILE A 1235 -52.29 24.92 -38.75
N ALA A 1236 -53.41 24.73 -38.04
CA ALA A 1236 -54.64 24.20 -38.59
C ALA A 1236 -55.28 25.11 -39.66
N ARG A 1237 -55.28 26.43 -39.45
CA ARG A 1237 -55.80 27.40 -40.42
C ARG A 1237 -54.96 27.46 -41.69
N LEU A 1238 -53.64 27.43 -41.57
CA LEU A 1238 -52.72 27.41 -42.71
C LEU A 1238 -52.88 26.11 -43.52
N ALA A 1239 -53.01 24.96 -42.85
CA ALA A 1239 -53.25 23.67 -43.49
C ALA A 1239 -54.59 23.61 -44.24
N ALA A 1240 -55.62 24.31 -43.76
CA ALA A 1240 -56.91 24.45 -44.43
C ALA A 1240 -56.95 25.53 -45.52
N HIS A 1241 -55.81 26.10 -45.91
CA HIS A 1241 -55.69 27.22 -46.86
C HIS A 1241 -56.48 28.48 -46.47
N LYS A 1242 -56.77 28.67 -45.17
CA LYS A 1242 -57.46 29.87 -44.68
C LYS A 1242 -56.43 30.99 -44.45
N THR A 1243 -56.79 32.22 -44.82
CA THR A 1243 -55.93 33.40 -44.60
C THR A 1243 -55.88 33.78 -43.12
N LEU A 1244 -54.67 33.91 -42.56
CA LEU A 1244 -54.45 34.51 -41.24
C LEU A 1244 -54.44 36.04 -41.33
N THR A 1245 -54.96 36.74 -40.32
CA THR A 1245 -54.76 38.19 -40.20
C THR A 1245 -53.30 38.52 -39.87
N LEU A 1246 -52.84 39.75 -40.10
CA LEU A 1246 -51.44 40.14 -39.86
C LEU A 1246 -51.01 39.96 -38.40
N GLU A 1247 -51.90 40.27 -37.45
CA GLU A 1247 -51.70 39.99 -36.02
C GLU A 1247 -51.65 38.49 -35.72
N GLN A 1248 -52.52 37.68 -36.34
CA GLN A 1248 -52.48 36.23 -36.20
C GLN A 1248 -51.22 35.62 -36.82
N LEU A 1249 -50.72 36.18 -37.91
CA LEU A 1249 -49.48 35.77 -38.57
C LEU A 1249 -48.25 36.14 -37.74
N PHE A 1250 -48.27 37.30 -37.09
CA PHE A 1250 -47.23 37.74 -36.16
C PHE A 1250 -47.21 36.92 -34.87
N VAL A 1251 -48.38 36.65 -34.28
CA VAL A 1251 -48.52 35.73 -33.14
C VAL A 1251 -48.10 34.31 -33.53
N ALA A 1252 -48.53 33.80 -34.68
CA ALA A 1252 -48.08 32.50 -35.20
C ALA A 1252 -46.55 32.47 -35.38
N HIS A 1253 -45.94 33.53 -35.91
CA HIS A 1253 -44.50 33.62 -36.12
C HIS A 1253 -43.71 33.69 -34.81
N LEU A 1254 -44.20 34.43 -33.81
CA LEU A 1254 -43.61 34.47 -32.47
C LEU A 1254 -43.78 33.13 -31.74
N SER A 1255 -44.93 32.48 -31.86
CA SER A 1255 -45.22 31.20 -31.20
C SER A 1255 -44.50 30.01 -31.85
N ILE A 1256 -44.36 30.00 -33.18
CA ILE A 1256 -43.56 29.01 -33.91
C ILE A 1256 -42.06 29.29 -33.73
N GLY A 1257 -41.66 30.56 -33.60
CA GLY A 1257 -40.27 30.99 -33.42
C GLY A 1257 -39.68 30.63 -32.05
N VAL A 1258 -40.49 30.58 -30.99
CA VAL A 1258 -40.03 30.27 -29.61
C VAL A 1258 -39.79 28.76 -29.37
N GLN A 1259 -40.26 27.86 -30.24
CA GLN A 1259 -40.06 26.40 -30.09
C GLN A 1259 -38.93 25.81 -30.94
N THR A 1260 -38.10 26.63 -31.58
CA THR A 1260 -36.92 26.14 -32.34
C THR A 1260 -35.63 26.05 -31.51
N GLY A 1261 -35.73 26.13 -30.18
CA GLY A 1261 -34.64 25.82 -29.25
C GLY A 1261 -35.19 25.13 -28.00
N PRO A 1262 -34.45 24.18 -27.39
CA PRO A 1262 -34.92 23.50 -26.18
C PRO A 1262 -35.09 24.53 -25.04
N PRO A 1263 -36.03 24.33 -24.10
CA PRO A 1263 -36.13 25.16 -22.90
C PRO A 1263 -34.80 25.06 -22.14
N ILE A 1264 -34.15 26.21 -22.03
CA ILE A 1264 -32.86 26.40 -21.38
C ILE A 1264 -33.03 26.10 -19.88
N GLY A 1265 -32.40 25.00 -19.43
CA GLY A 1265 -32.35 24.63 -18.01
C GLY A 1265 -31.35 23.54 -17.64
N ALA A 1266 -30.72 22.84 -18.59
CA ALA A 1266 -29.82 21.71 -18.29
C ALA A 1266 -28.51 21.70 -19.10
N GLN A 1267 -28.03 22.86 -19.55
CA GLN A 1267 -26.79 22.97 -20.37
C GLN A 1267 -25.52 23.36 -19.59
N LYS A 1268 -25.56 23.37 -18.24
CA LYS A 1268 -24.38 23.74 -17.42
C LYS A 1268 -23.61 22.58 -16.80
N GLY A 1269 -23.95 21.33 -17.12
CA GLY A 1269 -23.22 20.17 -16.61
C GLY A 1269 -23.29 19.01 -17.58
N LEU A 1270 -22.43 19.02 -18.59
CA LEU A 1270 -22.02 17.86 -19.38
C LEU A 1270 -20.64 18.13 -19.98
#